data_AF-A0AAN6WQF0-F1
#
_entry.id   AF-A0AAN6WQF0-F1
#
_cell.length_a   1.000
_cell.length_b   1.000
_cell.length_c   1.000
_cell.angle_alpha   90.00
_cell.angle_beta   90.00
_cell.angle_gamma   90.00
#
_symmetry.space_group_name_H-M   'P 1'
#
loop_
_entity.id
_entity.type
_entity.pdbx_description
1 polymer ?
#
loop_
_entity_poly.entity_id
_entity_poly.type
_entity_poly.pdbx_seq_one_letter_code
_entity_poly.pdbx_strand_id
1 'polypeptide(L)'
;MDLLPRSTRENWHRQLITSNARYFVNSVQQFPYAIVQEATDGFIRKRGLARGTLECDQRLRELIIEHARRPDGSERVAILACLHALSPSAASTVLITLREECVKVSTNQRFLSCLSLGRHANPTLIQEKDSQVAICLNRLLEGTDFIPMVKQLFQHLEEGPNTYIFPPSYVILLLKMIEFRPGLQAHLDVLQQQRKFMSLYNAISWLGPISALPDDAPAKIIVSALVPDHAFWTTWKPNYFRLMQWEGGRFSDHQRQRLAVVFDLEGPDTTGSGHASLKDSVPGCFDNIRAINNDTAYLSRLLVLLDSAQRFSGSHAIDFFIYLCVDNNNTHPLDDDLLNLAETVLETGSDRSIRAILFWLQNHSSAFNNKMTALTEALPVLEASPTLRELLSGYICLDVGQVMQAARAEYEVMLETDVAENLAMRIHAFGRAIVAASWLHDTVEPELLQSLRRLPPEETLHEIFDTLQTSPFLTEQVKDYLRVVIAGRDGSPEDLLAAISQSTRFYKPGVELERSNLAIAMEKLRDFDPQVHALCSQQLLVEDIFLVRDLLPIVRTMEKNSSCVEFTRLLSRRQQLRSRTHECWYKLLFCLISQRYDILTWSAAELPPAYWFQWVQALRSLFPDGHGGQSLSDLQFTPQRYQWWDLLSAQYGKALAKLEELNKGGGNLRWLWLQEVPGVLALLDVLQARQVPTALHAFVISYIQPSPYAISLVCASLSGLNRTGAPGLTAFESIITREQQIRTTKWHRLATQVLNYCWRQSPDINFSDRESLRALTLLMGFEDEMDAYGLYSARQCMMTDYQRLLSTARELQDTQITLQKHNAARTTAFFEDHGVEDAVPLADTDIPAKFSSFIEPVGDKQWEMCFPLKHLSGQKKQAVGIESTSRLLLVRISFLKQQPAFCMHFFPNNDSSTRTHGLWHVNGIMPDGIVCWTKPSLFIYLLSRSLYTFLAAQGNANGTSSRDLGAVYEMISTVLHHPTAICPVCSQPWKCVLHRPTLCSTDCTDVFQKAPLEVRAHHLLSDPPALDFLLTCIYSAAGNGNVSPEKSHLLPQPTERLRELIASFPILSANSTPAELLSRIRGPDLLAPEREKLLSWMAGYFRGCLVSAPLGSRIPVMPGVVQFLVRNSSPERETSFADYVKAINHPEPHGNVCFFGLPMSRMWEVMCEGLSVVDGSSLVEEPPAMTECGSVGSTWTRSAFGNRRIMMACETVGGGTPGVQPYHQQKQQLQRVLVRYVFLCPEDFVPPKMRVIGDALKQSFTAMRAGRLVKEI
;
A
#
# COMPACT_ATOMS: atom_id res chain seq x y z
N MET A 1 21.72 74.36 -57.20
CA MET A 1 22.08 74.04 -58.60
C MET A 1 21.16 72.94 -59.07
N ASP A 2 20.28 73.21 -60.03
CA ASP A 2 19.73 72.25 -61.02
C ASP A 2 18.64 72.95 -61.84
N LEU A 3 19.06 73.80 -62.78
CA LEU A 3 18.23 74.39 -63.83
C LEU A 3 18.79 74.01 -65.20
N LEU A 4 18.94 72.70 -65.44
CA LEU A 4 18.99 72.14 -66.80
C LEU A 4 17.68 71.37 -67.02
N PRO A 5 16.99 71.57 -68.17
CA PRO A 5 15.79 70.80 -68.49
C PRO A 5 16.15 69.32 -68.56
N ARG A 6 15.73 68.58 -67.54
CA ARG A 6 15.99 67.14 -67.42
C ARG A 6 15.28 66.40 -68.55
N SER A 7 15.92 65.36 -69.08
CA SER A 7 15.35 64.58 -70.18
C SER A 7 14.01 63.95 -69.76
N THR A 8 13.09 63.80 -70.71
CA THR A 8 11.77 63.17 -70.46
C THR A 8 11.88 61.74 -69.94
N ARG A 9 12.97 61.03 -70.29
CA ARG A 9 13.31 59.70 -69.77
C ARG A 9 13.65 59.74 -68.27
N GLU A 10 14.51 60.67 -67.86
CA GLU A 10 14.93 60.81 -66.46
C GLU A 10 13.76 61.17 -65.53
N ASN A 11 12.81 61.95 -66.05
CA ASN A 11 11.62 62.32 -65.29
C ASN A 11 10.68 61.13 -65.05
N TRP A 12 10.52 60.24 -66.03
CA TRP A 12 9.73 59.02 -65.90
C TRP A 12 10.28 58.10 -64.80
N HIS A 13 11.59 57.82 -64.81
CA HIS A 13 12.21 56.98 -63.79
C HIS A 13 12.07 57.56 -62.37
N ARG A 14 12.25 58.89 -62.22
CA ARG A 14 12.06 59.55 -60.92
C ARG A 14 10.63 59.41 -60.43
N GLN A 15 9.64 59.66 -61.29
CA GLN A 15 8.23 59.55 -60.93
C GLN A 15 7.87 58.14 -60.42
N LEU A 16 8.37 57.10 -61.08
CA LEU A 16 8.18 55.73 -60.60
C LEU A 16 8.87 55.47 -59.25
N ILE A 17 10.10 55.95 -59.03
CA ILE A 17 10.80 55.80 -57.74
C ILE A 17 10.05 56.53 -56.62
N THR A 18 9.58 57.75 -56.86
CA THR A 18 8.88 58.57 -55.85
C THR A 18 7.45 58.14 -55.59
N SER A 19 6.86 57.30 -56.45
CA SER A 19 5.48 56.81 -56.31
C SER A 19 5.30 55.80 -55.16
N ASN A 20 6.38 55.32 -54.55
CA ASN A 20 6.39 54.21 -53.61
C ASN A 20 5.83 52.88 -54.16
N ALA A 21 5.50 52.78 -55.45
CA ALA A 21 4.92 51.59 -56.08
C ALA A 21 5.73 50.31 -55.81
N ARG A 22 7.06 50.42 -55.68
CA ARG A 22 7.95 49.31 -55.37
C ARG A 22 7.63 48.58 -54.07
N TYR A 23 7.04 49.26 -53.09
CA TYR A 23 6.69 48.69 -51.79
C TYR A 23 5.32 47.97 -51.81
N PHE A 24 4.49 48.26 -52.81
CA PHE A 24 3.13 47.73 -52.94
C PHE A 24 2.98 46.71 -54.07
N VAL A 25 4.09 46.22 -54.64
CA VAL A 25 4.12 45.22 -55.75
C VAL A 25 3.54 43.85 -55.40
N ASN A 26 3.13 43.62 -54.15
CA ASN A 26 2.42 42.42 -53.73
C ASN A 26 1.00 42.73 -53.22
N SER A 27 0.50 43.97 -53.35
CA SER A 27 -0.78 44.43 -52.81
C SER A 27 -1.63 45.11 -53.87
N VAL A 28 -2.63 44.39 -54.38
CA VAL A 28 -3.55 44.87 -55.43
C VAL A 28 -4.28 46.15 -55.01
N GLN A 29 -4.67 46.26 -53.75
CA GLN A 29 -5.44 47.40 -53.26
C GLN A 29 -4.59 48.65 -53.03
N GLN A 30 -3.29 48.50 -52.78
CA GLN A 30 -2.40 49.61 -52.40
C GLN A 30 -1.47 50.06 -53.53
N PHE A 31 -1.42 49.34 -54.65
CA PHE A 31 -0.55 49.69 -55.76
C PHE A 31 -1.06 50.97 -56.47
N PRO A 32 -0.21 52.00 -56.66
CA PRO A 32 -0.63 53.31 -57.14
C PRO A 32 -0.77 53.38 -58.68
N TYR A 33 -1.72 52.63 -59.24
CA TYR A 33 -1.92 52.49 -60.70
C TYR A 33 -1.99 53.82 -61.45
N ALA A 34 -2.80 54.77 -60.97
CA ALA A 34 -2.99 56.05 -61.64
C ALA A 34 -1.67 56.84 -61.77
N ILE A 35 -0.84 56.83 -60.73
CA ILE A 35 0.43 57.57 -60.70
C ILE A 35 1.43 56.98 -61.69
N VAL A 36 1.54 55.63 -61.73
CA VAL A 36 2.49 54.96 -62.62
C VAL A 36 2.03 55.00 -64.09
N GLN A 37 0.72 54.95 -64.34
CA GLN A 37 0.16 55.10 -65.68
C GLN A 37 0.33 56.53 -66.21
N GLU A 38 0.07 57.55 -65.38
CA GLU A 38 0.26 58.95 -65.75
C GLU A 38 1.71 59.28 -66.07
N ALA A 39 2.66 58.70 -65.32
CA ALA A 39 4.08 58.84 -65.62
C ALA A 39 4.39 58.36 -67.05
N THR A 40 3.96 57.15 -67.40
CA THR A 40 4.15 56.57 -68.74
C THR A 40 3.43 57.36 -69.82
N ASP A 41 2.19 57.79 -69.58
CA ASP A 41 1.43 58.60 -70.53
C ASP A 41 2.07 59.97 -70.77
N GLY A 42 2.61 60.58 -69.72
CA GLY A 42 3.38 61.81 -69.79
C GLY A 42 4.65 61.65 -70.61
N PHE A 43 5.33 60.51 -70.51
CA PHE A 43 6.49 60.19 -71.36
C PHE A 43 6.10 60.06 -72.83
N ILE A 44 5.06 59.27 -73.13
CA ILE A 44 4.55 59.02 -74.50
C ILE A 44 4.15 60.34 -75.17
N ARG A 45 3.35 61.17 -74.47
CA ARG A 45 2.86 62.46 -74.98
C ARG A 45 3.99 63.43 -75.29
N LYS A 46 4.98 63.55 -74.38
CA LYS A 46 6.12 64.45 -74.56
C LYS A 46 7.10 63.98 -75.65
N ARG A 47 7.03 62.71 -76.05
CA ARG A 47 7.83 62.14 -77.15
C ARG A 47 7.08 62.05 -78.48
N GLY A 48 5.79 62.40 -78.52
CA GLY A 48 4.96 62.30 -79.73
C GLY A 48 4.73 60.85 -80.17
N LEU A 49 4.81 59.90 -79.26
CA LEU A 49 4.64 58.47 -79.56
C LEU A 49 3.14 58.12 -79.61
N ALA A 50 2.74 57.28 -80.56
CA ALA A 50 1.40 56.71 -80.60
C ALA A 50 1.38 55.36 -79.88
N ARG A 51 0.44 55.16 -78.94
CA ARG A 51 0.30 53.93 -78.15
C ARG A 51 0.15 52.71 -79.06
N GLY A 52 0.75 51.58 -78.65
CA GLY A 52 0.67 50.32 -79.38
C GLY A 52 1.36 50.29 -80.76
N THR A 53 2.11 51.34 -81.13
CA THR A 53 2.97 51.30 -82.31
C THR A 53 4.30 50.64 -81.97
N LEU A 54 4.95 50.05 -82.98
CA LEU A 54 6.27 49.41 -82.83
C LEU A 54 7.31 50.36 -82.23
N GLU A 55 7.29 51.63 -82.65
CA GLU A 55 8.19 52.66 -82.12
C GLU A 55 7.92 52.93 -80.63
N CYS A 56 6.66 53.05 -80.22
CA CYS A 56 6.30 53.20 -78.81
C CYS A 56 6.71 51.98 -77.98
N ASP A 57 6.43 50.77 -78.47
CA ASP A 57 6.77 49.51 -77.80
C ASP A 57 8.28 49.38 -77.57
N GLN A 58 9.10 49.69 -78.58
CA GLN A 58 10.56 49.65 -78.46
C GLN A 58 11.06 50.65 -77.40
N ARG A 59 10.53 51.88 -77.39
CA ARG A 59 10.90 52.90 -76.40
C ARG A 59 10.46 52.56 -74.99
N LEU A 60 9.28 51.98 -74.80
CA LEU A 60 8.81 51.54 -73.48
C LEU A 60 9.63 50.34 -72.96
N ARG A 61 10.04 49.41 -73.84
CA ARG A 61 10.96 48.31 -73.47
C ARG A 61 12.34 48.82 -73.05
N GLU A 62 12.90 49.79 -73.79
CA GLU A 62 14.15 50.47 -73.38
C GLU A 62 14.00 51.04 -71.96
N LEU A 63 12.89 51.74 -71.68
CA LEU A 63 12.62 52.29 -70.35
C LEU A 63 12.49 51.24 -69.26
N ILE A 64 11.84 50.09 -69.53
CA ILE A 64 11.73 48.99 -68.56
C ILE A 64 13.13 48.48 -68.19
N ILE A 65 13.97 48.20 -69.20
CA ILE A 65 15.33 47.70 -69.00
C ILE A 65 16.21 48.75 -68.29
N GLU A 66 16.13 50.01 -68.72
CA GLU A 66 16.87 51.13 -68.09
C GLU A 66 16.45 51.30 -66.62
N HIS A 67 15.16 51.18 -66.30
CA HIS A 67 14.69 51.30 -64.92
C HIS A 67 15.09 50.11 -64.06
N ALA A 68 15.00 48.89 -64.58
CA ALA A 68 15.40 47.67 -63.88
C ALA A 68 16.88 47.71 -63.44
N ARG A 69 17.75 48.39 -64.19
CA ARG A 69 19.18 48.54 -63.89
C ARG A 69 19.52 49.63 -62.86
N ARG A 70 18.54 50.45 -62.45
CA ARG A 70 18.79 51.55 -61.49
C ARG A 70 18.79 51.03 -60.04
N PRO A 71 19.58 51.65 -59.13
CA PRO A 71 19.69 51.20 -57.73
C PRO A 71 18.35 51.13 -56.98
N ASP A 72 17.43 52.05 -57.29
CA ASP A 72 16.10 52.13 -56.68
C ASP A 72 14.96 51.68 -57.60
N GLY A 73 15.30 51.20 -58.80
CA GLY A 73 14.34 50.80 -59.81
C GLY A 73 13.77 49.41 -59.56
N SER A 74 12.54 49.19 -60.01
CA SER A 74 11.91 47.87 -59.97
C SER A 74 11.38 47.50 -61.33
N GLU A 75 11.90 46.42 -61.91
CA GLU A 75 11.43 45.90 -63.19
C GLU A 75 9.92 45.63 -63.19
N ARG A 76 9.38 45.05 -62.11
CA ARG A 76 7.93 44.81 -61.96
C ARG A 76 7.11 46.09 -62.02
N VAL A 77 7.55 47.15 -61.33
CA VAL A 77 6.88 48.46 -61.35
C VAL A 77 6.92 49.06 -62.74
N ALA A 78 8.08 49.00 -63.42
CA ALA A 78 8.22 49.50 -64.78
C ALA A 78 7.34 48.74 -65.78
N ILE A 79 7.27 47.41 -65.67
CA ILE A 79 6.39 46.58 -66.50
C ILE A 79 4.93 47.00 -66.25
N LEU A 80 4.46 47.00 -64.99
CA LEU A 80 3.10 47.39 -64.62
C LEU A 80 2.74 48.82 -65.09
N ALA A 81 3.68 49.75 -65.03
CA ALA A 81 3.50 51.13 -65.49
C ALA A 81 3.36 51.24 -67.02
N CYS A 82 3.93 50.31 -67.78
CA CYS A 82 3.94 50.31 -69.24
C CYS A 82 2.88 49.40 -69.87
N LEU A 83 2.33 48.43 -69.12
CA LEU A 83 1.42 47.40 -69.64
C LEU A 83 0.17 47.95 -70.35
N HIS A 84 -0.37 49.10 -69.93
CA HIS A 84 -1.57 49.70 -70.54
C HIS A 84 -1.29 50.38 -71.88
N ALA A 85 -0.02 50.69 -72.17
CA ALA A 85 0.40 51.45 -73.35
C ALA A 85 1.11 50.61 -74.42
N LEU A 86 1.61 49.43 -74.04
CA LEU A 86 2.22 48.44 -74.94
C LEU A 86 1.16 47.78 -75.84
N SER A 87 1.55 47.42 -77.08
CA SER A 87 0.70 46.56 -77.91
C SER A 87 0.53 45.16 -77.26
N PRO A 88 -0.56 44.42 -77.54
CA PRO A 88 -0.78 43.10 -76.95
C PRO A 88 0.38 42.13 -77.19
N SER A 89 0.95 42.14 -78.40
CA SER A 89 2.13 41.34 -78.74
C SER A 89 3.34 41.76 -77.90
N ALA A 90 3.58 43.07 -77.80
CA ALA A 90 4.74 43.57 -77.07
C ALA A 90 4.65 43.33 -75.56
N ALA A 91 3.46 43.51 -74.98
CA ALA A 91 3.17 43.25 -73.58
C ALA A 91 3.28 41.76 -73.23
N SER A 92 2.78 40.88 -74.12
CA SER A 92 2.93 39.42 -73.97
C SER A 92 4.39 39.00 -73.97
N THR A 93 5.22 39.55 -74.87
CA THR A 93 6.66 39.28 -74.88
C THR A 93 7.31 39.67 -73.55
N VAL A 94 7.01 40.86 -73.03
CA VAL A 94 7.62 41.36 -71.78
C VAL A 94 7.24 40.48 -70.59
N LEU A 95 5.98 40.05 -70.50
CA LEU A 95 5.53 39.13 -69.45
C LEU A 95 6.16 37.73 -69.60
N ILE A 96 6.28 37.21 -70.82
CA ILE A 96 6.92 35.92 -71.09
C ILE A 96 8.41 35.97 -70.76
N THR A 97 9.13 37.03 -71.15
CA THR A 97 10.53 37.22 -70.79
C THR A 97 10.70 37.28 -69.27
N LEU A 98 9.85 38.02 -68.56
CA LEU A 98 9.87 38.06 -67.10
C LEU A 98 9.65 36.67 -66.48
N ARG A 99 8.70 35.88 -67.02
CA ARG A 99 8.47 34.49 -66.57
C ARG A 99 9.72 33.64 -66.75
N GLU A 100 10.31 33.63 -67.94
CA GLU A 100 11.48 32.82 -68.26
C GLU A 100 12.70 33.19 -67.41
N GLU A 101 12.89 34.47 -67.13
CA GLU A 101 13.93 34.94 -66.20
C GLU A 101 13.63 34.50 -64.76
N CYS A 102 12.39 34.68 -64.29
CA CYS A 102 11.98 34.27 -62.94
C CYS A 102 12.13 32.76 -62.73
N VAL A 103 11.90 31.94 -63.76
CA VAL A 103 12.16 30.50 -63.74
C VAL A 103 13.66 30.22 -63.55
N LYS A 104 14.54 30.89 -64.30
CA LYS A 104 16.00 30.68 -64.24
C LYS A 104 16.60 31.03 -62.88
N VAL A 105 16.06 32.05 -62.21
CA VAL A 105 16.56 32.53 -60.91
C VAL A 105 15.69 32.10 -59.72
N SER A 106 14.73 31.20 -59.91
CA SER A 106 13.81 30.70 -58.88
C SER A 106 13.01 31.79 -58.13
N THR A 107 12.70 32.92 -58.77
CA THR A 107 11.95 34.03 -58.16
C THR A 107 10.54 34.18 -58.74
N ASN A 108 9.85 33.05 -58.95
CA ASN A 108 8.54 32.98 -59.62
C ASN A 108 7.43 33.84 -58.99
N GLN A 109 7.48 34.10 -57.68
CA GLN A 109 6.56 35.03 -57.00
C GLN A 109 6.58 36.43 -57.63
N ARG A 110 7.71 36.86 -58.20
CA ARG A 110 7.82 38.15 -58.90
C ARG A 110 6.91 38.22 -60.13
N PHE A 111 6.92 37.17 -60.94
CA PHE A 111 6.05 37.06 -62.12
C PHE A 111 4.57 36.93 -61.72
N LEU A 112 4.26 36.07 -60.75
CA LEU A 112 2.88 35.86 -60.28
C LEU A 112 2.27 37.14 -59.68
N SER A 113 3.05 37.87 -58.88
CA SER A 113 2.62 39.18 -58.34
C SER A 113 2.44 40.22 -59.44
N CYS A 114 3.26 40.16 -60.50
CA CYS A 114 3.11 41.04 -61.66
C CYS A 114 1.82 40.73 -62.43
N LEU A 115 1.42 39.45 -62.55
CA LEU A 115 0.15 39.07 -63.19
C LEU A 115 -1.08 39.42 -62.36
N SER A 116 -1.03 39.20 -61.04
CA SER A 116 -2.15 39.55 -60.15
C SER A 116 -2.45 41.06 -60.21
N LEU A 117 -1.40 41.88 -60.19
CA LEU A 117 -1.48 43.33 -60.37
C LEU A 117 -1.78 43.75 -61.82
N GLY A 118 -1.24 43.03 -62.80
CA GLY A 118 -1.24 43.40 -64.21
C GLY A 118 -2.63 43.45 -64.82
N ARG A 119 -3.60 42.68 -64.29
CA ARG A 119 -5.02 42.78 -64.68
C ARG A 119 -5.56 44.21 -64.56
N HIS A 120 -5.24 44.92 -63.48
CA HIS A 120 -5.72 46.28 -63.28
C HIS A 120 -5.03 47.28 -64.23
N ALA A 121 -3.79 46.99 -64.64
CA ALA A 121 -3.08 47.80 -65.61
C ALA A 121 -3.58 47.55 -67.04
N ASN A 122 -3.86 46.29 -67.40
CA ASN A 122 -4.37 45.92 -68.72
C ASN A 122 -5.31 44.70 -68.65
N PRO A 123 -6.62 44.91 -68.42
CA PRO A 123 -7.59 43.82 -68.26
C PRO A 123 -7.91 43.09 -69.57
N THR A 124 -7.54 43.67 -70.72
CA THR A 124 -7.71 43.02 -72.02
C THR A 124 -6.65 41.97 -72.29
N LEU A 125 -5.46 42.12 -71.71
CA LEU A 125 -4.35 41.19 -71.86
C LEU A 125 -4.38 40.08 -70.80
N ILE A 126 -4.63 40.45 -69.54
CA ILE A 126 -4.65 39.52 -68.39
C ILE A 126 -6.10 39.39 -67.92
N GLN A 127 -6.69 38.21 -68.13
CA GLN A 127 -8.08 37.95 -67.76
C GLN A 127 -8.23 37.69 -66.25
N GLU A 128 -9.46 37.59 -65.75
CA GLU A 128 -9.71 37.40 -64.31
C GLU A 128 -9.13 36.08 -63.84
N LYS A 129 -9.44 35.01 -64.58
CA LYS A 129 -8.92 33.67 -64.33
C LYS A 129 -7.39 33.62 -64.31
N ASP A 130 -6.71 34.37 -65.18
CA ASP A 130 -5.24 34.43 -65.17
C ASP A 130 -4.73 35.06 -63.86
N SER A 131 -5.38 36.14 -63.41
CA SER A 131 -5.05 36.79 -62.12
C SER A 131 -5.32 35.85 -60.93
N GLN A 132 -6.47 35.15 -60.93
CA GLN A 132 -6.84 34.22 -59.85
C GLN A 132 -5.92 33.00 -59.79
N VAL A 133 -5.52 32.43 -60.94
CA VAL A 133 -4.48 31.38 -61.01
C VAL A 133 -3.16 31.91 -60.43
N ALA A 134 -2.77 33.15 -60.75
CA ALA A 134 -1.56 33.77 -60.19
C ALA A 134 -1.63 33.91 -58.66
N ILE A 135 -2.78 34.34 -58.14
CA ILE A 135 -3.02 34.51 -56.69
C ILE A 135 -2.95 33.16 -55.98
N CYS A 136 -3.63 32.13 -56.50
CA CYS A 136 -3.63 30.80 -55.90
C CYS A 136 -2.22 30.20 -55.88
N LEU A 137 -1.47 30.28 -56.99
CA LEU A 137 -0.10 29.80 -57.06
C LEU A 137 0.83 30.56 -56.12
N ASN A 138 0.65 31.88 -55.97
CA ASN A 138 1.46 32.68 -55.05
C ASN A 138 1.18 32.29 -53.58
N ARG A 139 -0.08 32.08 -53.20
CA ARG A 139 -0.46 31.62 -51.84
C ARG A 139 0.04 30.21 -51.52
N LEU A 140 0.03 29.32 -52.51
CA LEU A 140 0.60 27.98 -52.38
C LEU A 140 2.13 28.03 -52.19
N LEU A 141 2.82 28.92 -52.89
CA LEU A 141 4.26 29.17 -52.68
C LEU A 141 4.57 29.79 -51.31
N GLU A 142 3.60 30.47 -50.69
CA GLU A 142 3.70 31.02 -49.33
C GLU A 142 3.34 30.00 -48.23
N GLY A 143 2.84 28.81 -48.59
CA GLY A 143 2.53 27.73 -47.65
C GLY A 143 1.20 27.87 -46.89
N THR A 144 0.25 28.65 -47.41
CA THR A 144 -1.05 28.89 -46.75
C THR A 144 -2.15 27.95 -47.27
N ASP A 145 -2.95 27.37 -46.35
CA ASP A 145 -4.16 26.58 -46.62
C ASP A 145 -4.10 25.66 -47.86
N PHE A 146 -3.15 24.72 -47.84
CA PHE A 146 -2.77 23.90 -49.00
C PHE A 146 -3.97 23.29 -49.76
N ILE A 147 -4.86 22.53 -49.10
CA ILE A 147 -5.96 21.83 -49.78
C ILE A 147 -7.04 22.79 -50.32
N PRO A 148 -7.59 23.76 -49.54
CA PRO A 148 -8.52 24.75 -50.07
C PRO A 148 -7.95 25.55 -51.26
N MET A 149 -6.68 25.95 -51.19
CA MET A 149 -6.04 26.71 -52.26
C MET A 149 -5.79 25.86 -53.51
N VAL A 150 -5.45 24.57 -53.36
CA VAL A 150 -5.35 23.62 -54.48
C VAL A 150 -6.70 23.49 -55.19
N LYS A 151 -7.79 23.30 -54.42
CA LYS A 151 -9.13 23.22 -54.99
C LYS A 151 -9.50 24.48 -55.77
N GLN A 152 -9.24 25.66 -55.22
CA GLN A 152 -9.48 26.93 -55.91
C GLN A 152 -8.61 27.10 -57.17
N LEU A 153 -7.32 26.74 -57.10
CA LEU A 153 -6.43 26.77 -58.25
C LEU A 153 -7.01 25.94 -59.40
N PHE A 154 -7.40 24.71 -59.13
CA PHE A 154 -7.91 23.82 -60.17
C PHE A 154 -9.30 24.23 -60.70
N GLN A 155 -10.15 24.84 -59.88
CA GLN A 155 -11.39 25.49 -60.36
C GLN A 155 -11.08 26.60 -61.38
N HIS A 156 -10.07 27.44 -61.13
CA HIS A 156 -9.69 28.49 -62.09
C HIS A 156 -8.95 27.95 -63.32
N LEU A 157 -8.23 26.83 -63.19
CA LEU A 157 -7.60 26.14 -64.33
C LEU A 157 -8.65 25.49 -65.25
N GLU A 158 -9.76 25.00 -64.69
CA GLU A 158 -10.91 24.44 -65.43
C GLU A 158 -11.56 25.48 -66.35
N GLU A 159 -11.62 26.75 -65.93
CA GLU A 159 -12.12 27.87 -66.73
C GLU A 159 -11.21 28.23 -67.95
N GLY A 160 -10.07 27.55 -68.10
CA GLY A 160 -9.18 27.63 -69.27
C GLY A 160 -8.39 28.94 -69.36
N PRO A 161 -7.43 29.21 -68.46
CA PRO A 161 -6.60 30.41 -68.49
C PRO A 161 -5.78 30.51 -69.79
N ASN A 162 -5.25 31.69 -70.06
CA ASN A 162 -4.43 31.93 -71.23
C ASN A 162 -3.15 31.07 -71.18
N THR A 163 -3.08 30.05 -72.04
CA THR A 163 -1.99 29.06 -72.08
C THR A 163 -0.65 29.67 -72.49
N TYR A 164 -0.64 30.86 -73.12
CA TYR A 164 0.60 31.60 -73.39
C TYR A 164 1.19 32.21 -72.12
N ILE A 165 0.34 32.65 -71.19
CA ILE A 165 0.73 33.22 -69.90
C ILE A 165 1.05 32.10 -68.90
N PHE A 166 0.13 31.14 -68.76
CA PHE A 166 0.25 29.95 -67.90
C PHE A 166 0.31 28.66 -68.72
N PRO A 167 1.45 28.34 -69.35
CA PRO A 167 1.61 27.06 -70.00
C PRO A 167 1.58 25.95 -68.93
N PRO A 168 0.95 24.79 -69.20
CA PRO A 168 0.88 23.68 -68.25
C PRO A 168 2.24 23.29 -67.66
N SER A 169 3.30 23.33 -68.47
CA SER A 169 4.67 23.06 -68.03
C SER A 169 5.17 24.02 -66.94
N TYR A 170 4.77 25.29 -66.99
CA TYR A 170 5.12 26.27 -65.97
C TYR A 170 4.36 26.04 -64.66
N VAL A 171 3.05 25.77 -64.74
CA VAL A 171 2.25 25.46 -63.55
C VAL A 171 2.75 24.17 -62.87
N ILE A 172 3.08 23.15 -63.67
CA ILE A 172 3.69 21.90 -63.19
C ILE A 172 5.03 22.18 -62.48
N LEU A 173 5.87 23.04 -63.04
CA LEU A 173 7.14 23.42 -62.42
C LEU A 173 6.91 24.06 -61.04
N LEU A 174 5.98 25.01 -60.92
CA LEU A 174 5.70 25.68 -59.65
C LEU A 174 5.13 24.73 -58.60
N LEU A 175 4.21 23.85 -59.00
CA LEU A 175 3.65 22.85 -58.09
C LEU A 175 4.70 21.80 -57.66
N LYS A 176 5.67 21.48 -58.52
CA LYS A 176 6.84 20.66 -58.11
C LYS A 176 7.73 21.38 -57.11
N MET A 177 7.92 22.69 -57.23
CA MET A 177 8.74 23.47 -56.29
C MET A 177 8.17 23.47 -54.87
N ILE A 178 6.85 23.37 -54.69
CA ILE A 178 6.19 23.27 -53.38
C ILE A 178 5.97 21.82 -52.93
N GLU A 179 6.62 20.85 -53.58
CA GLU A 179 6.47 19.43 -53.28
C GLU A 179 5.00 18.97 -53.28
N PHE A 180 4.19 19.51 -54.20
CA PHE A 180 2.73 19.27 -54.25
C PHE A 180 2.38 17.78 -54.24
N ARG A 181 3.07 16.97 -55.04
CA ARG A 181 2.80 15.53 -55.17
C ARG A 181 3.03 14.77 -53.85
N PRO A 182 4.23 14.77 -53.23
CA PRO A 182 4.43 14.08 -51.96
C PRO A 182 3.61 14.72 -50.83
N GLY A 183 3.38 16.04 -50.83
CA GLY A 183 2.53 16.71 -49.85
C GLY A 183 1.06 16.27 -49.92
N LEU A 184 0.49 16.22 -51.12
CA LEU A 184 -0.87 15.71 -51.33
C LEU A 184 -0.93 14.22 -50.98
N GLN A 185 -0.01 13.40 -51.47
CA GLN A 185 0.01 11.95 -51.17
C GLN A 185 0.08 11.69 -49.67
N ALA A 186 1.00 12.33 -48.95
CA ALA A 186 1.13 12.17 -47.50
C ALA A 186 -0.16 12.58 -46.76
N HIS A 187 -0.84 13.64 -47.22
CA HIS A 187 -2.12 14.05 -46.64
C HIS A 187 -3.22 13.01 -46.88
N LEU A 188 -3.32 12.49 -48.11
CA LEU A 188 -4.29 11.44 -48.46
C LEU A 188 -3.99 10.15 -47.68
N ASP A 189 -2.74 9.73 -47.59
CA ASP A 189 -2.32 8.53 -46.84
C ASP A 189 -2.69 8.63 -45.37
N VAL A 190 -2.46 9.79 -44.73
CA VAL A 190 -2.83 10.02 -43.33
C VAL A 190 -4.35 9.90 -43.14
N LEU A 191 -5.14 10.56 -43.99
CA LEU A 191 -6.60 10.50 -43.91
C LEU A 191 -7.13 9.08 -44.18
N GLN A 192 -6.53 8.37 -45.13
CA GLN A 192 -6.86 6.98 -45.44
C GLN A 192 -6.49 6.06 -44.28
N GLN A 193 -5.28 6.16 -43.71
CA GLN A 193 -4.85 5.36 -42.55
C GLN A 193 -5.74 5.60 -41.32
N GLN A 194 -6.16 6.84 -41.10
CA GLN A 194 -7.09 7.21 -40.02
C GLN A 194 -8.55 6.87 -40.33
N ARG A 195 -8.85 6.34 -41.54
CA ARG A 195 -10.20 6.05 -42.03
C ARG A 195 -11.15 7.25 -41.93
N LYS A 196 -10.60 8.46 -42.09
CA LYS A 196 -11.34 9.73 -42.17
C LYS A 196 -11.81 9.94 -43.60
N PHE A 197 -12.66 9.04 -44.07
CA PHE A 197 -13.06 8.97 -45.46
C PHE A 197 -13.88 10.18 -45.91
N MET A 198 -14.59 10.87 -45.01
CA MET A 198 -15.28 12.10 -45.37
C MET A 198 -14.28 13.22 -45.66
N SER A 199 -13.30 13.40 -44.78
CA SER A 199 -12.20 14.35 -45.00
C SER A 199 -11.39 13.99 -46.25
N LEU A 200 -11.10 12.70 -46.47
CA LEU A 200 -10.40 12.19 -47.65
C LEU A 200 -11.17 12.52 -48.93
N TYR A 201 -12.46 12.20 -48.98
CA TYR A 201 -13.33 12.49 -50.12
C TYR A 201 -13.37 13.99 -50.42
N ASN A 202 -13.51 14.83 -49.40
CA ASN A 202 -13.49 16.28 -49.58
C ASN A 202 -12.16 16.79 -50.16
N ALA A 203 -11.03 16.19 -49.76
CA ALA A 203 -9.70 16.55 -50.25
C ALA A 203 -9.46 16.23 -51.74
N ILE A 204 -10.21 15.29 -52.32
CA ILE A 204 -10.04 14.84 -53.72
C ILE A 204 -11.25 15.08 -54.63
N SER A 205 -12.41 15.45 -54.06
CA SER A 205 -13.68 15.63 -54.78
C SER A 205 -13.61 16.57 -56.01
N TRP A 206 -12.63 17.48 -56.02
CA TRP A 206 -12.38 18.42 -57.11
C TRP A 206 -11.77 17.76 -58.37
N LEU A 207 -11.27 16.53 -58.28
CA LEU A 207 -10.73 15.79 -59.43
C LEU A 207 -11.82 15.33 -60.41
N GLY A 208 -13.05 15.10 -59.92
CA GLY A 208 -14.17 14.60 -60.73
C GLY A 208 -14.54 15.49 -61.91
N PRO A 209 -14.78 16.81 -61.71
CA PRO A 209 -15.00 17.75 -62.81
C PRO A 209 -13.85 17.78 -63.83
N ILE A 210 -12.59 17.67 -63.36
CA ILE A 210 -11.39 17.76 -64.20
C ILE A 210 -11.21 16.53 -65.08
N SER A 211 -11.55 15.34 -64.60
CA SER A 211 -11.43 14.12 -65.40
C SER A 211 -12.39 14.11 -66.59
N ALA A 212 -13.50 14.85 -66.50
CA ALA A 212 -14.46 15.03 -67.59
C ALA A 212 -14.02 16.04 -68.67
N LEU A 213 -12.94 16.81 -68.43
CA LEU A 213 -12.43 17.77 -69.41
C LEU A 213 -11.73 17.06 -70.60
N PRO A 214 -11.61 17.73 -71.76
CA PRO A 214 -10.78 17.27 -72.89
C PRO A 214 -9.31 17.01 -72.49
N ASP A 215 -8.64 16.06 -73.17
CA ASP A 215 -7.25 15.68 -72.86
C ASP A 215 -6.23 16.80 -73.07
N ASP A 216 -6.55 17.79 -73.91
CA ASP A 216 -5.74 18.98 -74.15
C ASP A 216 -6.03 20.13 -73.16
N ALA A 217 -7.00 19.97 -72.27
CA ALA A 217 -7.33 20.98 -71.26
C ALA A 217 -6.15 21.16 -70.27
N PRO A 218 -5.70 22.40 -69.99
CA PRO A 218 -4.58 22.66 -69.09
C PRO A 218 -4.72 21.99 -67.71
N ALA A 219 -5.90 22.06 -67.10
CA ALA A 219 -6.18 21.43 -65.80
C ALA A 219 -5.94 19.92 -65.82
N LYS A 220 -6.40 19.23 -66.89
CA LYS A 220 -6.26 17.78 -67.04
C LYS A 220 -4.81 17.38 -67.26
N ILE A 221 -4.07 18.09 -68.13
CA ILE A 221 -2.62 17.89 -68.33
C ILE A 221 -1.86 18.02 -67.01
N ILE A 222 -2.18 19.04 -66.21
CA ILE A 222 -1.52 19.30 -64.92
C ILE A 222 -1.84 18.18 -63.91
N VAL A 223 -3.11 17.79 -63.78
CA VAL A 223 -3.53 16.69 -62.89
C VAL A 223 -2.85 15.39 -63.27
N SER A 224 -2.88 15.00 -64.55
CA SER A 224 -2.27 13.76 -65.02
C SER A 224 -0.76 13.71 -64.82
N ALA A 225 -0.09 14.87 -64.76
CA ALA A 225 1.35 14.96 -64.50
C ALA A 225 1.73 14.93 -63.00
N LEU A 226 0.83 15.36 -62.11
CA LEU A 226 1.16 15.64 -60.70
C LEU A 226 0.42 14.77 -59.69
N VAL A 227 -0.79 14.34 -60.01
CA VAL A 227 -1.62 13.49 -59.14
C VAL A 227 -1.51 12.06 -59.65
N PRO A 228 -0.66 11.22 -59.03
CA PRO A 228 -0.61 9.80 -59.35
C PRO A 228 -2.00 9.19 -59.10
N ASP A 229 -2.36 8.22 -59.95
CA ASP A 229 -3.59 7.45 -59.77
C ASP A 229 -4.86 8.32 -59.69
N HIS A 230 -4.88 9.49 -60.35
CA HIS A 230 -6.07 10.35 -60.42
C HIS A 230 -7.30 9.60 -60.97
N ALA A 231 -7.10 8.59 -61.82
CA ALA A 231 -8.16 7.69 -62.27
C ALA A 231 -8.80 6.92 -61.10
N PHE A 232 -7.99 6.36 -60.19
CA PHE A 232 -8.45 5.64 -58.99
C PHE A 232 -9.26 6.55 -58.06
N TRP A 233 -8.85 7.80 -57.88
CA TRP A 233 -9.57 8.75 -57.03
C TRP A 233 -10.88 9.25 -57.65
N THR A 234 -10.97 9.30 -58.97
CA THR A 234 -12.17 9.79 -59.69
C THR A 234 -13.24 8.72 -59.88
N THR A 235 -12.87 7.44 -59.78
CA THR A 235 -13.84 6.33 -59.76
C THR A 235 -14.53 6.21 -58.40
N TRP A 236 -13.90 6.64 -57.29
CA TRP A 236 -14.48 6.53 -55.95
C TRP A 236 -15.73 7.40 -55.73
N LYS A 237 -16.87 6.76 -55.45
CA LYS A 237 -18.19 7.34 -55.19
C LYS A 237 -18.81 6.73 -53.91
N PRO A 238 -18.34 7.13 -52.72
CA PRO A 238 -18.88 6.61 -51.46
C PRO A 238 -20.28 7.15 -51.14
N ASN A 239 -20.94 6.55 -50.16
CA ASN A 239 -22.13 7.15 -49.57
C ASN A 239 -21.76 8.35 -48.69
N TYR A 240 -21.91 9.55 -49.25
CA TYR A 240 -21.56 10.81 -48.60
C TYR A 240 -22.19 11.01 -47.21
N PHE A 241 -23.50 10.73 -47.06
CA PHE A 241 -24.21 10.95 -45.80
C PHE A 241 -23.72 10.01 -44.71
N ARG A 242 -23.41 8.75 -45.07
CA ARG A 242 -22.82 7.76 -44.15
C ARG A 242 -21.43 8.18 -43.70
N LEU A 243 -20.55 8.59 -44.62
CA LEU A 243 -19.22 9.06 -44.26
C LEU A 243 -19.26 10.28 -43.32
N MET A 244 -20.17 11.23 -43.60
CA MET A 244 -20.40 12.38 -42.74
C MET A 244 -20.90 11.96 -41.35
N GLN A 245 -21.85 11.01 -41.28
CA GLN A 245 -22.35 10.47 -40.03
C GLN A 245 -21.23 9.78 -39.23
N TRP A 246 -20.41 8.95 -39.88
CA TRP A 246 -19.35 8.20 -39.22
C TRP A 246 -18.21 9.05 -38.71
N GLU A 247 -17.73 10.01 -39.52
CA GLU A 247 -16.66 10.91 -39.10
C GLU A 247 -17.16 11.91 -38.04
N GLY A 248 -18.40 12.38 -38.16
CA GLY A 248 -19.02 13.30 -37.20
C GLY A 248 -19.53 12.66 -35.91
N GLY A 249 -19.67 11.33 -35.83
CA GLY A 249 -20.19 10.66 -34.65
C GLY A 249 -19.14 10.14 -33.67
N ARG A 250 -19.62 9.46 -32.62
CA ARG A 250 -18.88 9.22 -31.36
C ARG A 250 -18.11 7.89 -31.33
N PHE A 251 -17.40 7.54 -32.40
CA PHE A 251 -16.49 6.39 -32.35
C PHE A 251 -15.22 6.75 -31.57
N SER A 252 -14.86 5.94 -30.57
CA SER A 252 -13.53 6.01 -29.97
C SER A 252 -12.45 5.55 -30.96
N ASP A 253 -11.21 5.98 -30.77
CA ASP A 253 -10.10 5.59 -31.65
C ASP A 253 -9.94 4.05 -31.70
N HIS A 254 -10.13 3.38 -30.57
CA HIS A 254 -10.13 1.92 -30.49
C HIS A 254 -11.24 1.28 -31.33
N GLN A 255 -12.47 1.80 -31.23
CA GLN A 255 -13.59 1.32 -32.07
C GLN A 255 -13.32 1.57 -33.56
N ARG A 256 -12.78 2.75 -33.92
CA ARG A 256 -12.43 3.06 -35.32
C ARG A 256 -11.39 2.09 -35.88
N GLN A 257 -10.40 1.72 -35.09
CA GLN A 257 -9.37 0.76 -35.49
C GLN A 257 -9.98 -0.63 -35.71
N ARG A 258 -10.87 -1.09 -34.83
CA ARG A 258 -11.55 -2.38 -34.98
C ARG A 258 -12.52 -2.40 -36.15
N LEU A 259 -13.21 -1.29 -36.40
CA LEU A 259 -14.13 -1.11 -37.52
C LEU A 259 -13.43 -0.83 -38.85
N ALA A 260 -12.09 -0.83 -38.91
CA ALA A 260 -11.34 -0.43 -40.10
C ALA A 260 -11.80 -1.18 -41.37
N VAL A 261 -12.00 -2.50 -41.28
CA VAL A 261 -12.47 -3.33 -42.39
C VAL A 261 -13.89 -3.00 -42.84
N VAL A 262 -14.75 -2.55 -41.92
CA VAL A 262 -16.13 -2.14 -42.23
C VAL A 262 -16.14 -0.73 -42.82
N PHE A 263 -15.29 0.16 -42.32
CA PHE A 263 -15.11 1.49 -42.92
C PHE A 263 -14.54 1.40 -44.33
N ASP A 264 -13.61 0.48 -44.56
CA ASP A 264 -12.97 0.26 -45.86
C ASP A 264 -13.97 -0.08 -46.97
N LEU A 265 -15.13 -0.67 -46.64
CA LEU A 265 -16.22 -0.92 -47.58
C LEU A 265 -16.74 0.35 -48.28
N GLU A 266 -16.76 1.50 -47.58
CA GLU A 266 -17.08 2.81 -48.15
C GLU A 266 -15.82 3.57 -48.60
N GLY A 267 -14.64 3.00 -48.38
CA GLY A 267 -13.37 3.51 -48.89
C GLY A 267 -13.21 3.32 -50.40
N PRO A 268 -12.13 3.87 -50.97
CA PRO A 268 -11.81 3.68 -52.38
C PRO A 268 -11.50 2.20 -52.68
N ASP A 269 -11.77 1.77 -53.91
CA ASP A 269 -11.56 0.38 -54.33
C ASP A 269 -10.06 0.05 -54.48
N THR A 270 -9.46 -0.43 -53.38
CA THR A 270 -8.04 -0.80 -53.32
C THR A 270 -7.70 -2.09 -54.06
N THR A 271 -8.68 -2.80 -54.65
CA THR A 271 -8.43 -4.05 -55.37
C THR A 271 -7.99 -3.84 -56.82
N GLY A 272 -8.12 -2.60 -57.31
CA GLY A 272 -7.69 -2.20 -58.65
C GLY A 272 -8.68 -2.55 -59.76
N SER A 273 -9.88 -3.02 -59.43
CA SER A 273 -10.95 -3.33 -60.39
C SER A 273 -11.72 -2.09 -60.86
N GLY A 274 -11.52 -0.94 -60.21
CA GLY A 274 -12.03 0.35 -60.66
C GLY A 274 -13.49 0.60 -60.31
N HIS A 275 -14.01 -0.08 -59.29
CA HIS A 275 -15.37 0.13 -58.83
C HIS A 275 -15.54 1.43 -58.04
N ALA A 276 -16.81 1.81 -57.85
CA ALA A 276 -17.20 3.02 -57.15
C ALA A 276 -16.76 3.02 -55.68
N SER A 277 -16.71 1.89 -55.02
CA SER A 277 -16.21 1.75 -53.65
C SER A 277 -15.82 0.30 -53.41
N LEU A 278 -15.08 0.01 -52.33
CA LEU A 278 -14.63 -1.35 -52.07
C LEU A 278 -15.80 -2.34 -51.99
N LYS A 279 -16.94 -1.99 -51.38
CA LYS A 279 -18.14 -2.86 -51.30
C LYS A 279 -18.70 -3.31 -52.65
N ASP A 280 -18.42 -2.59 -53.72
CA ASP A 280 -18.89 -2.91 -55.07
C ASP A 280 -17.90 -3.82 -55.83
N SER A 281 -16.69 -4.00 -55.30
CA SER A 281 -15.64 -4.84 -55.89
C SER A 281 -15.82 -6.31 -55.49
N VAL A 282 -16.66 -7.05 -56.20
CA VAL A 282 -16.83 -8.51 -55.97
C VAL A 282 -15.77 -9.29 -56.77
N PRO A 283 -15.03 -10.25 -56.17
CA PRO A 283 -15.16 -10.76 -54.80
C PRO A 283 -14.31 -10.03 -53.75
N GLY A 284 -13.48 -9.06 -54.13
CA GLY A 284 -12.47 -8.44 -53.26
C GLY A 284 -13.01 -7.75 -51.99
N CYS A 285 -14.26 -7.30 -51.98
CA CYS A 285 -14.96 -6.81 -50.78
C CYS A 285 -15.07 -7.86 -49.67
N PHE A 286 -15.07 -9.15 -50.01
CA PHE A 286 -15.16 -10.27 -49.08
C PHE A 286 -13.80 -10.78 -48.58
N ASP A 287 -12.69 -10.24 -49.10
CA ASP A 287 -11.34 -10.62 -48.63
C ASP A 287 -11.15 -10.28 -47.14
N ASN A 288 -11.80 -9.21 -46.68
CA ASN A 288 -11.71 -8.71 -45.31
C ASN A 288 -12.97 -8.98 -44.46
N ILE A 289 -14.09 -9.36 -45.06
CA ILE A 289 -15.36 -9.67 -44.38
C ILE A 289 -15.90 -10.98 -44.94
N ARG A 290 -15.84 -12.04 -44.14
CA ARG A 290 -16.33 -13.35 -44.55
C ARG A 290 -17.84 -13.40 -44.40
N ALA A 291 -18.57 -13.66 -45.48
CA ALA A 291 -20.00 -13.96 -45.45
C ALA A 291 -20.22 -15.40 -45.94
N ILE A 292 -21.26 -16.08 -45.44
CA ILE A 292 -21.56 -17.46 -45.88
C ILE A 292 -21.83 -17.50 -47.39
N ASN A 293 -22.52 -16.48 -47.89
CA ASN A 293 -22.73 -16.24 -49.31
C ASN A 293 -22.06 -14.90 -49.63
N ASN A 294 -21.17 -14.86 -50.62
CA ASN A 294 -20.50 -13.63 -51.10
C ASN A 294 -21.51 -12.71 -51.85
N ASP A 295 -22.63 -12.41 -51.20
CA ASP A 295 -23.69 -11.54 -51.68
C ASP A 295 -23.55 -10.16 -51.04
N THR A 296 -23.45 -9.15 -51.90
CA THR A 296 -23.36 -7.72 -51.53
C THR A 296 -24.54 -7.22 -50.68
N ALA A 297 -25.67 -7.96 -50.65
CA ALA A 297 -26.79 -7.67 -49.76
C ALA A 297 -26.38 -7.76 -48.28
N TYR A 298 -25.52 -8.71 -47.89
CA TYR A 298 -25.02 -8.84 -46.52
C TYR A 298 -24.18 -7.63 -46.11
N LEU A 299 -23.30 -7.16 -47.00
CA LEU A 299 -22.49 -5.96 -46.76
C LEU A 299 -23.38 -4.73 -46.62
N SER A 300 -24.42 -4.61 -47.45
CA SER A 300 -25.38 -3.51 -47.36
C SER A 300 -26.12 -3.49 -46.02
N ARG A 301 -26.59 -4.65 -45.55
CA ARG A 301 -27.22 -4.79 -44.21
C ARG A 301 -26.26 -4.48 -43.08
N LEU A 302 -25.03 -4.99 -43.14
CA LEU A 302 -23.97 -4.74 -42.17
C LEU A 302 -23.70 -3.22 -42.00
N LEU A 303 -23.62 -2.49 -43.10
CA LEU A 303 -23.39 -1.05 -43.08
C LEU A 303 -24.58 -0.28 -42.46
N VAL A 304 -25.82 -0.70 -42.75
CA VAL A 304 -27.04 -0.11 -42.14
C VAL A 304 -27.13 -0.41 -40.64
N LEU A 305 -26.67 -1.57 -40.21
CA LEU A 305 -26.57 -1.93 -38.80
C LEU A 305 -25.58 -1.04 -38.04
N LEU A 306 -24.40 -0.78 -38.61
CA LEU A 306 -23.44 0.15 -38.02
C LEU A 306 -24.02 1.57 -37.94
N ASP A 307 -24.70 2.01 -39.01
CA ASP A 307 -25.41 3.30 -39.03
C ASP A 307 -26.45 3.40 -37.90
N SER A 308 -27.12 2.28 -37.59
CA SER A 308 -28.14 2.19 -36.55
C SER A 308 -27.53 2.14 -35.14
N ALA A 309 -26.47 1.36 -34.94
CA ALA A 309 -25.73 1.27 -33.68
C ALA A 309 -25.17 2.63 -33.25
N GLN A 310 -24.70 3.44 -34.20
CA GLN A 310 -24.15 4.77 -33.93
C GLN A 310 -25.21 5.80 -33.47
N ARG A 311 -26.50 5.56 -33.72
CA ARG A 311 -27.58 6.48 -33.29
C ARG A 311 -27.79 6.47 -31.78
N PHE A 312 -27.30 5.43 -31.09
CA PHE A 312 -27.38 5.34 -29.64
C PHE A 312 -26.41 6.29 -28.96
N SER A 313 -26.84 6.87 -27.83
CA SER A 313 -25.98 7.78 -27.06
C SER A 313 -24.87 7.07 -26.29
N GLY A 314 -25.03 5.78 -26.02
CA GLY A 314 -24.05 4.92 -25.32
C GLY A 314 -23.14 4.15 -26.28
N SER A 315 -21.99 3.69 -25.79
CA SER A 315 -21.00 2.95 -26.61
C SER A 315 -21.37 1.48 -26.83
N HIS A 316 -22.25 0.90 -26.01
CA HIS A 316 -22.51 -0.53 -26.00
C HIS A 316 -23.13 -1.03 -27.30
N ALA A 317 -23.92 -0.22 -28.01
CA ALA A 317 -24.45 -0.56 -29.33
C ALA A 317 -23.34 -0.77 -30.37
N ILE A 318 -22.32 0.09 -30.37
CA ILE A 318 -21.17 -0.01 -31.25
C ILE A 318 -20.30 -1.21 -30.83
N ASP A 319 -20.07 -1.38 -29.53
CA ASP A 319 -19.27 -2.50 -29.01
C ASP A 319 -19.94 -3.85 -29.29
N PHE A 320 -21.28 -3.91 -29.22
CA PHE A 320 -22.07 -5.07 -29.57
C PHE A 320 -21.99 -5.39 -31.06
N PHE A 321 -22.10 -4.38 -31.93
CA PHE A 321 -21.88 -4.56 -33.37
C PHE A 321 -20.47 -5.09 -33.68
N ILE A 322 -19.43 -4.53 -33.04
CA ILE A 322 -18.05 -4.98 -33.22
C ILE A 322 -17.91 -6.44 -32.79
N TYR A 323 -18.42 -6.79 -31.61
CA TYR A 323 -18.34 -8.15 -31.09
C TYR A 323 -19.01 -9.16 -32.04
N LEU A 324 -20.25 -8.88 -32.45
CA LEU A 324 -21.04 -9.83 -33.22
C LEU A 324 -20.62 -9.91 -34.69
N CYS A 325 -20.36 -8.77 -35.33
CA CYS A 325 -20.18 -8.70 -36.78
C CYS A 325 -18.72 -8.55 -37.24
N VAL A 326 -17.79 -8.22 -36.33
CA VAL A 326 -16.37 -8.02 -36.67
C VAL A 326 -15.49 -9.04 -35.97
N ASP A 327 -15.57 -9.17 -34.65
CA ASP A 327 -14.69 -10.07 -33.89
C ASP A 327 -15.02 -11.54 -34.14
N ASN A 328 -16.31 -11.87 -34.07
CA ASN A 328 -16.80 -13.22 -34.33
C ASN A 328 -16.68 -13.61 -35.81
N ASN A 329 -16.45 -12.67 -36.73
CA ASN A 329 -16.32 -12.96 -38.16
C ASN A 329 -15.13 -13.90 -38.48
N ASN A 330 -14.11 -13.93 -37.60
CA ASN A 330 -12.99 -14.86 -37.75
C ASN A 330 -13.36 -16.31 -37.42
N THR A 331 -14.34 -16.52 -36.53
CA THR A 331 -14.77 -17.85 -36.06
C THR A 331 -16.06 -18.33 -36.74
N HIS A 332 -16.97 -17.42 -37.06
CA HIS A 332 -18.23 -17.66 -37.74
C HIS A 332 -18.44 -16.61 -38.85
N PRO A 333 -18.54 -17.02 -40.13
CA PRO A 333 -18.82 -16.09 -41.22
C PRO A 333 -20.18 -15.40 -41.00
N LEU A 334 -20.29 -14.15 -41.46
CA LEU A 334 -21.52 -13.37 -41.39
C LEU A 334 -22.67 -14.11 -42.10
N ASP A 335 -23.77 -14.30 -41.38
CA ASP A 335 -24.98 -14.98 -41.85
C ASP A 335 -26.25 -14.21 -41.47
N ASP A 336 -27.40 -14.72 -41.92
CA ASP A 336 -28.68 -14.07 -41.64
C ASP A 336 -29.03 -14.10 -40.16
N ASP A 337 -28.67 -15.15 -39.42
CA ASP A 337 -29.01 -15.29 -38.00
C ASP A 337 -28.27 -14.26 -37.13
N LEU A 338 -26.97 -14.03 -37.39
CA LEU A 338 -26.18 -13.00 -36.70
C LEU A 338 -26.67 -11.59 -37.02
N LEU A 339 -27.02 -11.32 -38.28
CA LEU A 339 -27.56 -10.01 -38.66
C LEU A 339 -28.96 -9.79 -38.06
N ASN A 340 -29.83 -10.79 -38.08
CA ASN A 340 -31.15 -10.72 -37.45
C ASN A 340 -31.04 -10.53 -35.93
N LEU A 341 -30.08 -11.19 -35.28
CA LEU A 341 -29.80 -10.98 -33.85
C LEU A 341 -29.33 -9.54 -33.59
N ALA A 342 -28.43 -9.01 -34.43
CA ALA A 342 -27.97 -7.62 -34.31
C ALA A 342 -29.13 -6.62 -34.44
N GLU A 343 -29.96 -6.80 -35.47
CA GLU A 343 -31.13 -5.97 -35.77
C GLU A 343 -32.10 -6.00 -34.58
N THR A 344 -32.47 -7.20 -34.11
CA THR A 344 -33.43 -7.38 -33.00
C THR A 344 -32.92 -6.79 -31.68
N VAL A 345 -31.61 -6.89 -31.39
CA VAL A 345 -31.02 -6.30 -30.17
C VAL A 345 -31.01 -4.77 -30.24
N LEU A 346 -30.67 -4.19 -31.40
CA LEU A 346 -30.71 -2.74 -31.59
C LEU A 346 -32.15 -2.21 -31.57
N GLU A 347 -33.13 -2.96 -32.04
CA GLU A 347 -34.56 -2.60 -31.97
C GLU A 347 -35.09 -2.46 -30.54
N THR A 348 -34.42 -3.03 -29.53
CA THR A 348 -34.80 -2.85 -28.12
C THR A 348 -34.77 -1.39 -27.67
N GLY A 349 -34.04 -0.52 -28.39
CA GLY A 349 -33.97 0.91 -28.11
C GLY A 349 -33.32 1.28 -26.77
N SER A 350 -32.73 0.31 -26.06
CA SER A 350 -32.22 0.47 -24.69
C SER A 350 -30.75 0.06 -24.60
N ASP A 351 -29.87 1.03 -24.36
CA ASP A 351 -28.43 0.78 -24.17
C ASP A 351 -28.17 -0.20 -23.01
N ARG A 352 -29.02 -0.19 -21.97
CA ARG A 352 -28.96 -1.16 -20.86
C ARG A 352 -29.28 -2.58 -21.32
N SER A 353 -30.27 -2.74 -22.20
CA SER A 353 -30.65 -4.04 -22.76
C SER A 353 -29.56 -4.58 -23.67
N ILE A 354 -29.00 -3.72 -24.52
CA ILE A 354 -27.87 -4.05 -25.40
C ILE A 354 -26.66 -4.48 -24.57
N ARG A 355 -26.32 -3.73 -23.51
CA ARG A 355 -25.22 -4.08 -22.59
C ARG A 355 -25.43 -5.46 -21.95
N ALA A 356 -26.65 -5.76 -21.49
CA ALA A 356 -26.93 -7.04 -20.83
C ALA A 356 -26.76 -8.23 -21.79
N ILE A 357 -27.26 -8.11 -23.03
CA ILE A 357 -27.09 -9.15 -24.07
C ILE A 357 -25.63 -9.26 -24.51
N LEU A 358 -24.94 -8.15 -24.73
CA LEU A 358 -23.50 -8.14 -25.03
C LEU A 358 -22.68 -8.82 -23.94
N PHE A 359 -22.97 -8.48 -22.68
CA PHE A 359 -22.29 -9.04 -21.52
C PHE A 359 -22.52 -10.56 -21.43
N TRP A 360 -23.73 -11.04 -21.72
CA TRP A 360 -24.00 -12.47 -21.82
C TRP A 360 -23.23 -13.15 -22.95
N LEU A 361 -23.28 -12.63 -24.17
CA LEU A 361 -22.56 -13.21 -25.31
C LEU A 361 -21.05 -13.31 -25.07
N GLN A 362 -20.44 -12.24 -24.55
CA GLN A 362 -19.01 -12.21 -24.21
C GLN A 362 -18.62 -13.25 -23.15
N ASN A 363 -19.55 -13.61 -22.26
CA ASN A 363 -19.32 -14.51 -21.14
C ASN A 363 -19.95 -15.89 -21.33
N HIS A 364 -20.59 -16.18 -22.47
CA HIS A 364 -21.25 -17.46 -22.71
C HIS A 364 -20.28 -18.66 -22.69
N SER A 365 -18.99 -18.46 -22.92
CA SER A 365 -17.95 -19.51 -22.81
C SER A 365 -17.09 -19.39 -21.55
N SER A 366 -17.42 -18.47 -20.64
CA SER A 366 -16.65 -18.20 -19.43
C SER A 366 -17.00 -19.15 -18.27
N ALA A 367 -16.28 -19.03 -17.15
CA ALA A 367 -16.61 -19.76 -15.92
C ALA A 367 -18.04 -19.43 -15.43
N PHE A 368 -18.66 -20.38 -14.71
CA PHE A 368 -20.06 -20.29 -14.31
C PHE A 368 -20.41 -18.98 -13.57
N ASN A 369 -19.48 -18.37 -12.81
CA ASN A 369 -19.73 -17.15 -12.04
C ASN A 369 -20.00 -15.93 -12.94
N ASN A 370 -19.24 -15.80 -14.03
CA ASN A 370 -19.44 -14.73 -15.02
C ASN A 370 -20.71 -15.00 -15.84
N LYS A 371 -20.93 -16.26 -16.26
CA LYS A 371 -22.18 -16.69 -16.90
C LYS A 371 -23.41 -16.37 -16.06
N MET A 372 -23.37 -16.71 -14.76
CA MET A 372 -24.46 -16.48 -13.81
C MET A 372 -24.80 -14.99 -13.71
N THR A 373 -23.79 -14.14 -13.54
CA THR A 373 -23.99 -12.69 -13.46
C THR A 373 -24.59 -12.16 -14.77
N ALA A 374 -24.09 -12.63 -15.91
CA ALA A 374 -24.55 -12.18 -17.21
C ALA A 374 -25.99 -12.64 -17.52
N LEU A 375 -26.33 -13.89 -17.19
CA LEU A 375 -27.69 -14.39 -17.30
C LEU A 375 -28.65 -13.65 -16.36
N THR A 376 -28.22 -13.31 -15.15
CA THR A 376 -29.03 -12.51 -14.20
C THR A 376 -29.44 -11.17 -14.80
N GLU A 377 -28.56 -10.52 -15.58
CA GLU A 377 -28.89 -9.28 -16.28
C GLU A 377 -29.70 -9.50 -17.57
N ALA A 378 -29.44 -10.58 -18.30
CA ALA A 378 -30.07 -10.87 -19.59
C ALA A 378 -31.52 -11.38 -19.46
N LEU A 379 -31.83 -12.20 -18.46
CA LEU A 379 -33.15 -12.81 -18.29
C LEU A 379 -34.31 -11.78 -18.22
N PRO A 380 -34.21 -10.68 -17.46
CA PRO A 380 -35.25 -9.64 -17.46
C PRO A 380 -35.44 -8.97 -18.83
N VAL A 381 -34.38 -8.82 -19.63
CA VAL A 381 -34.46 -8.24 -20.98
C VAL A 381 -35.22 -9.17 -21.92
N LEU A 382 -35.01 -10.49 -21.79
CA LEU A 382 -35.70 -11.51 -22.57
C LEU A 382 -37.14 -11.75 -22.11
N GLU A 383 -37.44 -11.51 -20.83
CA GLU A 383 -38.82 -11.45 -20.34
C GLU A 383 -39.57 -10.29 -21.03
N ALA A 384 -38.92 -9.14 -21.19
CA ALA A 384 -39.52 -7.95 -21.81
C ALA A 384 -39.58 -7.99 -23.35
N SER A 385 -38.74 -8.80 -24.02
CA SER A 385 -38.63 -8.88 -25.48
C SER A 385 -38.88 -10.30 -26.02
N PRO A 386 -40.10 -10.61 -26.49
CA PRO A 386 -40.45 -11.92 -27.04
C PRO A 386 -39.64 -12.32 -28.28
N THR A 387 -39.31 -11.37 -29.15
CA THR A 387 -38.53 -11.62 -30.38
C THR A 387 -37.08 -12.03 -30.06
N LEU A 388 -36.44 -11.36 -29.10
CA LEU A 388 -35.10 -11.77 -28.63
C LEU A 388 -35.12 -13.14 -27.94
N ARG A 389 -36.21 -13.42 -27.22
CA ARG A 389 -36.40 -14.72 -26.56
C ARG A 389 -36.50 -15.84 -27.58
N GLU A 390 -37.25 -15.68 -28.66
CA GLU A 390 -37.34 -16.71 -29.71
C GLU A 390 -35.96 -17.04 -30.29
N LEU A 391 -35.11 -16.04 -30.51
CA LEU A 391 -33.76 -16.21 -31.05
C LEU A 391 -32.77 -16.86 -30.06
N LEU A 392 -32.85 -16.51 -28.77
CA LEU A 392 -31.84 -16.89 -27.77
C LEU A 392 -32.28 -18.01 -26.81
N SER A 393 -33.57 -18.36 -26.79
CA SER A 393 -34.14 -19.31 -25.82
C SER A 393 -33.42 -20.66 -25.82
N GLY A 394 -33.10 -21.21 -26.99
CA GLY A 394 -32.41 -22.50 -27.11
C GLY A 394 -31.07 -22.55 -26.38
N TYR A 395 -30.27 -21.49 -26.47
CA TYR A 395 -28.96 -21.40 -25.81
C TYR A 395 -29.10 -21.18 -24.30
N ILE A 396 -30.06 -20.35 -23.89
CA ILE A 396 -30.22 -19.93 -22.50
C ILE A 396 -30.88 -21.01 -21.65
N CYS A 397 -31.85 -21.75 -22.19
CA CYS A 397 -32.49 -22.85 -21.48
C CYS A 397 -31.49 -23.93 -21.02
N LEU A 398 -30.50 -24.25 -21.87
CA LEU A 398 -29.45 -25.21 -21.55
C LEU A 398 -28.49 -24.69 -20.48
N ASP A 399 -28.09 -23.42 -20.58
CA ASP A 399 -27.13 -22.80 -19.67
C ASP A 399 -27.70 -22.56 -18.27
N VAL A 400 -28.96 -22.14 -18.14
CA VAL A 400 -29.54 -21.71 -16.85
C VAL A 400 -29.48 -22.81 -15.79
N GLY A 401 -29.91 -24.03 -16.14
CA GLY A 401 -29.87 -25.18 -15.24
C GLY A 401 -28.44 -25.56 -14.85
N GLN A 402 -27.55 -25.68 -15.85
CA GLN A 402 -26.15 -26.06 -15.64
C GLN A 402 -25.39 -25.03 -14.79
N VAL A 403 -25.59 -23.74 -15.05
CA VAL A 403 -24.92 -22.66 -14.32
C VAL A 403 -25.43 -22.60 -12.87
N MET A 404 -26.72 -22.76 -12.65
CA MET A 404 -27.29 -22.78 -11.28
C MET A 404 -26.77 -23.99 -10.49
N GLN A 405 -26.74 -25.18 -11.09
CA GLN A 405 -26.21 -26.38 -10.45
C GLN A 405 -24.71 -26.22 -10.12
N ALA A 406 -23.91 -25.73 -11.07
CA ALA A 406 -22.49 -25.46 -10.84
C ALA A 406 -22.26 -24.42 -9.73
N ALA A 407 -23.06 -23.35 -9.71
CA ALA A 407 -22.96 -22.31 -8.68
C ALA A 407 -23.32 -22.85 -7.29
N ARG A 408 -24.37 -23.67 -7.19
CA ARG A 408 -24.76 -24.34 -5.94
C ARG A 408 -23.72 -25.32 -5.44
N ALA A 409 -23.15 -26.14 -6.33
CA ALA A 409 -22.08 -27.08 -5.99
C ALA A 409 -20.82 -26.37 -5.50
N GLU A 410 -20.39 -25.29 -6.19
CA GLU A 410 -19.25 -24.48 -5.74
C GLU A 410 -19.55 -23.83 -4.39
N TYR A 411 -20.76 -23.29 -4.22
CA TYR A 411 -21.16 -22.66 -2.95
C TYR A 411 -21.13 -23.67 -1.80
N GLU A 412 -21.58 -24.91 -2.02
CA GLU A 412 -21.48 -25.99 -1.04
C GLU A 412 -20.03 -26.28 -0.63
N VAL A 413 -19.10 -26.32 -1.58
CA VAL A 413 -17.67 -26.49 -1.29
C VAL A 413 -17.13 -25.29 -0.51
N MET A 414 -17.50 -24.06 -0.89
CA MET A 414 -17.03 -22.86 -0.21
C MET A 414 -17.54 -22.78 1.24
N LEU A 415 -18.78 -23.23 1.49
CA LEU A 415 -19.40 -23.26 2.83
C LEU A 415 -18.59 -24.06 3.87
N GLU A 416 -17.70 -24.96 3.45
CA GLU A 416 -16.76 -25.62 4.37
C GLU A 416 -15.80 -24.62 5.03
N THR A 417 -15.38 -23.60 4.28
CA THR A 417 -14.35 -22.64 4.69
C THR A 417 -14.89 -21.25 5.03
N ASP A 418 -15.91 -20.77 4.33
CA ASP A 418 -16.50 -19.43 4.48
C ASP A 418 -17.97 -19.44 4.03
N VAL A 419 -18.78 -18.52 4.54
CA VAL A 419 -20.20 -18.37 4.17
C VAL A 419 -20.40 -17.79 2.76
N ALA A 420 -19.30 -17.31 2.14
CA ALA A 420 -19.22 -16.89 0.74
C ALA A 420 -20.39 -15.99 0.30
N GLU A 421 -20.71 -14.99 1.13
CA GLU A 421 -21.89 -14.13 1.00
C GLU A 421 -22.11 -13.58 -0.42
N ASN A 422 -21.05 -13.14 -1.10
CA ASN A 422 -21.19 -12.63 -2.48
C ASN A 422 -21.72 -13.70 -3.45
N LEU A 423 -21.21 -14.93 -3.34
CA LEU A 423 -21.66 -16.03 -4.19
C LEU A 423 -23.10 -16.39 -3.81
N ALA A 424 -23.42 -16.41 -2.52
CA ALA A 424 -24.79 -16.65 -2.02
C ALA A 424 -25.79 -15.64 -2.59
N MET A 425 -25.46 -14.35 -2.51
CA MET A 425 -26.30 -13.26 -3.01
C MET A 425 -26.43 -13.28 -4.53
N ARG A 426 -25.39 -13.70 -5.26
CA ARG A 426 -25.46 -13.88 -6.72
C ARG A 426 -26.33 -15.08 -7.10
N ILE A 427 -26.20 -16.21 -6.40
CA ILE A 427 -27.07 -17.39 -6.58
C ILE A 427 -28.52 -17.01 -6.30
N HIS A 428 -28.76 -16.23 -5.23
CA HIS A 428 -30.07 -15.72 -4.90
C HIS A 428 -30.63 -14.83 -6.01
N ALA A 429 -29.90 -13.79 -6.42
CA ALA A 429 -30.33 -12.87 -7.49
C ALA A 429 -30.58 -13.61 -8.81
N PHE A 430 -29.71 -14.55 -9.18
CA PHE A 430 -29.89 -15.38 -10.36
C PHE A 430 -31.13 -16.27 -10.24
N GLY A 431 -31.33 -16.91 -9.08
CA GLY A 431 -32.52 -17.69 -8.78
C GLY A 431 -33.81 -16.87 -8.89
N ARG A 432 -33.81 -15.64 -8.38
CA ARG A 432 -34.93 -14.70 -8.52
C ARG A 432 -35.17 -14.31 -9.98
N ALA A 433 -34.12 -14.09 -10.76
CA ALA A 433 -34.24 -13.81 -12.19
C ALA A 433 -34.85 -14.99 -12.97
N ILE A 434 -34.46 -16.23 -12.65
CA ILE A 434 -35.06 -17.46 -13.23
C ILE A 434 -36.54 -17.56 -12.87
N VAL A 435 -36.89 -17.35 -11.59
CA VAL A 435 -38.29 -17.40 -11.14
C VAL A 435 -39.14 -16.32 -11.80
N ALA A 436 -38.58 -15.13 -12.04
CA ALA A 436 -39.27 -14.04 -12.72
C ALA A 436 -39.43 -14.27 -14.24
N ALA A 437 -38.53 -15.03 -14.86
CA ALA A 437 -38.58 -15.37 -16.27
C ALA A 437 -39.59 -16.51 -16.54
N SER A 438 -40.86 -16.15 -16.75
CA SER A 438 -41.97 -17.09 -16.81
C SER A 438 -41.84 -18.14 -17.91
N TRP A 439 -41.22 -17.77 -19.04
CA TRP A 439 -40.99 -18.66 -20.19
C TRP A 439 -39.98 -19.79 -19.93
N LEU A 440 -39.17 -19.70 -18.88
CA LEU A 440 -38.24 -20.76 -18.50
C LEU A 440 -38.89 -21.88 -17.69
N HIS A 441 -40.10 -21.65 -17.14
CA HIS A 441 -40.69 -22.56 -16.14
C HIS A 441 -41.01 -23.95 -16.71
N ASP A 442 -41.27 -24.04 -18.02
CA ASP A 442 -41.52 -25.31 -18.71
C ASP A 442 -40.22 -26.06 -19.08
N THR A 443 -39.08 -25.35 -19.09
CA THR A 443 -37.77 -25.89 -19.49
C THR A 443 -36.85 -26.21 -18.32
N VAL A 444 -37.01 -25.53 -17.18
CA VAL A 444 -36.24 -25.75 -15.97
C VAL A 444 -36.84 -26.92 -15.18
N GLU A 445 -35.97 -27.78 -14.61
CA GLU A 445 -36.42 -28.92 -13.80
C GLU A 445 -37.41 -28.48 -12.70
N PRO A 446 -38.57 -29.16 -12.54
CA PRO A 446 -39.60 -28.75 -11.56
C PRO A 446 -39.09 -28.68 -10.13
N GLU A 447 -38.18 -29.60 -9.75
CA GLU A 447 -37.56 -29.64 -8.42
C GLU A 447 -36.66 -28.42 -8.20
N LEU A 448 -35.83 -28.07 -9.19
CA LEU A 448 -35.00 -26.87 -9.15
C LEU A 448 -35.86 -25.61 -9.02
N LEU A 449 -36.91 -25.47 -9.83
CA LEU A 449 -37.82 -24.33 -9.78
C LEU A 449 -38.55 -24.22 -8.43
N GLN A 450 -38.99 -25.33 -7.86
CA GLN A 450 -39.61 -25.36 -6.53
C GLN A 450 -38.62 -24.92 -5.45
N SER A 451 -37.36 -25.37 -5.52
CA SER A 451 -36.31 -24.94 -4.58
C SER A 451 -36.04 -23.43 -4.68
N LEU A 452 -35.99 -22.87 -5.90
CA LEU A 452 -35.74 -21.44 -6.12
C LEU A 452 -36.91 -20.57 -5.65
N ARG A 453 -38.15 -21.07 -5.74
CA ARG A 453 -39.34 -20.39 -5.17
C ARG A 453 -39.32 -20.33 -3.65
N ARG A 454 -38.60 -21.23 -2.98
CA ARG A 454 -38.40 -21.26 -1.53
C ARG A 454 -37.22 -20.41 -1.06
N LEU A 455 -36.52 -19.71 -1.95
CA LEU A 455 -35.48 -18.77 -1.56
C LEU A 455 -36.07 -17.68 -0.64
N PRO A 456 -35.41 -17.35 0.48
CA PRO A 456 -35.88 -16.36 1.43
C PRO A 456 -35.84 -14.96 0.82
N PRO A 457 -36.53 -13.98 1.44
CA PRO A 457 -36.33 -12.58 1.14
C PRO A 457 -34.85 -12.18 1.25
N GLU A 458 -34.43 -11.23 0.41
CA GLU A 458 -33.06 -10.71 0.43
C GLU A 458 -32.69 -10.14 1.81
N GLU A 459 -33.65 -9.44 2.44
CA GLU A 459 -33.54 -8.87 3.79
C GLU A 459 -33.18 -9.94 4.84
N THR A 460 -33.79 -11.12 4.76
CA THR A 460 -33.51 -12.23 5.68
C THR A 460 -32.10 -12.77 5.52
N LEU A 461 -31.57 -12.83 4.29
CA LEU A 461 -30.18 -13.23 4.06
C LEU A 461 -29.20 -12.18 4.60
N HIS A 462 -29.46 -10.89 4.36
CA HIS A 462 -28.66 -9.80 4.93
C HIS A 462 -28.66 -9.86 6.46
N GLU A 463 -29.82 -10.04 7.11
CA GLU A 463 -29.92 -10.20 8.56
C GLU A 463 -29.10 -11.39 9.09
N ILE A 464 -29.10 -12.51 8.37
CA ILE A 464 -28.32 -13.70 8.73
C ILE A 464 -26.82 -13.44 8.57
N PHE A 465 -26.40 -12.78 7.48
CA PHE A 465 -25.00 -12.42 7.28
C PHE A 465 -24.51 -11.36 8.28
N ASP A 466 -25.35 -10.39 8.66
CA ASP A 466 -25.05 -9.42 9.72
C ASP A 466 -24.96 -10.09 11.10
N THR A 467 -25.82 -11.09 11.35
CA THR A 467 -25.78 -11.90 12.57
C THR A 467 -24.46 -12.67 12.68
N LEU A 468 -23.94 -13.19 11.57
CA LEU A 468 -22.63 -13.84 11.54
C LEU A 468 -21.46 -12.89 11.81
N GLN A 469 -21.54 -11.64 11.35
CA GLN A 469 -20.53 -10.63 11.62
C GLN A 469 -20.46 -10.27 13.11
N THR A 470 -21.61 -10.28 13.79
CA THR A 470 -21.68 -9.98 15.23
C THR A 470 -21.42 -11.19 16.12
N SER A 471 -21.65 -12.41 15.63
CA SER A 471 -21.60 -13.64 16.42
C SER A 471 -20.98 -14.82 15.65
N PRO A 472 -19.63 -14.93 15.61
CA PRO A 472 -18.92 -16.00 14.89
C PRO A 472 -19.22 -17.42 15.42
N PHE A 473 -19.87 -17.54 16.57
CA PHE A 473 -20.25 -18.81 17.19
C PHE A 473 -21.46 -19.48 16.53
N LEU A 474 -22.24 -18.76 15.72
CA LEU A 474 -23.40 -19.31 15.00
C LEU A 474 -23.03 -19.91 13.63
N THR A 475 -21.74 -19.88 13.26
CA THR A 475 -21.24 -20.17 11.92
C THR A 475 -21.71 -21.53 11.38
N GLU A 476 -21.67 -22.60 12.17
CA GLU A 476 -22.08 -23.93 11.66
C GLU A 476 -23.60 -24.06 11.48
N GLN A 477 -24.41 -23.54 12.40
CA GLN A 477 -25.88 -23.55 12.26
C GLN A 477 -26.33 -22.71 11.05
N VAL A 478 -25.67 -21.57 10.83
CA VAL A 478 -25.97 -20.71 9.68
C VAL A 478 -25.47 -21.34 8.38
N LYS A 479 -24.30 -21.99 8.37
CA LYS A 479 -23.84 -22.77 7.21
C LYS A 479 -24.85 -23.86 6.85
N ASP A 480 -25.39 -24.59 7.83
CA ASP A 480 -26.44 -25.60 7.57
C ASP A 480 -27.71 -24.99 6.97
N TYR A 481 -28.16 -23.84 7.47
CA TYR A 481 -29.26 -23.10 6.87
C TYR A 481 -28.96 -22.69 5.42
N LEU A 482 -27.77 -22.14 5.16
CA LEU A 482 -27.34 -21.72 3.82
C LEU A 482 -27.16 -22.92 2.86
N ARG A 483 -26.75 -24.10 3.35
CA ARG A 483 -26.72 -25.35 2.57
C ARG A 483 -28.11 -25.73 2.09
N VAL A 484 -29.12 -25.64 2.96
CA VAL A 484 -30.51 -25.97 2.58
C VAL A 484 -31.07 -24.93 1.60
N VAL A 485 -30.87 -23.65 1.91
CA VAL A 485 -31.60 -22.58 1.24
C VAL A 485 -30.94 -22.10 -0.05
N ILE A 486 -29.61 -21.96 -0.06
CA ILE A 486 -28.85 -21.43 -1.21
C ILE A 486 -28.26 -22.57 -2.03
N ALA A 487 -27.55 -23.51 -1.38
CA ALA A 487 -26.97 -24.66 -2.08
C ALA A 487 -28.03 -25.69 -2.51
N GLY A 488 -29.24 -25.62 -1.96
CA GLY A 488 -30.38 -26.42 -2.38
C GLY A 488 -30.37 -27.86 -1.84
N ARG A 489 -29.76 -28.08 -0.67
CA ARG A 489 -29.77 -29.38 0.01
C ARG A 489 -31.14 -29.67 0.65
N ASP A 490 -31.51 -30.94 0.72
CA ASP A 490 -32.74 -31.36 1.41
C ASP A 490 -32.69 -31.01 2.91
N GLY A 491 -33.74 -30.36 3.41
CA GLY A 491 -33.87 -30.00 4.82
C GLY A 491 -35.06 -29.09 5.09
N SER A 492 -35.35 -28.88 6.38
CA SER A 492 -36.37 -27.94 6.84
C SER A 492 -35.71 -26.61 7.19
N PRO A 493 -35.80 -25.59 6.32
CA PRO A 493 -35.18 -24.29 6.59
C PRO A 493 -35.84 -23.58 7.78
N GLU A 494 -37.11 -23.86 8.06
CA GLU A 494 -37.86 -23.30 9.18
C GLU A 494 -37.32 -23.77 10.54
N ASP A 495 -36.97 -25.06 10.67
CA ASP A 495 -36.40 -25.62 11.91
C ASP A 495 -35.00 -25.07 12.19
N LEU A 496 -34.17 -24.93 11.14
CA LEU A 496 -32.83 -24.34 11.25
C LEU A 496 -32.89 -22.85 11.59
N LEU A 497 -33.83 -22.11 10.99
CA LEU A 497 -34.04 -20.69 11.31
C LEU A 497 -34.55 -20.52 12.75
N ALA A 498 -35.40 -21.43 13.25
CA ALA A 498 -35.84 -21.44 14.64
C ALA A 498 -34.68 -21.71 15.62
N ALA A 499 -33.77 -22.64 15.28
CA ALA A 499 -32.57 -22.91 16.06
C ALA A 499 -31.62 -21.69 16.11
N ILE A 500 -31.37 -21.05 14.96
CA ILE A 500 -30.58 -19.81 14.86
C ILE A 500 -31.24 -18.70 15.71
N SER A 501 -32.56 -18.59 15.66
CA SER A 501 -33.37 -17.62 16.42
C SER A 501 -33.34 -17.86 17.94
N GLN A 502 -33.18 -19.11 18.38
CA GLN A 502 -33.06 -19.46 19.79
C GLN A 502 -31.66 -19.12 20.33
N SER A 503 -30.62 -19.43 19.56
CA SER A 503 -29.23 -19.13 19.90
C SER A 503 -28.93 -17.62 19.90
N THR A 504 -29.54 -16.85 18.99
CA THR A 504 -29.41 -15.37 18.94
C THR A 504 -29.92 -14.67 20.20
N ARG A 505 -30.75 -15.31 21.04
CA ARG A 505 -31.27 -14.70 22.28
C ARG A 505 -30.17 -14.27 23.26
N PHE A 506 -29.02 -14.94 23.24
CA PHE A 506 -27.87 -14.60 24.09
C PHE A 506 -26.96 -13.52 23.50
N TYR A 507 -27.18 -13.13 22.24
CA TYR A 507 -26.33 -12.20 21.50
C TYR A 507 -27.07 -10.94 21.04
N LYS A 508 -28.31 -10.75 21.52
CA LYS A 508 -29.06 -9.51 21.28
C LYS A 508 -28.38 -8.33 21.98
N PRO A 509 -28.38 -7.14 21.37
CA PRO A 509 -27.94 -5.92 22.03
C PRO A 509 -28.66 -5.73 23.37
N GLY A 510 -27.91 -5.65 24.47
CA GLY A 510 -28.45 -5.50 25.83
C GLY A 510 -28.36 -6.73 26.73
N VAL A 511 -27.98 -7.90 26.22
CA VAL A 511 -27.61 -9.05 27.07
C VAL A 511 -26.18 -8.87 27.59
N GLU A 512 -25.95 -9.10 28.88
CA GLU A 512 -24.60 -8.94 29.45
C GLU A 512 -23.62 -9.95 28.84
N LEU A 513 -22.43 -9.46 28.46
CA LEU A 513 -21.39 -10.23 27.78
C LEU A 513 -21.01 -11.52 28.54
N GLU A 514 -21.09 -11.50 29.87
CA GLU A 514 -20.82 -12.63 30.74
C GLU A 514 -21.81 -13.78 30.54
N ARG A 515 -23.09 -13.49 30.27
CA ARG A 515 -24.11 -14.52 29.99
C ARG A 515 -23.86 -15.18 28.64
N SER A 516 -23.56 -14.39 27.61
CA SER A 516 -23.20 -14.91 26.28
C SER A 516 -21.97 -15.79 26.34
N ASN A 517 -20.93 -15.32 27.04
CA ASN A 517 -19.69 -16.08 27.26
C ASN A 517 -19.91 -17.39 28.03
N LEU A 518 -20.82 -17.39 29.01
CA LEU A 518 -21.13 -18.58 29.79
C LEU A 518 -21.96 -19.57 28.96
N ALA A 519 -22.93 -19.10 28.17
CA ALA A 519 -23.69 -19.95 27.26
C ALA A 519 -22.78 -20.70 26.27
N ILE A 520 -21.79 -20.02 25.68
CA ILE A 520 -20.79 -20.65 24.79
C ILE A 520 -20.00 -21.73 25.53
N ALA A 521 -19.53 -21.42 26.74
CA ALA A 521 -18.74 -22.36 27.52
C ALA A 521 -19.58 -23.59 27.93
N MET A 522 -20.88 -23.42 28.09
CA MET A 522 -21.84 -24.47 28.43
C MET A 522 -22.26 -25.34 27.25
N GLU A 523 -22.13 -24.89 26.00
CA GLU A 523 -22.52 -25.69 24.83
C GLU A 523 -21.78 -27.04 24.78
N LYS A 524 -20.52 -27.07 25.26
CA LYS A 524 -19.75 -28.31 25.43
C LYS A 524 -20.44 -29.33 26.32
N LEU A 525 -21.31 -28.91 27.25
CA LEU A 525 -22.04 -29.78 28.17
C LEU A 525 -23.24 -30.48 27.52
N ARG A 526 -23.67 -30.03 26.33
CA ARG A 526 -24.79 -30.60 25.58
C ARG A 526 -24.57 -32.08 25.27
N ASP A 527 -23.34 -32.46 24.96
CA ASP A 527 -22.96 -33.84 24.65
C ASP A 527 -22.88 -34.74 25.89
N PHE A 528 -22.73 -34.15 27.08
CA PHE A 528 -22.58 -34.90 28.33
C PHE A 528 -23.91 -35.23 28.98
N ASP A 529 -24.80 -34.24 29.11
CA ASP A 529 -26.14 -34.42 29.66
C ASP A 529 -27.10 -33.36 29.06
N PRO A 530 -27.87 -33.74 28.02
CA PRO A 530 -28.76 -32.81 27.33
C PRO A 530 -29.84 -32.21 28.24
N GLN A 531 -30.27 -32.94 29.28
CA GLN A 531 -31.31 -32.49 30.20
C GLN A 531 -30.77 -31.44 31.17
N VAL A 532 -29.57 -31.67 31.73
CA VAL A 532 -28.90 -30.68 32.60
C VAL A 532 -28.50 -29.44 31.79
N HIS A 533 -28.02 -29.61 30.56
CA HIS A 533 -27.70 -28.51 29.66
C HIS A 533 -28.92 -27.61 29.37
N ALA A 534 -30.06 -28.21 29.03
CA ALA A 534 -31.30 -27.47 28.75
C ALA A 534 -31.79 -26.68 29.98
N LEU A 535 -31.79 -27.31 31.16
CA LEU A 535 -32.20 -26.68 32.41
C LEU A 535 -31.29 -25.49 32.78
N CYS A 536 -29.97 -25.68 32.68
CA CYS A 536 -29.02 -24.61 32.99
C CYS A 536 -29.05 -23.48 31.95
N SER A 537 -29.24 -23.79 30.66
CA SER A 537 -29.34 -22.77 29.59
C SER A 537 -30.57 -21.88 29.75
N GLN A 538 -31.70 -22.48 30.15
CA GLN A 538 -32.91 -21.72 30.47
C GLN A 538 -32.71 -20.84 31.71
N GLN A 539 -32.13 -21.41 32.76
CA GLN A 539 -31.89 -20.70 34.02
C GLN A 539 -30.85 -19.57 33.87
N LEU A 540 -29.88 -19.72 32.97
CA LEU A 540 -28.83 -18.72 32.71
C LEU A 540 -29.37 -17.34 32.30
N LEU A 541 -30.55 -17.27 31.67
CA LEU A 541 -31.16 -15.99 31.28
C LEU A 541 -31.71 -15.19 32.46
N VAL A 542 -32.04 -15.86 33.57
CA VAL A 542 -32.71 -15.25 34.73
C VAL A 542 -31.85 -15.28 36.00
N GLU A 543 -30.69 -15.96 35.96
CA GLU A 543 -29.77 -16.07 37.09
C GLU A 543 -29.15 -14.72 37.46
N ASP A 544 -28.72 -14.54 38.71
CA ASP A 544 -28.03 -13.30 39.10
C ASP A 544 -26.67 -13.17 38.41
N ILE A 545 -26.33 -11.94 37.98
CA ILE A 545 -25.11 -11.69 37.20
C ILE A 545 -23.83 -11.99 37.98
N PHE A 546 -23.85 -11.91 39.32
CA PHE A 546 -22.69 -12.25 40.14
C PHE A 546 -22.39 -13.75 40.06
N LEU A 547 -23.41 -14.60 40.13
CA LEU A 547 -23.27 -16.03 39.92
C LEU A 547 -22.78 -16.34 38.50
N VAL A 548 -23.31 -15.69 37.48
CA VAL A 548 -22.86 -15.85 36.08
C VAL A 548 -21.37 -15.52 35.94
N ARG A 549 -20.93 -14.40 36.52
CA ARG A 549 -19.52 -13.96 36.47
C ARG A 549 -18.60 -14.92 37.21
N ASP A 550 -19.04 -15.44 38.35
CA ASP A 550 -18.27 -16.39 39.16
C ASP A 550 -18.23 -17.79 38.53
N LEU A 551 -19.28 -18.18 37.80
CA LEU A 551 -19.35 -19.46 37.07
C LEU A 551 -18.49 -19.45 35.81
N LEU A 552 -18.43 -18.35 35.07
CA LEU A 552 -17.71 -18.27 33.79
C LEU A 552 -16.27 -18.81 33.82
N PRO A 553 -15.37 -18.41 34.75
CA PRO A 553 -14.02 -18.95 34.80
C PRO A 553 -13.98 -20.43 35.19
N ILE A 554 -14.95 -20.90 35.99
CA ILE A 554 -15.08 -22.28 36.41
C ILE A 554 -15.50 -23.14 35.21
N VAL A 555 -16.51 -22.70 34.45
CA VAL A 555 -17.05 -23.39 33.28
C VAL A 555 -16.02 -23.49 32.16
N ARG A 556 -15.28 -22.41 31.89
CA ARG A 556 -14.21 -22.40 30.87
C ARG A 556 -13.08 -23.39 31.17
N THR A 557 -12.89 -23.75 32.43
CA THR A 557 -11.86 -24.69 32.88
C THR A 557 -12.44 -26.03 33.31
N MET A 558 -13.68 -26.36 32.93
CA MET A 558 -14.42 -27.56 33.33
C MET A 558 -13.80 -28.90 32.97
N GLU A 559 -12.64 -28.94 32.32
CA GLU A 559 -11.84 -30.16 32.14
C GLU A 559 -10.91 -30.42 33.35
N LYS A 560 -10.66 -29.42 34.21
CA LYS A 560 -9.71 -29.49 35.33
C LYS A 560 -10.37 -29.87 36.66
N ASN A 561 -9.69 -30.70 37.45
CA ASN A 561 -10.09 -31.08 38.81
C ASN A 561 -10.31 -29.88 39.75
N SER A 562 -9.49 -28.83 39.64
CA SER A 562 -9.62 -27.61 40.43
C SER A 562 -10.96 -26.90 40.24
N SER A 563 -11.57 -26.99 39.05
CA SER A 563 -12.84 -26.32 38.75
C SER A 563 -14.00 -26.92 39.53
N CYS A 564 -13.99 -28.23 39.82
CA CYS A 564 -15.00 -28.85 40.68
C CYS A 564 -14.87 -28.39 42.14
N VAL A 565 -13.63 -28.20 42.63
CA VAL A 565 -13.38 -27.66 43.98
C VAL A 565 -13.87 -26.22 44.09
N GLU A 566 -13.54 -25.39 43.12
CA GLU A 566 -14.00 -24.00 43.07
C GLU A 566 -15.52 -23.90 42.94
N PHE A 567 -16.13 -24.77 42.13
CA PHE A 567 -17.58 -24.82 41.99
C PHE A 567 -18.26 -25.27 43.28
N THR A 568 -17.73 -26.29 43.95
CA THR A 568 -18.18 -26.72 45.29
C THR A 568 -18.11 -25.56 46.29
N ARG A 569 -16.99 -24.82 46.31
CA ARG A 569 -16.78 -23.69 47.20
C ARG A 569 -17.78 -22.56 46.94
N LEU A 570 -18.03 -22.24 45.67
CA LEU A 570 -19.00 -21.23 45.25
C LEU A 570 -20.42 -21.60 45.73
N LEU A 571 -20.86 -22.83 45.46
CA LEU A 571 -22.20 -23.29 45.84
C LEU A 571 -22.38 -23.39 47.35
N SER A 572 -21.39 -23.93 48.07
CA SER A 572 -21.43 -24.05 49.53
C SER A 572 -21.45 -22.67 50.21
N ARG A 573 -20.63 -21.71 49.73
CA ARG A 573 -20.65 -20.34 50.25
C ARG A 573 -22.01 -19.67 50.03
N ARG A 574 -22.63 -19.86 48.87
CA ARG A 574 -23.97 -19.33 48.59
C ARG A 574 -25.05 -19.97 49.48
N GLN A 575 -24.96 -21.28 49.72
CA GLN A 575 -25.85 -21.98 50.66
C GLN A 575 -25.71 -21.43 52.09
N GLN A 576 -24.48 -21.20 52.56
CA GLN A 576 -24.20 -20.59 53.88
C GLN A 576 -24.74 -19.16 53.99
N LEU A 577 -24.64 -18.38 52.91
CA LEU A 577 -25.18 -17.01 52.82
C LEU A 577 -26.70 -16.96 52.60
N ARG A 578 -27.38 -18.12 52.51
CA ARG A 578 -28.82 -18.24 52.20
C ARG A 578 -29.22 -17.58 50.87
N SER A 579 -28.29 -17.48 49.92
CA SER A 579 -28.57 -16.99 48.57
C SER A 579 -29.31 -18.06 47.78
N ARG A 580 -30.38 -17.69 47.07
CA ARG A 580 -31.07 -18.61 46.16
C ARG A 580 -30.09 -19.08 45.10
N THR A 581 -29.99 -20.39 44.94
CA THR A 581 -29.21 -21.03 43.88
C THR A 581 -30.08 -22.14 43.33
N HIS A 582 -30.30 -22.13 42.02
CA HIS A 582 -31.21 -23.08 41.38
C HIS A 582 -30.66 -24.53 41.43
N GLU A 583 -31.55 -25.52 41.50
CA GLU A 583 -31.20 -26.93 41.64
C GLU A 583 -30.29 -27.45 40.49
N CYS A 584 -30.45 -26.87 39.30
CA CYS A 584 -29.69 -27.25 38.11
C CYS A 584 -28.17 -27.10 38.28
N TRP A 585 -27.70 -26.13 39.08
CA TRP A 585 -26.27 -25.93 39.33
C TRP A 585 -25.68 -27.02 40.24
N TYR A 586 -26.47 -27.54 41.18
CA TYR A 586 -26.06 -28.68 42.02
C TYR A 586 -26.00 -29.97 41.20
N LYS A 587 -26.98 -30.18 40.30
CA LYS A 587 -26.97 -31.29 39.34
C LYS A 587 -25.76 -31.24 38.42
N LEU A 588 -25.43 -30.05 37.91
CA LEU A 588 -24.23 -29.84 37.10
C LEU A 588 -22.95 -30.17 37.88
N LEU A 589 -22.81 -29.68 39.12
CA LEU A 589 -21.67 -30.01 39.97
C LEU A 589 -21.55 -31.53 40.18
N PHE A 590 -22.65 -32.22 40.49
CA PHE A 590 -22.62 -33.67 40.69
C PHE A 590 -22.18 -34.40 39.41
N CYS A 591 -22.79 -34.09 38.25
CA CYS A 591 -22.39 -34.70 36.98
C CYS A 591 -20.88 -34.51 36.71
N LEU A 592 -20.33 -33.34 37.02
CA LEU A 592 -18.89 -33.06 36.83
C LEU A 592 -18.00 -33.84 37.79
N ILE A 593 -18.41 -34.06 39.04
CA ILE A 593 -17.64 -34.84 40.01
C ILE A 593 -17.73 -36.34 39.67
N SER A 594 -18.91 -36.85 39.29
CA SER A 594 -19.12 -38.26 38.95
C SER A 594 -18.34 -38.75 37.73
N GLN A 595 -18.05 -37.86 36.79
CA GLN A 595 -17.23 -38.16 35.61
C GLN A 595 -15.72 -38.26 35.94
N ARG A 596 -15.29 -37.96 37.17
CA ARG A 596 -13.88 -37.87 37.56
C ARG A 596 -13.52 -38.79 38.71
N TYR A 597 -13.07 -39.99 38.37
CA TYR A 597 -12.67 -41.03 39.32
C TYR A 597 -11.43 -40.66 40.15
N ASP A 598 -10.64 -39.67 39.73
CA ASP A 598 -9.40 -39.25 40.37
C ASP A 598 -9.55 -37.98 41.23
N ILE A 599 -10.73 -37.37 41.32
CA ILE A 599 -10.90 -36.07 42.00
C ILE A 599 -10.49 -36.12 43.49
N LEU A 600 -10.74 -37.24 44.15
CA LEU A 600 -10.35 -37.45 45.55
C LEU A 600 -8.84 -37.60 45.70
N THR A 601 -8.19 -38.31 44.78
CA THR A 601 -6.74 -38.53 44.83
C THR A 601 -5.96 -37.30 44.41
N TRP A 602 -6.49 -36.53 43.45
CA TRP A 602 -5.96 -35.25 43.03
C TRP A 602 -6.09 -34.19 44.13
N SER A 603 -7.28 -34.03 44.72
CA SER A 603 -7.51 -33.03 45.76
C SER A 603 -6.62 -33.25 46.99
N ALA A 604 -6.38 -34.50 47.37
CA ALA A 604 -5.46 -34.85 48.46
C ALA A 604 -3.98 -34.53 48.17
N ALA A 605 -3.59 -34.41 46.90
CA ALA A 605 -2.22 -34.05 46.51
C ALA A 605 -2.04 -32.53 46.36
N GLU A 606 -3.03 -31.85 45.81
CA GLU A 606 -2.90 -30.46 45.36
C GLU A 606 -3.49 -29.43 46.33
N LEU A 607 -4.43 -29.83 47.20
CA LEU A 607 -5.03 -28.89 48.16
C LEU A 607 -4.25 -28.88 49.48
N PRO A 608 -4.00 -27.68 50.05
CA PRO A 608 -3.54 -27.56 51.42
C PRO A 608 -4.54 -28.24 52.38
N PRO A 609 -4.09 -28.88 53.47
CA PRO A 609 -4.92 -29.62 54.42
C PRO A 609 -6.14 -28.82 54.88
N ALA A 610 -5.97 -27.55 55.25
CA ALA A 610 -7.07 -26.70 55.70
C ALA A 610 -8.16 -26.53 54.61
N TYR A 611 -7.77 -26.31 53.36
CA TYR A 611 -8.70 -26.19 52.24
C TYR A 611 -9.28 -27.54 51.83
N TRP A 612 -8.51 -28.61 51.95
CA TRP A 612 -8.94 -29.97 51.67
C TRP A 612 -10.06 -30.39 52.64
N PHE A 613 -9.87 -30.22 53.95
CA PHE A 613 -10.90 -30.51 54.95
C PHE A 613 -12.15 -29.62 54.75
N GLN A 614 -11.97 -28.34 54.42
CA GLN A 614 -13.08 -27.44 54.10
C GLN A 614 -13.86 -27.90 52.86
N TRP A 615 -13.17 -28.35 51.81
CA TRP A 615 -13.81 -28.86 50.60
C TRP A 615 -14.58 -30.15 50.86
N VAL A 616 -14.01 -31.09 51.61
CA VAL A 616 -14.68 -32.33 52.03
C VAL A 616 -15.94 -32.02 52.86
N GLN A 617 -15.86 -31.04 53.76
CA GLN A 617 -17.02 -30.59 54.55
C GLN A 617 -18.06 -29.88 53.67
N ALA A 618 -17.62 -29.07 52.70
CA ALA A 618 -18.50 -28.38 51.75
C ALA A 618 -19.27 -29.40 50.89
N LEU A 619 -18.60 -30.43 50.36
CA LEU A 619 -19.27 -31.54 49.67
C LEU A 619 -20.30 -32.24 50.55
N ARG A 620 -19.93 -32.55 51.80
CA ARG A 620 -20.86 -33.15 52.78
C ARG A 620 -22.07 -32.26 53.07
N SER A 621 -21.92 -30.94 53.04
CA SER A 621 -23.00 -29.96 53.26
C SER A 621 -23.90 -29.72 52.03
N LEU A 622 -23.34 -29.87 50.83
CA LEU A 622 -24.08 -29.73 49.57
C LEU A 622 -24.89 -30.98 49.23
N PHE A 623 -24.40 -32.15 49.68
CA PHE A 623 -25.02 -33.45 49.42
C PHE A 623 -25.29 -34.25 50.72
N PRO A 624 -26.04 -33.70 51.70
CA PRO A 624 -26.46 -34.45 52.88
C PRO A 624 -27.44 -35.54 52.46
N ASP A 625 -27.08 -36.81 52.70
CA ASP A 625 -27.93 -38.00 52.53
C ASP A 625 -28.60 -38.18 51.15
N GLY A 626 -27.90 -37.80 50.08
CA GLY A 626 -28.33 -38.12 48.72
C GLY A 626 -29.49 -37.25 48.21
N HIS A 627 -29.35 -35.93 48.27
CA HIS A 627 -30.25 -35.01 47.56
C HIS A 627 -30.44 -35.47 46.10
N GLY A 628 -31.68 -35.81 45.74
CA GLY A 628 -32.03 -36.27 44.39
C GLY A 628 -31.56 -37.69 44.04
N GLY A 629 -31.21 -38.54 45.01
CA GLY A 629 -30.75 -39.92 44.77
C GLY A 629 -29.27 -40.06 44.40
N GLN A 630 -28.48 -38.99 44.58
CA GLN A 630 -27.07 -38.90 44.20
C GLN A 630 -26.14 -39.14 45.40
N SER A 631 -25.48 -40.30 45.49
CA SER A 631 -24.58 -40.65 46.61
C SER A 631 -23.11 -40.39 46.28
N LEU A 632 -22.39 -39.68 47.18
CA LEU A 632 -20.93 -39.49 47.07
C LEU A 632 -20.12 -40.75 47.46
N SER A 633 -20.77 -41.77 48.04
CA SER A 633 -20.09 -43.01 48.45
C SER A 633 -19.45 -43.76 47.29
N ASP A 634 -20.05 -43.68 46.09
CA ASP A 634 -19.53 -44.29 44.87
C ASP A 634 -18.20 -43.66 44.40
N LEU A 635 -17.89 -42.46 44.92
CA LEU A 635 -16.66 -41.71 44.66
C LEU A 635 -15.63 -41.83 45.79
N GLN A 636 -15.75 -42.90 46.59
CA GLN A 636 -14.88 -43.24 47.72
C GLN A 636 -14.91 -42.27 48.92
N PHE A 637 -15.94 -41.44 49.04
CA PHE A 637 -16.24 -40.69 50.26
C PHE A 637 -16.99 -41.60 51.25
N THR A 638 -16.24 -42.51 51.89
CA THR A 638 -16.80 -43.53 52.79
C THR A 638 -16.84 -43.07 54.25
N PRO A 639 -17.74 -43.61 55.09
CA PRO A 639 -17.82 -43.28 56.51
C PRO A 639 -16.50 -43.50 57.28
N GLN A 640 -15.76 -44.55 56.93
CA GLN A 640 -14.46 -44.88 57.56
C GLN A 640 -13.40 -43.81 57.27
N ARG A 641 -13.38 -43.27 56.05
CA ARG A 641 -12.49 -42.17 55.68
C ARG A 641 -12.90 -40.88 56.35
N TYR A 642 -14.21 -40.59 56.42
CA TYR A 642 -14.70 -39.45 57.21
C TYR A 642 -14.24 -39.53 58.67
N GLN A 643 -14.26 -40.70 59.30
CA GLN A 643 -13.74 -40.88 60.67
C GLN A 643 -12.22 -40.61 60.78
N TRP A 644 -11.41 -41.10 59.84
CA TRP A 644 -9.98 -40.80 59.79
C TRP A 644 -9.70 -39.30 59.61
N TRP A 645 -10.46 -38.65 58.72
CA TRP A 645 -10.34 -37.22 58.46
C TRP A 645 -10.79 -36.37 59.66
N ASP A 646 -11.86 -36.80 60.35
CA ASP A 646 -12.32 -36.18 61.59
C ASP A 646 -11.25 -36.32 62.70
N LEU A 647 -10.59 -37.48 62.83
CA LEU A 647 -9.50 -37.70 63.79
C LEU A 647 -8.30 -36.79 63.54
N LEU A 648 -7.82 -36.74 62.28
CA LEU A 648 -6.71 -35.89 61.87
C LEU A 648 -7.01 -34.40 62.08
N SER A 649 -8.21 -33.96 61.69
CA SER A 649 -8.64 -32.57 61.81
C SER A 649 -8.82 -32.15 63.28
N ALA A 650 -9.47 -33.00 64.11
CA ALA A 650 -9.83 -32.66 65.47
C ALA A 650 -8.68 -32.78 66.49
N GLN A 651 -7.86 -33.83 66.40
CA GLN A 651 -6.85 -34.14 67.43
C GLN A 651 -5.43 -33.68 67.06
N TYR A 652 -5.11 -33.69 65.76
CA TYR A 652 -3.75 -33.45 65.25
C TYR A 652 -3.62 -32.22 64.33
N GLY A 653 -4.66 -31.39 64.21
CA GLY A 653 -4.67 -30.23 63.31
C GLY A 653 -3.47 -29.27 63.50
N LYS A 654 -3.00 -29.08 64.75
CA LYS A 654 -1.80 -28.27 65.06
C LYS A 654 -0.50 -28.94 64.59
N ALA A 655 -0.38 -30.26 64.75
CA ALA A 655 0.79 -31.01 64.28
C ALA A 655 0.84 -31.08 62.76
N LEU A 656 -0.32 -31.21 62.10
CA LEU A 656 -0.45 -31.21 60.63
C LEU A 656 -0.10 -29.86 60.02
N ALA A 657 -0.55 -28.75 60.62
CA ALA A 657 -0.17 -27.41 60.18
C ALA A 657 1.35 -27.17 60.27
N LYS A 658 1.99 -27.65 61.35
CA LYS A 658 3.45 -27.60 61.49
C LYS A 658 4.16 -28.52 60.48
N LEU A 659 3.64 -29.73 60.26
CA LEU A 659 4.20 -30.67 59.29
C LEU A 659 4.16 -30.09 57.87
N GLU A 660 3.06 -29.43 57.50
CA GLU A 660 2.92 -28.72 56.23
C GLU A 660 3.87 -27.51 56.15
N GLU A 661 3.96 -26.71 57.22
CA GLU A 661 4.89 -25.58 57.28
C GLU A 661 6.35 -26.02 57.06
N LEU A 662 6.73 -27.14 57.67
CA LEU A 662 8.06 -27.73 57.59
C LEU A 662 8.32 -28.46 56.26
N ASN A 663 7.29 -28.94 55.57
CA ASN A 663 7.40 -29.72 54.33
C ASN A 663 7.25 -28.90 53.04
N LYS A 664 7.48 -27.57 53.06
CA LYS A 664 7.36 -26.66 51.91
C LYS A 664 8.43 -26.88 50.80
N GLY A 665 8.59 -28.13 50.35
CA GLY A 665 9.50 -28.56 49.29
C GLY A 665 9.88 -30.05 49.29
N GLY A 666 9.44 -30.83 50.29
CA GLY A 666 9.92 -32.21 50.56
C GLY A 666 8.91 -33.32 50.29
N GLY A 667 8.35 -33.40 49.08
CA GLY A 667 7.56 -34.57 48.65
C GLY A 667 6.08 -34.58 49.08
N ASN A 668 5.32 -35.47 48.43
CA ASN A 668 3.86 -35.53 48.48
C ASN A 668 3.34 -36.27 49.73
N LEU A 669 2.63 -35.56 50.62
CA LEU A 669 1.99 -36.13 51.82
C LEU A 669 0.65 -36.84 51.53
N ARG A 670 0.27 -37.02 50.25
CA ARG A 670 -1.00 -37.65 49.81
C ARG A 670 -1.34 -38.96 50.53
N TRP A 671 -0.33 -39.73 50.90
CA TRP A 671 -0.51 -41.00 51.61
C TRP A 671 -1.06 -40.82 53.03
N LEU A 672 -0.81 -39.68 53.68
CA LEU A 672 -1.28 -39.34 55.04
C LEU A 672 -2.81 -39.17 55.09
N TRP A 673 -3.40 -38.64 54.02
CA TRP A 673 -4.83 -38.32 53.94
C TRP A 673 -5.68 -39.51 53.48
N LEU A 674 -5.10 -40.38 52.66
CA LEU A 674 -5.84 -41.46 52.01
C LEU A 674 -5.91 -42.75 52.84
N GLN A 675 -4.99 -42.95 53.79
CA GLN A 675 -4.94 -44.13 54.66
C GLN A 675 -4.12 -43.89 55.94
N GLU A 676 -4.36 -44.70 56.97
CA GLU A 676 -3.57 -44.74 58.20
C GLU A 676 -2.24 -45.51 57.96
N VAL A 677 -1.09 -44.95 58.40
CA VAL A 677 0.23 -45.58 58.29
C VAL A 677 0.87 -45.75 59.68
N PRO A 678 1.41 -46.92 60.03
CA PRO A 678 2.05 -47.16 61.33
C PRO A 678 3.20 -46.19 61.63
N GLY A 679 3.24 -45.63 62.84
CA GLY A 679 4.28 -44.71 63.30
C GLY A 679 4.02 -43.23 62.99
N VAL A 680 3.02 -42.90 62.17
CA VAL A 680 2.62 -41.51 61.88
C VAL A 680 2.16 -40.76 63.12
N LEU A 681 1.35 -41.40 63.98
CA LEU A 681 0.88 -40.76 65.21
C LEU A 681 2.05 -40.39 66.12
N ALA A 682 3.10 -41.22 66.20
CA ALA A 682 4.30 -40.93 66.98
C ALA A 682 5.08 -39.72 66.42
N LEU A 683 5.15 -39.57 65.09
CA LEU A 683 5.72 -38.38 64.46
C LEU A 683 4.87 -37.13 64.75
N LEU A 684 3.54 -37.25 64.67
CA LEU A 684 2.62 -36.16 64.99
C LEU A 684 2.74 -35.76 66.47
N ASP A 685 2.91 -36.71 67.38
CA ASP A 685 3.15 -36.47 68.81
C ASP A 685 4.46 -35.70 69.04
N VAL A 686 5.54 -36.07 68.35
CA VAL A 686 6.84 -35.36 68.39
C VAL A 686 6.69 -33.89 67.92
N LEU A 687 5.89 -33.64 66.89
CA LEU A 687 5.59 -32.29 66.38
C LEU A 687 4.61 -31.51 67.28
N GLN A 688 3.72 -32.21 67.99
CA GLN A 688 2.77 -31.66 68.95
C GLN A 688 3.50 -31.16 70.22
N ALA A 689 4.54 -31.88 70.66
CA ALA A 689 5.26 -31.64 71.92
C ALA A 689 6.19 -30.39 71.96
N ARG A 690 6.41 -29.67 70.84
CA ARG A 690 7.44 -28.61 70.75
C ARG A 690 6.99 -27.17 70.43
N GLN A 691 7.81 -26.22 70.91
CA GLN A 691 7.89 -24.79 70.55
C GLN A 691 8.62 -24.57 69.19
N VAL A 692 8.34 -23.42 68.57
CA VAL A 692 8.74 -22.86 67.25
C VAL A 692 9.70 -23.72 66.39
N PRO A 693 9.25 -24.21 65.21
CA PRO A 693 10.10 -24.92 64.27
C PRO A 693 11.23 -24.05 63.70
N THR A 694 12.41 -24.61 63.50
CA THR A 694 13.55 -23.94 62.82
C THR A 694 13.78 -24.51 61.43
N ALA A 695 14.58 -23.83 60.59
CA ALA A 695 14.94 -24.30 59.26
C ALA A 695 15.60 -25.69 59.25
N LEU A 696 16.27 -26.08 60.34
CA LEU A 696 16.87 -27.40 60.51
C LEU A 696 15.81 -28.51 60.68
N HIS A 697 14.70 -28.19 61.36
CA HIS A 697 13.57 -29.12 61.47
C HIS A 697 12.91 -29.34 60.10
N ALA A 698 12.80 -28.29 59.28
CA ALA A 698 12.27 -28.39 57.91
C ALA A 698 13.12 -29.32 57.05
N PHE A 699 14.45 -29.21 57.15
CA PHE A 699 15.36 -30.09 56.42
C PHE A 699 15.21 -31.55 56.83
N VAL A 700 15.16 -31.86 58.13
CA VAL A 700 14.97 -33.24 58.61
C VAL A 700 13.61 -33.80 58.18
N ILE A 701 12.55 -32.98 58.21
CA ILE A 701 11.20 -33.36 57.75
C ILE A 701 11.17 -33.65 56.25
N SER A 702 12.04 -33.05 55.43
CA SER A 702 12.06 -33.29 53.98
C SER A 702 12.40 -34.73 53.57
N TYR A 703 12.91 -35.55 54.50
CA TYR A 703 13.19 -36.97 54.30
C TYR A 703 12.01 -37.89 54.66
N ILE A 704 10.85 -37.33 55.00
CA ILE A 704 9.66 -38.11 55.35
C ILE A 704 9.17 -38.94 54.16
N GLN A 705 8.94 -40.24 54.39
CA GLN A 705 8.42 -41.18 53.41
C GLN A 705 7.42 -42.12 54.09
N PRO A 706 6.47 -42.75 53.36
CA PRO A 706 5.51 -43.73 53.90
C PRO A 706 6.19 -45.08 54.23
N SER A 707 7.24 -45.03 55.04
CA SER A 707 8.01 -46.19 55.49
C SER A 707 8.18 -46.09 57.01
N PRO A 708 7.83 -47.14 57.77
CA PRO A 708 8.04 -47.17 59.22
C PRO A 708 9.49 -46.91 59.61
N TYR A 709 10.45 -47.33 58.79
CA TYR A 709 11.88 -47.12 59.01
C TYR A 709 12.32 -45.67 58.75
N ALA A 710 11.81 -45.03 57.69
CA ALA A 710 12.11 -43.63 57.41
C ALA A 710 11.49 -42.71 58.47
N ILE A 711 10.24 -42.99 58.87
CA ILE A 711 9.54 -42.22 59.91
C ILE A 711 10.27 -42.33 61.26
N SER A 712 10.80 -43.51 61.61
CA SER A 712 11.57 -43.68 62.85
C SER A 712 12.91 -42.93 62.83
N LEU A 713 13.64 -42.92 61.69
CA LEU A 713 14.87 -42.13 61.53
C LEU A 713 14.62 -40.62 61.60
N VAL A 714 13.54 -40.13 60.96
CA VAL A 714 13.12 -38.72 61.07
C VAL A 714 12.80 -38.37 62.53
N CYS A 715 12.07 -39.23 63.24
CA CYS A 715 11.80 -39.03 64.67
C CYS A 715 13.08 -39.02 65.52
N ALA A 716 14.05 -39.89 65.21
CA ALA A 716 15.34 -39.95 65.91
C ALA A 716 16.20 -38.71 65.65
N SER A 717 16.31 -38.23 64.41
CA SER A 717 17.08 -37.03 64.06
C SER A 717 16.43 -35.74 64.58
N LEU A 718 15.09 -35.65 64.58
CA LEU A 718 14.37 -34.55 65.24
C LEU A 718 14.61 -34.59 66.75
N SER A 719 14.51 -35.76 67.38
CA SER A 719 14.77 -35.91 68.82
C SER A 719 16.23 -35.63 69.20
N GLY A 720 17.18 -35.92 68.30
CA GLY A 720 18.61 -35.63 68.46
C GLY A 720 18.92 -34.14 68.36
N LEU A 721 18.46 -33.46 67.30
CA LEU A 721 18.55 -32.00 67.14
C LEU A 721 18.01 -31.25 68.36
N ASN A 722 17.03 -31.84 69.03
CA ASN A 722 16.42 -31.25 70.22
C ASN A 722 17.31 -31.28 71.46
N ARG A 723 18.38 -32.08 71.44
CA ARG A 723 19.28 -32.39 72.56
C ARG A 723 20.74 -31.98 72.27
N THR A 724 21.01 -31.33 71.13
CA THR A 724 22.35 -30.85 70.76
C THR A 724 22.73 -29.57 71.49
N GLY A 725 24.00 -29.41 71.87
CA GLY A 725 24.59 -28.18 72.40
C GLY A 725 24.89 -27.15 71.30
N ALA A 726 25.37 -25.95 71.67
CA ALA A 726 25.65 -24.87 70.70
C ALA A 726 26.69 -25.25 69.61
N PRO A 727 27.83 -25.92 69.93
CA PRO A 727 28.76 -26.38 68.90
C PRO A 727 28.15 -27.44 67.97
N GLY A 728 27.35 -28.37 68.52
CA GLY A 728 26.60 -29.36 67.76
C GLY A 728 25.58 -28.73 66.82
N LEU A 729 24.89 -27.68 67.26
CA LEU A 729 23.95 -26.93 66.43
C LEU A 729 24.65 -26.24 65.26
N THR A 730 25.80 -25.59 65.50
CA THR A 730 26.62 -25.00 64.44
C THR A 730 27.09 -26.05 63.43
N ALA A 731 27.47 -27.25 63.89
CA ALA A 731 27.82 -28.36 63.01
C ALA A 731 26.61 -28.81 62.16
N PHE A 732 25.44 -28.96 62.77
CA PHE A 732 24.18 -29.27 62.08
C PHE A 732 23.85 -28.21 61.00
N GLU A 733 23.90 -26.93 61.35
CA GLU A 733 23.63 -25.80 60.44
C GLU A 733 24.62 -25.77 59.28
N SER A 734 25.90 -25.99 59.57
CA SER A 734 26.96 -26.02 58.56
C SER A 734 26.71 -27.14 57.55
N ILE A 735 26.44 -28.37 58.01
CA ILE A 735 26.21 -29.52 57.15
C ILE A 735 24.95 -29.34 56.30
N ILE A 736 23.85 -28.89 56.92
CA ILE A 736 22.57 -28.69 56.23
C ILE A 736 22.64 -27.57 55.20
N THR A 737 23.26 -26.43 55.55
CA THR A 737 23.43 -25.30 54.64
C THR A 737 24.23 -25.70 53.41
N ARG A 738 25.29 -26.51 53.60
CA ARG A 738 26.12 -27.01 52.50
C ARG A 738 25.41 -28.04 51.64
N GLU A 739 24.62 -28.94 52.23
CA GLU A 739 23.83 -29.91 51.47
C GLU A 739 22.77 -29.21 50.60
N GLN A 740 22.09 -28.18 51.14
CA GLN A 740 21.10 -27.40 50.39
C GLN A 740 21.72 -26.63 49.21
N GLN A 741 22.98 -26.20 49.35
CA GLN A 741 23.69 -25.45 48.31
C GLN A 741 24.05 -26.28 47.08
N ILE A 742 24.13 -27.63 47.17
CA ILE A 742 24.55 -28.53 46.08
C ILE A 742 23.77 -28.30 44.78
N ARG A 743 22.48 -27.96 44.87
CA ARG A 743 21.62 -27.73 43.68
C ARG A 743 21.79 -26.35 43.05
N THR A 744 22.40 -25.41 43.76
CA THR A 744 22.43 -23.98 43.40
C THR A 744 23.85 -23.42 43.23
N THR A 745 24.86 -24.10 43.76
CA THR A 745 26.27 -23.71 43.69
C THR A 745 27.11 -24.86 43.15
N LYS A 746 28.42 -24.63 42.93
CA LYS A 746 29.39 -25.68 42.57
C LYS A 746 29.81 -26.54 43.79
N TRP A 747 29.05 -26.54 44.90
CA TRP A 747 29.37 -27.29 46.11
C TRP A 747 29.08 -28.78 45.91
N HIS A 748 30.05 -29.65 46.23
CA HIS A 748 29.96 -31.09 45.96
C HIS A 748 29.48 -31.89 47.19
N ARG A 749 28.64 -32.92 47.00
CA ARG A 749 28.08 -33.73 48.10
C ARG A 749 29.14 -34.42 48.98
N LEU A 750 30.18 -34.97 48.35
CA LEU A 750 31.31 -35.58 49.07
C LEU A 750 32.04 -34.57 49.98
N ALA A 751 32.01 -33.27 49.65
CA ALA A 751 32.58 -32.24 50.53
C ALA A 751 31.73 -32.07 51.81
N THR A 752 30.41 -32.18 51.70
CA THR A 752 29.50 -32.13 52.85
C THR A 752 29.65 -33.36 53.75
N GLN A 753 29.87 -34.55 53.16
CA GLN A 753 30.16 -35.77 53.91
C GLN A 753 31.47 -35.65 54.69
N VAL A 754 32.54 -35.19 54.05
CA VAL A 754 33.82 -34.92 54.73
C VAL A 754 33.65 -33.89 55.84
N LEU A 755 32.88 -32.82 55.60
CA LEU A 755 32.58 -31.82 56.61
C LEU A 755 31.83 -32.40 57.83
N ASN A 756 30.84 -33.28 57.61
CA ASN A 756 30.13 -33.99 58.67
C ASN A 756 31.09 -34.88 59.49
N TYR A 757 31.94 -35.64 58.81
CA TYR A 757 32.96 -36.47 59.47
C TYR A 757 33.92 -35.61 60.31
N CYS A 758 34.45 -34.52 59.74
CA CYS A 758 35.35 -33.61 60.46
C CYS A 758 34.69 -32.97 61.68
N TRP A 759 33.41 -32.55 61.58
CA TRP A 759 32.66 -32.06 62.74
C TRP A 759 32.54 -33.13 63.83
N ARG A 760 32.22 -34.37 63.49
CA ARG A 760 32.11 -35.46 64.48
C ARG A 760 33.43 -35.76 65.19
N GLN A 761 34.57 -35.51 64.52
CA GLN A 761 35.91 -35.65 65.09
C GLN A 761 36.40 -34.39 65.82
N SER A 762 35.66 -33.28 65.77
CA SER A 762 36.05 -32.05 66.46
C SER A 762 36.05 -32.26 67.98
N PRO A 763 37.08 -31.76 68.69
CA PRO A 763 37.12 -31.80 70.15
C PRO A 763 36.00 -30.98 70.79
N ASP A 764 35.40 -30.03 70.07
CA ASP A 764 34.34 -29.14 70.55
C ASP A 764 32.94 -29.78 70.51
N ILE A 765 32.80 -31.00 69.97
CA ILE A 765 31.53 -31.72 69.79
C ILE A 765 31.39 -32.83 70.85
N ASN A 766 30.33 -32.76 71.67
CA ASN A 766 30.08 -33.72 72.76
C ASN A 766 29.41 -35.01 72.28
N PHE A 767 29.20 -35.98 73.19
CA PHE A 767 28.61 -37.28 72.85
C PHE A 767 27.17 -37.19 72.31
N SER A 768 26.31 -36.35 72.92
CA SER A 768 24.93 -36.13 72.46
C SER A 768 24.91 -35.53 71.05
N ASP A 769 25.84 -34.61 70.78
CA ASP A 769 26.01 -34.01 69.45
C ASP A 769 26.48 -35.03 68.42
N ARG A 770 27.41 -35.93 68.79
CA ARG A 770 27.88 -37.02 67.91
C ARG A 770 26.76 -37.99 67.54
N GLU A 771 25.95 -38.41 68.50
CA GLU A 771 24.82 -39.32 68.24
C GLU A 771 23.73 -38.64 67.39
N SER A 772 23.50 -37.34 67.60
CA SER A 772 22.58 -36.56 66.77
C SER A 772 23.10 -36.40 65.35
N LEU A 773 24.38 -36.08 65.19
CA LEU A 773 25.04 -36.01 63.88
C LEU A 773 25.06 -37.38 63.19
N ARG A 774 25.18 -38.48 63.93
CA ARG A 774 25.10 -39.85 63.40
C ARG A 774 23.69 -40.20 62.90
N ALA A 775 22.65 -39.82 63.64
CA ALA A 775 21.27 -39.94 63.18
C ALA A 775 21.05 -39.13 61.89
N LEU A 776 21.63 -37.92 61.79
CA LEU A 776 21.62 -37.12 60.58
C LEU A 776 22.43 -37.78 59.43
N THR A 777 23.58 -38.39 59.71
CA THR A 777 24.40 -39.15 58.74
C THR A 777 23.59 -40.31 58.13
N LEU A 778 22.88 -41.08 58.96
CA LEU A 778 22.02 -42.18 58.52
C LEU A 778 20.83 -41.66 57.70
N LEU A 779 20.24 -40.54 58.10
CA LEU A 779 19.15 -39.91 57.37
C LEU A 779 19.58 -39.41 55.97
N MET A 780 20.79 -38.84 55.87
CA MET A 780 21.34 -38.32 54.61
C MET A 780 22.01 -39.39 53.73
N GLY A 781 22.13 -40.63 54.22
CA GLY A 781 22.76 -41.74 53.52
C GLY A 781 24.26 -41.55 53.29
N PHE A 782 24.95 -40.91 54.23
CA PHE A 782 26.41 -40.72 54.17
C PHE A 782 27.14 -41.95 54.71
N GLU A 783 28.27 -42.29 54.09
CA GLU A 783 29.17 -43.35 54.58
C GLU A 783 30.05 -42.83 55.71
N ASP A 784 30.47 -43.72 56.62
CA ASP A 784 31.25 -43.37 57.82
C ASP A 784 32.77 -43.22 57.54
N GLU A 785 33.21 -43.43 56.30
CA GLU A 785 34.63 -43.39 55.87
C GLU A 785 34.95 -42.17 54.99
N MET A 786 36.21 -41.72 54.99
CA MET A 786 36.72 -40.60 54.17
C MET A 786 37.58 -41.06 53.00
N ASP A 787 37.26 -40.64 51.78
CA ASP A 787 38.07 -40.88 50.58
C ASP A 787 38.93 -39.66 50.18
N ALA A 788 40.02 -39.89 49.45
CA ALA A 788 40.95 -38.83 49.04
C ALA A 788 40.30 -37.80 48.08
N TYR A 789 39.28 -38.23 47.34
CA TYR A 789 38.59 -37.40 46.36
C TYR A 789 37.60 -36.41 47.02
N GLY A 790 36.91 -36.82 48.09
CA GLY A 790 36.05 -35.96 48.90
C GLY A 790 36.83 -34.82 49.56
N LEU A 791 38.04 -35.10 50.06
CA LEU A 791 38.95 -34.09 50.61
C LEU A 791 39.37 -33.05 49.56
N TYR A 792 39.73 -33.48 48.35
CA TYR A 792 40.07 -32.57 47.25
C TYR A 792 38.88 -31.69 46.86
N SER A 793 37.69 -32.27 46.78
CA SER A 793 36.46 -31.57 46.43
C SER A 793 36.08 -30.51 47.47
N ALA A 794 36.23 -30.81 48.76
CA ALA A 794 35.98 -29.85 49.84
C ALA A 794 36.89 -28.62 49.74
N ARG A 795 38.18 -28.83 49.47
CA ARG A 795 39.16 -27.74 49.31
C ARG A 795 38.79 -26.78 48.17
N GLN A 796 38.40 -27.30 47.00
CA GLN A 796 38.05 -26.46 45.84
C GLN A 796 36.78 -25.63 46.08
N CYS A 797 35.79 -26.23 46.73
CA CYS A 797 34.54 -25.53 47.04
C CYS A 797 34.77 -24.36 48.00
N MET A 798 35.58 -24.56 49.05
CA MET A 798 35.93 -23.50 50.02
C MET A 798 36.69 -22.33 49.36
N MET A 799 37.60 -22.61 48.42
CA MET A 799 38.32 -21.56 47.69
C MET A 799 37.42 -20.70 46.81
N THR A 800 36.38 -21.28 46.22
CA THR A 800 35.43 -20.56 45.36
C THR A 800 34.55 -19.60 46.17
N ASP A 801 34.10 -20.02 47.35
CA ASP A 801 33.32 -19.15 48.25
C ASP A 801 34.11 -17.93 48.70
N TYR A 802 35.40 -18.11 48.97
CA TYR A 802 36.29 -17.01 49.33
C TYR A 802 36.33 -15.92 48.25
N GLN A 803 36.34 -16.31 46.97
CA GLN A 803 36.32 -15.35 45.85
C GLN A 803 34.99 -14.60 45.71
N ARG A 804 33.85 -15.26 45.96
CA ARG A 804 32.51 -14.64 45.93
C ARG A 804 32.32 -13.64 47.07
N LEU A 805 32.88 -13.93 48.25
CA LEU A 805 32.84 -12.99 49.37
C LEU A 805 33.49 -11.65 48.98
N LEU A 806 34.63 -11.71 48.29
CA LEU A 806 35.36 -10.53 47.80
C LEU A 806 34.59 -9.72 46.75
N SER A 807 33.78 -10.35 45.88
CA SER A 807 32.96 -9.63 44.90
C SER A 807 31.78 -8.91 45.55
N THR A 808 31.12 -9.58 46.51
CA THR A 808 29.96 -9.02 47.24
C THR A 808 30.37 -7.79 48.05
N ALA A 809 31.58 -7.79 48.62
CA ALA A 809 32.13 -6.64 49.31
C ALA A 809 32.21 -5.38 48.40
N ARG A 810 32.46 -5.55 47.10
CA ARG A 810 32.51 -4.42 46.13
C ARG A 810 31.12 -3.85 45.82
N GLU A 811 30.13 -4.72 45.64
CA GLU A 811 28.74 -4.29 45.39
C GLU A 811 28.16 -3.53 46.60
N LEU A 812 28.56 -3.94 47.81
CA LEU A 812 28.16 -3.27 49.04
C LEU A 812 28.72 -1.85 49.10
N GLN A 813 29.95 -1.64 48.61
CA GLN A 813 30.59 -0.33 48.49
C GLN A 813 29.83 0.59 47.52
N ASP A 814 29.38 0.08 46.38
CA ASP A 814 28.57 0.84 45.40
C ASP A 814 27.20 1.26 46.00
N THR A 815 26.64 0.39 46.83
CA THR A 815 25.37 0.64 47.53
C THR A 815 25.54 1.73 48.59
N GLN A 816 26.65 1.72 49.34
CA GLN A 816 26.98 2.77 50.31
C GLN A 816 27.02 4.15 49.67
N ILE A 817 27.71 4.27 48.52
CA ILE A 817 27.79 5.51 47.74
C ILE A 817 26.38 5.99 47.32
N THR A 818 25.53 5.06 46.91
CA THR A 818 24.16 5.36 46.46
C THR A 818 23.28 5.88 47.60
N LEU A 819 23.38 5.29 48.80
CA LEU A 819 22.62 5.72 49.98
C LEU A 819 23.06 7.10 50.46
N GLN A 820 24.36 7.40 50.42
CA GLN A 820 24.88 8.72 50.76
C GLN A 820 24.36 9.80 49.81
N LYS A 821 24.29 9.50 48.50
CA LYS A 821 23.72 10.40 47.49
C LYS A 821 22.25 10.75 47.76
N HIS A 822 21.49 9.86 48.41
CA HIS A 822 20.06 10.07 48.63
C HIS A 822 19.74 10.92 49.86
N ASN A 823 20.47 10.71 50.96
CA ASN A 823 20.38 11.54 52.16
C ASN A 823 21.65 11.37 53.00
N ALA A 824 22.68 12.17 52.70
CA ALA A 824 24.01 12.03 53.31
C ALA A 824 23.92 12.04 54.85
N ALA A 825 23.23 13.00 55.45
CA ALA A 825 23.15 13.12 56.91
C ALA A 825 22.48 11.90 57.58
N ARG A 826 21.40 11.37 56.99
CA ARG A 826 20.70 10.19 57.53
C ARG A 826 21.48 8.90 57.28
N THR A 827 22.15 8.82 56.14
CA THR A 827 22.95 7.65 55.77
C THR A 827 24.23 7.56 56.58
N THR A 828 24.93 8.67 56.80
CA THR A 828 26.09 8.72 57.69
C THR A 828 25.70 8.30 59.11
N ALA A 829 24.58 8.81 59.65
CA ALA A 829 24.08 8.38 60.96
C ALA A 829 23.67 6.89 60.98
N PHE A 830 23.06 6.40 59.89
CA PHE A 830 22.68 4.99 59.74
C PHE A 830 23.92 4.06 59.67
N PHE A 831 24.97 4.48 58.98
CA PHE A 831 26.22 3.74 58.89
C PHE A 831 26.99 3.77 60.22
N GLU A 832 27.01 4.89 60.94
CA GLU A 832 27.56 4.96 62.31
C GLU A 832 26.80 4.02 63.28
N ASP A 833 25.47 4.03 63.27
CA ASP A 833 24.63 3.16 64.13
C ASP A 833 24.87 1.66 63.87
N HIS A 834 25.29 1.28 62.66
CA HIS A 834 25.53 -0.11 62.26
C HIS A 834 27.03 -0.45 62.14
N GLY A 835 27.93 0.45 62.54
CA GLY A 835 29.38 0.24 62.52
C GLY A 835 29.99 0.09 61.11
N VAL A 836 29.41 0.76 60.11
CA VAL A 836 29.82 0.72 58.71
C VAL A 836 30.64 1.99 58.38
N GLU A 837 31.83 1.85 57.79
CA GLU A 837 32.68 3.02 57.40
C GLU A 837 32.04 3.83 56.25
N ASP A 838 32.06 5.16 56.36
CA ASP A 838 31.40 6.12 55.43
C ASP A 838 32.29 6.45 54.21
N ALA A 839 31.70 6.65 53.02
CA ALA A 839 32.44 6.97 51.78
C ALA A 839 32.67 8.48 51.57
N VAL A 840 33.75 8.85 50.85
CA VAL A 840 34.25 10.24 50.71
C VAL A 840 33.38 11.09 49.75
N PRO A 841 32.93 12.31 50.11
CA PRO A 841 32.10 13.14 49.23
C PRO A 841 32.90 13.93 48.19
N LEU A 842 32.51 13.82 46.91
CA LEU A 842 32.95 14.65 45.77
C LEU A 842 31.82 15.61 45.38
N ALA A 843 31.80 16.84 45.91
CA ALA A 843 30.83 17.87 45.51
C ALA A 843 31.53 19.03 44.77
N ASP A 844 31.33 19.13 43.46
CA ASP A 844 31.70 20.28 42.63
C ASP A 844 30.56 21.32 42.70
N THR A 845 30.88 22.57 43.06
CA THR A 845 29.90 23.66 43.23
C THR A 845 29.26 24.15 41.93
N ASP A 846 29.84 23.81 40.78
CA ASP A 846 29.34 24.23 39.47
C ASP A 846 28.12 23.41 38.99
N ILE A 847 27.78 22.29 39.66
CA ILE A 847 26.67 21.42 39.30
C ILE A 847 25.39 21.88 40.02
N PRO A 848 24.31 22.25 39.30
CA PRO A 848 23.04 22.60 39.94
C PRO A 848 22.50 21.43 40.77
N ALA A 849 22.03 21.71 42.00
CA ALA A 849 21.58 20.69 42.95
C ALA A 849 20.51 19.74 42.37
N LYS A 850 19.65 20.23 41.46
CA LYS A 850 18.62 19.40 40.79
C LYS A 850 19.19 18.35 39.82
N PHE A 851 20.46 18.45 39.44
CA PHE A 851 21.12 17.59 38.46
C PHE A 851 22.33 16.83 39.01
N SER A 852 22.60 16.90 40.32
CA SER A 852 23.75 16.24 40.96
C SER A 852 23.78 14.72 40.80
N SER A 853 22.63 14.08 40.55
CA SER A 853 22.52 12.65 40.24
C SER A 853 22.73 12.30 38.76
N PHE A 854 22.77 13.29 37.88
CA PHE A 854 22.83 13.10 36.41
C PHE A 854 24.07 13.72 35.77
N ILE A 855 24.82 14.55 36.51
CA ILE A 855 26.02 15.24 36.05
C ILE A 855 27.16 14.87 36.99
N GLU A 856 28.25 14.35 36.43
CA GLU A 856 29.44 13.98 37.18
C GLU A 856 30.65 14.81 36.70
N PRO A 857 31.47 15.37 37.60
CA PRO A 857 32.71 16.05 37.22
C PRO A 857 33.75 15.00 36.80
N VAL A 858 34.30 15.14 35.60
CA VAL A 858 35.29 14.19 35.03
C VAL A 858 36.68 14.82 34.85
N GLY A 859 36.82 16.10 35.15
CA GLY A 859 38.06 16.86 35.09
C GLY A 859 37.83 18.34 35.38
N ASP A 860 38.89 19.16 35.31
CA ASP A 860 38.78 20.60 35.53
C ASP A 860 37.90 21.27 34.46
N LYS A 861 36.79 21.86 34.90
CA LYS A 861 35.72 22.43 34.05
C LYS A 861 35.23 21.46 32.96
N GLN A 862 35.18 20.16 33.29
CA GLN A 862 34.62 19.11 32.44
C GLN A 862 33.60 18.28 33.20
N TRP A 863 32.44 18.09 32.59
CA TRP A 863 31.32 17.36 33.17
C TRP A 863 30.79 16.33 32.18
N GLU A 864 30.32 15.20 32.70
CA GLU A 864 29.63 14.16 31.95
C GLU A 864 28.17 14.11 32.40
N MET A 865 27.25 14.23 31.44
CA MET A 865 25.82 14.22 31.66
C MET A 865 25.21 12.90 31.18
N CYS A 866 24.36 12.31 32.01
CA CYS A 866 23.72 11.02 31.77
C CYS A 866 22.21 11.17 31.49
N PHE A 867 21.76 10.62 30.35
CA PHE A 867 20.35 10.64 29.94
C PHE A 867 19.80 9.22 29.74
N PRO A 868 18.82 8.78 30.56
CA PRO A 868 18.19 7.47 30.40
C PRO A 868 17.32 7.38 29.15
N LEU A 869 17.54 6.34 28.34
CA LEU A 869 16.80 6.09 27.09
C LEU A 869 15.62 5.12 27.25
N LYS A 870 15.25 4.77 28.50
CA LYS A 870 14.19 3.80 28.80
C LYS A 870 12.80 4.27 28.37
N HIS A 871 12.58 5.58 28.29
CA HIS A 871 11.31 6.18 27.87
C HIS A 871 11.08 6.13 26.35
N LEU A 872 12.12 5.85 25.56
CA LEU A 872 12.02 5.68 24.11
C LEU A 872 11.75 4.21 23.77
N SER A 873 10.66 3.96 23.05
CA SER A 873 10.38 2.62 22.51
C SER A 873 11.44 2.21 21.49
N GLY A 874 11.61 0.91 21.26
CA GLY A 874 12.57 0.39 20.26
C GLY A 874 12.36 0.99 18.86
N GLN A 875 11.09 1.18 18.47
CA GLN A 875 10.73 1.81 17.20
C GLN A 875 11.11 3.30 17.13
N LYS A 876 10.92 4.06 18.23
CA LYS A 876 11.36 5.46 18.31
C LYS A 876 12.87 5.55 18.22
N LYS A 877 13.60 4.68 18.93
CA LYS A 877 15.06 4.58 18.87
C LYS A 877 15.53 4.30 17.43
N GLN A 878 14.95 3.30 16.78
CA GLN A 878 15.25 2.96 15.38
C GLN A 878 14.99 4.14 14.44
N ALA A 879 13.88 4.86 14.58
CA ALA A 879 13.52 5.97 13.69
C ALA A 879 14.50 7.16 13.74
N VAL A 880 15.19 7.36 14.87
CA VAL A 880 16.18 8.42 15.04
C VAL A 880 17.62 7.92 14.97
N GLY A 881 17.86 6.61 14.79
CA GLY A 881 19.21 6.05 14.72
C GLY A 881 19.89 5.88 16.07
N ILE A 882 19.13 5.47 17.08
CA ILE A 882 19.64 4.96 18.35
C ILE A 882 19.54 3.43 18.30
N GLU A 883 20.61 2.72 18.66
CA GLU A 883 20.60 1.25 18.74
C GLU A 883 19.61 0.77 19.81
N SER A 884 18.90 -0.33 19.53
CA SER A 884 17.88 -0.87 20.44
C SER A 884 18.44 -1.26 21.82
N THR A 885 19.70 -1.70 21.85
CA THR A 885 20.48 -2.09 23.03
C THR A 885 20.95 -0.90 23.87
N SER A 886 20.98 0.32 23.30
CA SER A 886 21.44 1.52 24.00
C SER A 886 20.49 1.88 25.14
N ARG A 887 21.05 2.01 26.34
CA ARG A 887 20.32 2.29 27.59
C ARG A 887 20.49 3.73 28.06
N LEU A 888 21.65 4.33 27.81
CA LEU A 888 21.98 5.69 28.20
C LEU A 888 22.58 6.45 27.01
N LEU A 889 22.36 7.77 26.99
CA LEU A 889 23.16 8.73 26.24
C LEU A 889 24.06 9.47 27.23
N LEU A 890 25.35 9.46 26.97
CA LEU A 890 26.37 10.17 27.74
C LEU A 890 26.84 11.37 26.92
N VAL A 891 26.81 12.56 27.51
CA VAL A 891 27.25 13.81 26.88
C VAL A 891 28.32 14.44 27.75
N ARG A 892 29.56 14.50 27.25
CA ARG A 892 30.66 15.16 27.94
C ARG A 892 30.81 16.59 27.43
N ILE A 893 30.89 17.56 28.33
CA ILE A 893 31.02 18.98 28.02
C ILE A 893 32.23 19.54 28.74
N SER A 894 32.99 20.37 28.03
CA SER A 894 34.14 21.10 28.55
C SER A 894 33.94 22.60 28.31
N PHE A 895 34.20 23.40 29.34
CA PHE A 895 34.24 24.86 29.23
C PHE A 895 35.65 25.43 29.41
N LEU A 896 36.67 24.57 29.33
CA LEU A 896 38.07 24.92 29.49
C LEU A 896 38.48 26.06 28.52
N LYS A 897 39.28 27.02 29.00
CA LYS A 897 39.80 28.17 28.21
C LYS A 897 38.73 29.02 27.51
N GLN A 898 37.52 29.09 28.06
CA GLN A 898 36.40 29.82 27.43
C GLN A 898 36.04 29.34 26.01
N GLN A 899 36.39 28.10 25.63
CA GLN A 899 35.91 27.50 24.38
C GLN A 899 35.06 26.27 24.71
N PRO A 900 33.73 26.33 24.54
CA PRO A 900 32.88 25.17 24.74
C PRO A 900 33.31 24.04 23.81
N ALA A 901 33.42 22.84 24.34
CA ALA A 901 33.63 21.64 23.56
C ALA A 901 32.76 20.50 24.09
N PHE A 902 32.34 19.58 23.24
CA PHE A 902 31.49 18.47 23.65
C PHE A 902 31.77 17.16 22.92
N CYS A 903 31.41 16.04 23.51
CA CYS A 903 31.22 14.78 22.79
C CYS A 903 30.02 14.02 23.33
N MET A 904 29.54 13.05 22.57
CA MET A 904 28.35 12.27 22.92
C MET A 904 28.51 10.83 22.47
N HIS A 905 28.06 9.89 23.30
CA HIS A 905 28.15 8.45 23.04
C HIS A 905 27.01 7.70 23.74
N PHE A 906 26.60 6.56 23.19
CA PHE A 906 25.61 5.69 23.81
C PHE A 906 26.29 4.66 24.73
N PHE A 907 25.56 4.15 25.72
CA PHE A 907 26.02 3.07 26.61
C PHE A 907 24.97 1.95 26.75
N PRO A 908 25.38 0.67 26.77
CA PRO A 908 26.74 0.16 26.57
C PRO A 908 27.17 0.27 25.10
N ASN A 909 28.40 0.72 24.87
CA ASN A 909 29.03 0.66 23.55
C ASN A 909 30.09 -0.45 23.56
N ASN A 910 30.17 -1.24 22.49
CA ASN A 910 31.22 -2.26 22.35
C ASN A 910 32.61 -1.63 22.17
N ASP A 911 32.66 -0.36 21.77
CA ASP A 911 33.89 0.40 21.59
C ASP A 911 34.15 1.33 22.79
N SER A 912 35.14 0.97 23.61
CA SER A 912 35.94 1.82 24.51
C SER A 912 35.43 2.15 25.92
N SER A 913 36.00 1.46 26.92
CA SER A 913 36.27 2.02 28.25
C SER A 913 37.71 2.55 28.40
N THR A 914 38.54 2.47 27.35
CA THR A 914 40.01 2.71 27.43
C THR A 914 40.57 3.81 26.53
N ARG A 915 39.77 4.46 25.66
CA ARG A 915 40.25 5.50 24.73
C ARG A 915 40.00 6.91 25.28
N THR A 916 40.94 7.83 25.05
CA THR A 916 40.79 9.26 25.38
C THR A 916 39.75 9.93 24.47
N HIS A 917 38.83 10.71 25.04
CA HIS A 917 37.76 11.35 24.28
C HIS A 917 38.27 12.50 23.38
N GLY A 918 37.87 12.54 22.12
CA GLY A 918 38.06 13.68 21.23
C GLY A 918 36.85 14.62 21.28
N LEU A 919 36.97 15.74 21.99
CA LEU A 919 35.89 16.74 22.11
C LEU A 919 35.78 17.60 20.84
N TRP A 920 34.55 17.87 20.41
CA TRP A 920 34.27 18.81 19.30
C TRP A 920 34.25 20.23 19.83
N HIS A 921 35.14 21.09 19.32
CA HIS A 921 35.25 22.48 19.75
C HIS A 921 34.26 23.38 18.99
N VAL A 922 33.61 24.30 19.70
CA VAL A 922 32.72 25.31 19.10
C VAL A 922 33.58 26.46 18.54
N ASN A 923 34.05 26.32 17.29
CA ASN A 923 35.06 27.18 16.66
C ASN A 923 34.69 27.73 15.27
N GLY A 924 33.39 27.83 14.96
CA GLY A 924 32.89 28.25 13.65
C GLY A 924 32.66 27.11 12.65
N ILE A 925 33.17 25.89 12.89
CA ILE A 925 32.92 24.71 12.05
C ILE A 925 31.79 23.87 12.65
N MET A 926 30.72 23.64 11.88
CA MET A 926 29.59 22.80 12.28
C MET A 926 29.98 21.31 12.39
N PRO A 927 29.37 20.55 13.32
CA PRO A 927 29.67 19.13 13.54
C PRO A 927 29.06 18.23 12.47
N ASP A 928 29.54 18.35 11.24
CA ASP A 928 29.11 17.52 10.11
C ASP A 928 29.86 16.19 10.01
N GLY A 929 30.92 16.00 10.81
CA GLY A 929 31.74 14.79 10.84
C GLY A 929 31.50 13.89 12.06
N ILE A 930 32.45 12.98 12.32
CA ILE A 930 32.42 12.11 13.50
C ILE A 930 32.73 12.94 14.76
N VAL A 931 31.84 12.89 15.74
CA VAL A 931 32.05 13.51 17.05
C VAL A 931 32.67 12.47 17.99
N CYS A 932 33.93 12.68 18.41
CA CYS A 932 34.72 11.69 19.15
C CYS A 932 34.93 10.40 18.34
N TRP A 933 34.82 9.24 19.00
CA TRP A 933 34.93 7.90 18.41
C TRP A 933 33.57 7.24 18.19
N THR A 934 32.48 7.96 18.46
CA THR A 934 31.12 7.43 18.36
C THR A 934 30.76 7.17 16.91
N LYS A 935 30.22 5.98 16.62
CA LYS A 935 29.69 5.67 15.29
C LYS A 935 28.65 6.73 14.90
N PRO A 936 28.73 7.32 13.69
CA PRO A 936 27.77 8.32 13.26
C PRO A 936 26.35 7.76 13.30
N SER A 937 25.42 8.55 13.83
CA SER A 937 23.99 8.22 13.80
C SER A 937 23.16 9.48 13.62
N LEU A 938 21.93 9.32 13.11
CA LEU A 938 21.04 10.44 12.84
C LEU A 938 20.76 11.28 14.09
N PHE A 939 20.54 10.64 15.24
CA PHE A 939 20.30 11.33 16.50
C PHE A 939 21.54 12.09 16.99
N ILE A 940 22.73 11.48 16.89
CA ILE A 940 23.99 12.14 17.27
C ILE A 940 24.25 13.36 16.39
N TYR A 941 23.99 13.28 15.08
CA TYR A 941 24.09 14.42 14.17
C TYR A 941 23.10 15.55 14.49
N LEU A 942 21.83 15.20 14.71
CA LEU A 942 20.78 16.14 15.12
C LEU A 942 21.16 16.87 16.42
N LEU A 943 21.57 16.09 17.43
CA LEU A 943 21.89 16.62 18.75
C LEU A 943 23.20 17.42 18.74
N SER A 944 24.22 16.99 18.00
CA SER A 944 25.51 17.70 17.92
C SER A 944 25.32 19.09 17.32
N ARG A 945 24.55 19.22 16.23
CA ARG A 945 24.27 20.53 15.61
C ARG A 945 23.41 21.43 16.47
N SER A 946 22.40 20.86 17.14
CA SER A 946 21.53 21.60 18.06
C SER A 946 22.33 22.11 19.26
N LEU A 947 23.16 21.25 19.87
CA LEU A 947 24.04 21.61 20.98
C LEU A 947 25.12 22.62 20.57
N TYR A 948 25.72 22.45 19.40
CA TYR A 948 26.68 23.42 18.85
C TYR A 948 26.06 24.80 18.71
N THR A 949 24.88 24.88 18.08
CA THR A 949 24.17 26.15 17.84
C THR A 949 23.80 26.82 19.16
N PHE A 950 23.33 26.03 20.12
CA PHE A 950 23.01 26.49 21.47
C PHE A 950 24.25 27.06 22.20
N LEU A 951 25.36 26.33 22.20
CA LEU A 951 26.61 26.76 22.84
C LEU A 951 27.27 27.96 22.14
N ALA A 952 27.18 28.04 20.81
CA ALA A 952 27.69 29.18 20.04
C ALA A 952 26.90 30.47 20.33
N ALA A 953 25.57 30.37 20.48
CA ALA A 953 24.71 31.50 20.85
C ALA A 953 25.04 32.03 22.26
N GLN A 954 25.34 31.13 23.21
CA GLN A 954 25.76 31.51 24.56
C GLN A 954 27.14 32.19 24.59
N GLY A 955 28.05 31.84 23.66
CA GLY A 955 29.40 32.43 23.57
C GLY A 955 29.42 33.87 23.07
N ASN A 956 28.41 34.30 22.31
CA ASN A 956 28.34 35.64 21.72
C ASN A 956 27.60 36.68 22.58
N ALA A 957 26.97 36.25 23.68
CA ALA A 957 26.29 37.14 24.61
C ALA A 957 27.30 37.80 25.56
N ASN A 958 27.69 39.04 25.27
CA ASN A 958 28.55 39.95 26.04
C ASN A 958 28.82 39.55 27.52
N GLY A 959 29.89 38.79 27.74
CA GLY A 959 30.81 38.92 28.88
C GLY A 959 30.39 38.46 30.28
N THR A 960 29.12 38.12 30.58
CA THR A 960 28.74 37.79 31.99
C THR A 960 27.75 36.64 32.17
N SER A 961 27.27 36.01 31.10
CA SER A 961 26.38 34.84 31.24
C SER A 961 27.20 33.62 31.67
N SER A 962 27.07 33.25 32.95
CA SER A 962 27.47 31.94 33.47
C SER A 962 27.03 30.83 32.49
N ARG A 963 27.96 29.97 32.09
CA ARG A 963 27.68 28.81 31.22
C ARG A 963 26.88 27.79 32.03
N ASP A 964 25.57 27.96 32.00
CA ASP A 964 24.62 27.20 32.80
C ASP A 964 24.52 25.75 32.28
N LEU A 965 25.17 24.82 33.00
CA LEU A 965 25.04 23.37 32.76
C LEU A 965 23.59 22.90 32.81
N GLY A 966 22.75 23.57 33.59
CA GLY A 966 21.33 23.24 33.68
C GLY A 966 20.57 23.58 32.41
N ALA A 967 20.81 24.75 31.82
CA ALA A 967 20.22 25.11 30.53
C ALA A 967 20.65 24.15 29.41
N VAL A 968 21.90 23.67 29.44
CA VAL A 968 22.38 22.66 28.49
C VAL A 968 21.65 21.32 28.68
N TYR A 969 21.49 20.87 29.94
CA TYR A 969 20.77 19.63 30.25
C TYR A 969 19.31 19.67 29.79
N GLU A 970 18.60 20.79 30.00
CA GLU A 970 17.21 20.97 29.57
C GLU A 970 17.07 20.99 28.04
N MET A 971 18.01 21.62 27.34
CA MET A 971 18.02 21.63 25.87
C MET A 971 18.22 20.21 25.31
N ILE A 972 19.21 19.47 25.82
CA ILE A 972 19.44 18.08 25.41
C ILE A 972 18.21 17.23 25.73
N SER A 973 17.62 17.39 26.91
CA SER A 973 16.40 16.71 27.31
C SER A 973 15.24 17.01 26.36
N THR A 974 15.06 18.27 25.95
CA THR A 974 14.00 18.67 25.02
C THR A 974 14.15 17.98 23.66
N VAL A 975 15.36 17.98 23.09
CA VAL A 975 15.66 17.29 21.83
C VAL A 975 15.46 15.77 21.97
N LEU A 976 15.84 15.20 23.11
CA LEU A 976 15.70 13.76 23.38
C LEU A 976 14.23 13.31 23.48
N HIS A 977 13.36 14.13 24.08
CA HIS A 977 11.93 13.83 24.20
C HIS A 977 11.17 14.01 22.88
N HIS A 978 11.62 14.94 22.03
CA HIS A 978 10.96 15.28 20.77
C HIS A 978 11.91 15.31 19.56
N PRO A 979 12.66 14.23 19.29
CA PRO A 979 13.72 14.23 18.27
C PRO A 979 13.20 14.38 16.84
N THR A 980 11.93 14.04 16.61
CA THR A 980 11.28 14.12 15.29
C THR A 980 10.56 15.45 15.05
N ALA A 981 10.51 16.32 16.06
CA ALA A 981 9.78 17.58 16.00
C ALA A 981 10.58 18.73 15.37
N ILE A 982 11.86 18.53 15.05
CA ILE A 982 12.74 19.56 14.49
C ILE A 982 13.53 19.04 13.26
N CYS A 983 13.96 19.97 12.41
CA CYS A 983 14.88 19.68 11.31
C CYS A 983 16.29 19.35 11.83
N PRO A 984 16.97 18.29 11.35
CA PRO A 984 18.30 17.88 11.84
C PRO A 984 19.42 18.83 11.47
N VAL A 985 19.18 19.77 10.54
CA VAL A 985 20.21 20.70 10.06
C VAL A 985 20.09 22.07 10.71
N CYS A 986 18.89 22.65 10.71
CA CYS A 986 18.63 24.02 11.15
C CYS A 986 17.80 24.10 12.45
N SER A 987 17.39 22.96 13.00
CA SER A 987 16.60 22.85 14.24
C SER A 987 15.24 23.57 14.22
N GLN A 988 14.74 23.97 13.04
CA GLN A 988 13.40 24.54 12.88
C GLN A 988 12.32 23.51 13.24
N PRO A 989 11.29 23.88 14.02
CA PRO A 989 10.23 22.97 14.42
C PRO A 989 9.23 22.68 13.30
N TRP A 990 8.67 21.48 13.32
CA TRP A 990 7.63 21.03 12.39
C TRP A 990 6.23 21.38 12.87
N LYS A 991 5.34 21.68 11.92
CA LYS A 991 3.91 21.96 12.19
C LYS A 991 3.05 20.70 12.32
N CYS A 992 3.59 19.54 11.93
CA CYS A 992 2.92 18.24 11.96
C CYS A 992 3.73 17.23 12.77
N VAL A 993 3.07 16.15 13.20
CA VAL A 993 3.72 15.05 13.91
C VAL A 993 4.45 14.19 12.89
N LEU A 994 5.78 14.14 12.99
CA LEU A 994 6.59 13.27 12.15
C LEU A 994 7.11 12.07 12.95
N HIS A 995 7.19 10.91 12.30
CA HIS A 995 7.74 9.69 12.90
C HIS A 995 9.26 9.57 12.78
N ARG A 996 9.92 10.44 12.00
CA ARG A 996 11.39 10.54 11.90
C ARG A 996 11.87 11.98 11.72
N PRO A 997 13.12 12.31 12.09
CA PRO A 997 13.74 13.57 11.67
C PRO A 997 13.90 13.60 10.15
N THR A 998 13.61 14.75 9.54
CA THR A 998 13.69 14.96 8.08
C THR A 998 14.02 16.42 7.78
N LEU A 999 14.24 16.76 6.52
CA LEU A 999 14.77 18.05 6.08
C LEU A 999 13.66 19.02 5.67
N CYS A 1000 13.77 20.29 6.08
CA CYS A 1000 12.76 21.33 5.85
C CYS A 1000 12.87 22.09 4.52
N SER A 1001 14.02 22.06 3.87
CA SER A 1001 14.24 22.79 2.61
C SER A 1001 15.35 22.13 1.80
N THR A 1002 15.44 22.52 0.52
CA THR A 1002 16.57 22.17 -0.37
C THR A 1002 17.92 22.63 0.20
N ASP A 1003 17.98 23.81 0.82
CA ASP A 1003 19.20 24.30 1.47
C ASP A 1003 19.65 23.37 2.60
N CYS A 1004 18.70 22.88 3.39
CA CYS A 1004 19.00 21.88 4.42
C CYS A 1004 19.46 20.56 3.79
N THR A 1005 18.92 20.16 2.63
CA THR A 1005 19.41 19.00 1.88
C THR A 1005 20.87 19.18 1.48
N ASP A 1006 21.26 20.32 0.93
CA ASP A 1006 22.63 20.58 0.49
C ASP A 1006 23.64 20.55 1.67
N VAL A 1007 23.25 21.10 2.82
CA VAL A 1007 24.06 21.00 4.04
C VAL A 1007 24.12 19.56 4.54
N PHE A 1008 22.99 18.86 4.56
CA PHE A 1008 22.91 17.47 5.03
C PHE A 1008 23.72 16.52 4.17
N GLN A 1009 23.94 16.82 2.88
CA GLN A 1009 24.80 16.01 2.00
C GLN A 1009 26.25 15.91 2.48
N LYS A 1010 26.71 16.80 3.37
CA LYS A 1010 28.03 16.74 4.00
C LYS A 1010 28.15 15.69 5.10
N ALA A 1011 27.03 15.22 5.65
CA ALA A 1011 27.02 14.24 6.72
C ALA A 1011 27.45 12.84 6.24
N PRO A 1012 27.96 11.94 7.12
CA PRO A 1012 28.27 10.56 6.76
C PRO A 1012 27.06 9.83 6.16
N LEU A 1013 27.30 8.84 5.29
CA LEU A 1013 26.20 8.12 4.63
C LEU A 1013 25.30 7.38 5.64
N GLU A 1014 25.89 6.90 6.74
CA GLU A 1014 25.23 6.30 7.89
C GLU A 1014 24.13 7.21 8.46
N VAL A 1015 24.38 8.53 8.44
CA VAL A 1015 23.45 9.56 8.93
C VAL A 1015 22.40 9.86 7.86
N ARG A 1016 22.86 10.09 6.62
CA ARG A 1016 21.98 10.53 5.51
C ARG A 1016 20.97 9.46 5.11
N ALA A 1017 21.46 8.25 4.90
CA ALA A 1017 20.66 7.11 4.46
C ALA A 1017 20.11 6.27 5.62
N HIS A 1018 20.18 6.76 6.87
CA HIS A 1018 19.73 6.00 8.05
C HIS A 1018 18.35 5.37 7.87
N HIS A 1019 17.38 6.14 7.41
CA HIS A 1019 16.00 5.68 7.19
C HIS A 1019 15.90 4.56 6.15
N LEU A 1020 16.77 4.57 5.13
CA LEU A 1020 16.86 3.51 4.13
C LEU A 1020 17.54 2.26 4.71
N LEU A 1021 18.61 2.44 5.46
CA LEU A 1021 19.40 1.34 6.03
C LEU A 1021 18.72 0.67 7.23
N SER A 1022 17.77 1.35 7.88
CA SER A 1022 17.10 0.87 9.10
C SER A 1022 16.11 -0.26 8.88
N ASP A 1023 15.66 -0.47 7.63
CA ASP A 1023 14.66 -1.48 7.25
C ASP A 1023 15.03 -2.05 5.87
N PRO A 1024 15.86 -3.12 5.82
CA PRO A 1024 16.34 -3.67 4.56
C PRO A 1024 15.23 -4.08 3.57
N PRO A 1025 14.10 -4.66 3.99
CA PRO A 1025 12.96 -4.92 3.09
C PRO A 1025 12.34 -3.65 2.49
N ALA A 1026 12.24 -2.55 3.26
CA ALA A 1026 11.75 -1.29 2.71
C ALA A 1026 12.73 -0.70 1.69
N LEU A 1027 14.05 -0.82 1.92
CA LEU A 1027 15.07 -0.43 0.94
C LEU A 1027 15.00 -1.27 -0.34
N ASP A 1028 14.86 -2.59 -0.22
CA ASP A 1028 14.66 -3.49 -1.36
C ASP A 1028 13.45 -3.05 -2.19
N PHE A 1029 12.33 -2.74 -1.54
CA PHE A 1029 11.13 -2.27 -2.23
C PHE A 1029 11.39 -0.95 -2.97
N LEU A 1030 12.00 0.04 -2.32
CA LEU A 1030 12.31 1.33 -2.95
C LEU A 1030 13.29 1.20 -4.12
N LEU A 1031 14.32 0.36 -4.00
CA LEU A 1031 15.24 0.05 -5.10
C LEU A 1031 14.50 -0.63 -6.27
N THR A 1032 13.57 -1.53 -5.95
CA THR A 1032 12.72 -2.19 -6.95
C THR A 1032 11.83 -1.16 -7.68
N CYS A 1033 11.28 -0.17 -6.98
CA CYS A 1033 10.51 0.93 -7.58
C CYS A 1033 11.35 1.71 -8.60
N ILE A 1034 12.59 2.07 -8.23
CA ILE A 1034 13.52 2.80 -9.10
C ILE A 1034 13.94 1.93 -10.29
N TYR A 1035 14.23 0.64 -10.05
CA TYR A 1035 14.59 -0.31 -11.08
C TYR A 1035 13.50 -0.44 -12.15
N SER A 1036 12.23 -0.56 -11.72
CA SER A 1036 11.07 -0.60 -12.63
C SER A 1036 10.86 0.72 -13.37
N ALA A 1037 11.02 1.86 -12.70
CA ALA A 1037 10.88 3.17 -13.31
C ALA A 1037 11.95 3.40 -14.40
N ALA A 1038 13.20 3.01 -14.15
CA ALA A 1038 14.31 3.11 -15.09
C ALA A 1038 14.15 2.19 -16.32
N GLY A 1039 13.40 1.09 -16.20
CA GLY A 1039 13.14 0.16 -17.31
C GLY A 1039 12.00 0.58 -18.24
N ASN A 1040 11.22 1.59 -17.90
CA ASN A 1040 10.08 2.02 -18.69
C ASN A 1040 10.50 3.12 -19.67
N GLY A 1041 10.55 2.83 -20.98
CA GLY A 1041 10.98 3.78 -22.02
C GLY A 1041 10.10 5.03 -22.19
N ASN A 1042 8.96 5.10 -21.49
CA ASN A 1042 7.97 6.17 -21.56
C ASN A 1042 8.10 7.20 -20.40
N VAL A 1043 9.29 7.38 -19.81
CA VAL A 1043 9.49 8.50 -18.87
C VAL A 1043 9.43 9.80 -19.66
N SER A 1044 8.29 10.52 -19.55
CA SER A 1044 8.12 11.84 -20.15
C SER A 1044 9.30 12.75 -19.77
N PRO A 1045 9.85 13.56 -20.70
CA PRO A 1045 11.00 14.43 -20.43
C PRO A 1045 10.77 15.40 -19.25
N GLU A 1046 9.51 15.76 -18.95
CA GLU A 1046 9.15 16.58 -17.79
C GLU A 1046 9.31 15.85 -16.44
N LYS A 1047 9.18 14.52 -16.43
CA LYS A 1047 9.30 13.64 -15.23
C LYS A 1047 10.72 13.07 -15.06
N SER A 1048 11.67 13.44 -15.91
CA SER A 1048 13.06 12.93 -15.89
C SER A 1048 13.87 13.37 -14.65
N HIS A 1049 13.41 14.40 -13.93
CA HIS A 1049 14.08 14.93 -12.74
C HIS A 1049 13.98 14.01 -11.51
N LEU A 1050 13.04 13.05 -11.50
CA LEU A 1050 12.84 12.10 -10.39
C LEU A 1050 13.73 10.87 -10.44
N LEU A 1051 14.53 10.68 -11.49
CA LEU A 1051 15.49 9.59 -11.62
C LEU A 1051 16.91 10.17 -11.83
N PRO A 1052 17.94 9.53 -11.27
CA PRO A 1052 19.32 9.93 -11.54
C PRO A 1052 19.68 9.55 -12.99
N GLN A 1053 20.20 10.52 -13.75
CA GLN A 1053 20.66 10.32 -15.12
C GLN A 1053 22.13 9.81 -15.13
N PRO A 1054 22.52 8.92 -16.07
CA PRO A 1054 21.71 8.27 -17.10
C PRO A 1054 20.91 7.05 -16.58
N THR A 1055 19.66 6.91 -17.02
CA THR A 1055 18.71 5.88 -16.55
C THR A 1055 19.09 4.44 -16.94
N GLU A 1056 19.77 4.23 -18.06
CA GLU A 1056 20.18 2.89 -18.52
C GLU A 1056 21.17 2.22 -17.55
N ARG A 1057 22.16 3.00 -17.08
CA ARG A 1057 23.18 2.53 -16.13
C ARG A 1057 22.61 2.29 -14.73
N LEU A 1058 21.46 2.87 -14.41
CA LEU A 1058 20.82 2.75 -13.10
C LEU A 1058 20.35 1.32 -12.82
N ARG A 1059 19.84 0.60 -13.84
CA ARG A 1059 19.44 -0.80 -13.68
C ARG A 1059 20.63 -1.71 -13.39
N GLU A 1060 21.76 -1.49 -14.06
CA GLU A 1060 23.00 -2.23 -13.80
C GLU A 1060 23.54 -1.94 -12.40
N LEU A 1061 23.52 -0.67 -11.99
CA LEU A 1061 23.95 -0.25 -10.65
C LEU A 1061 23.09 -0.88 -9.56
N ILE A 1062 21.76 -0.86 -9.70
CA ILE A 1062 20.85 -1.50 -8.75
C ILE A 1062 21.05 -3.03 -8.77
N ALA A 1063 21.25 -3.64 -9.95
CA ALA A 1063 21.56 -5.06 -10.08
C ALA A 1063 22.82 -5.48 -9.30
N SER A 1064 23.78 -4.54 -9.11
CA SER A 1064 25.01 -4.76 -8.34
C SER A 1064 24.84 -4.75 -6.82
N PHE A 1065 23.68 -4.33 -6.27
CA PHE A 1065 23.45 -4.38 -4.82
C PHE A 1065 23.51 -5.82 -4.29
N PRO A 1066 24.04 -6.02 -3.07
CA PRO A 1066 23.98 -7.32 -2.40
C PRO A 1066 22.54 -7.67 -2.02
N ILE A 1067 22.27 -8.94 -1.73
CA ILE A 1067 20.98 -9.38 -1.19
C ILE A 1067 20.75 -8.69 0.17
N LEU A 1068 19.61 -8.02 0.30
CA LEU A 1068 19.25 -7.21 1.48
C LEU A 1068 18.51 -8.09 2.50
N SER A 1069 19.25 -8.75 3.38
CA SER A 1069 18.66 -9.60 4.42
C SER A 1069 17.84 -8.78 5.44
N ALA A 1070 16.62 -9.22 5.73
CA ALA A 1070 15.71 -8.55 6.66
C ALA A 1070 16.27 -8.41 8.09
N ASN A 1071 17.23 -9.25 8.48
CA ASN A 1071 17.79 -9.28 9.83
C ASN A 1071 19.13 -8.52 9.96
N SER A 1072 19.62 -7.89 8.89
CA SER A 1072 20.90 -7.18 8.92
C SER A 1072 20.79 -5.85 9.66
N THR A 1073 21.78 -5.56 10.51
CA THR A 1073 21.91 -4.24 11.14
C THR A 1073 22.29 -3.18 10.08
N PRO A 1074 21.96 -1.88 10.29
CA PRO A 1074 22.34 -0.83 9.34
C PRO A 1074 23.84 -0.81 9.02
N ALA A 1075 24.69 -1.08 10.02
CA ALA A 1075 26.13 -1.12 9.87
C ALA A 1075 26.61 -2.32 9.02
N GLU A 1076 26.06 -3.52 9.26
CA GLU A 1076 26.34 -4.71 8.44
C GLU A 1076 25.90 -4.51 6.99
N LEU A 1077 24.69 -3.97 6.80
CA LEU A 1077 24.13 -3.71 5.48
C LEU A 1077 25.01 -2.73 4.71
N LEU A 1078 25.38 -1.62 5.34
CA LEU A 1078 26.27 -0.63 4.74
C LEU A 1078 27.65 -1.22 4.43
N SER A 1079 28.21 -2.05 5.31
CA SER A 1079 29.49 -2.74 5.05
C SER A 1079 29.42 -3.65 3.82
N ARG A 1080 28.28 -4.31 3.57
CA ARG A 1080 28.09 -5.12 2.35
C ARG A 1080 27.93 -4.27 1.10
N ILE A 1081 27.22 -3.14 1.21
CA ILE A 1081 27.07 -2.16 0.11
C ILE A 1081 28.41 -1.49 -0.24
N ARG A 1082 29.28 -1.30 0.75
CA ARG A 1082 30.66 -0.84 0.60
C ARG A 1082 31.63 -1.90 0.08
N GLY A 1083 31.15 -3.09 -0.29
CA GLY A 1083 31.99 -4.23 -0.68
C GLY A 1083 33.14 -3.87 -1.63
N PRO A 1084 34.14 -4.75 -1.80
CA PRO A 1084 35.42 -4.40 -2.43
C PRO A 1084 35.34 -4.09 -3.94
N ASP A 1085 34.15 -4.09 -4.54
CA ASP A 1085 33.95 -3.85 -5.97
C ASP A 1085 33.99 -2.37 -6.35
N LEU A 1086 34.26 -2.11 -7.63
CA LEU A 1086 34.40 -0.76 -8.20
C LEU A 1086 33.07 0.03 -8.22
N LEU A 1087 31.92 -0.62 -8.01
CA LEU A 1087 30.60 0.01 -8.03
C LEU A 1087 30.17 0.48 -6.63
N ALA A 1088 30.89 0.13 -5.56
CA ALA A 1088 30.59 0.57 -4.20
C ALA A 1088 30.39 2.09 -4.06
N PRO A 1089 31.26 2.97 -4.62
CA PRO A 1089 31.05 4.42 -4.54
C PRO A 1089 29.78 4.89 -5.28
N GLU A 1090 29.38 4.20 -6.34
CA GLU A 1090 28.17 4.53 -7.11
C GLU A 1090 26.91 4.11 -6.36
N ARG A 1091 26.92 2.95 -5.67
CA ARG A 1091 25.83 2.53 -4.78
C ARG A 1091 25.64 3.50 -3.63
N GLU A 1092 26.74 3.98 -3.03
CA GLU A 1092 26.70 5.01 -1.99
C GLU A 1092 26.10 6.33 -2.49
N LYS A 1093 26.50 6.78 -3.68
CA LYS A 1093 25.92 7.96 -4.33
C LYS A 1093 24.43 7.79 -4.58
N LEU A 1094 23.99 6.61 -5.03
CA LEU A 1094 22.57 6.31 -5.23
C LEU A 1094 21.78 6.38 -3.91
N LEU A 1095 22.28 5.77 -2.83
CA LEU A 1095 21.63 5.85 -1.51
C LEU A 1095 21.57 7.28 -0.97
N SER A 1096 22.65 8.03 -1.16
CA SER A 1096 22.72 9.45 -0.82
C SER A 1096 21.69 10.28 -1.59
N TRP A 1097 21.51 10.00 -2.88
CA TRP A 1097 20.49 10.65 -3.71
C TRP A 1097 19.09 10.25 -3.26
N MET A 1098 18.82 8.94 -3.08
CA MET A 1098 17.54 8.42 -2.60
C MET A 1098 17.15 9.07 -1.26
N ALA A 1099 18.10 9.21 -0.34
CA ALA A 1099 17.87 9.80 0.97
C ALA A 1099 17.50 11.29 0.93
N GLY A 1100 17.98 12.03 -0.09
CA GLY A 1100 17.62 13.43 -0.31
C GLY A 1100 16.25 13.60 -0.95
N TYR A 1101 15.88 12.69 -1.86
CA TYR A 1101 14.62 12.76 -2.61
C TYR A 1101 13.44 12.12 -1.86
N PHE A 1102 13.60 10.92 -1.32
CA PHE A 1102 12.57 10.24 -0.52
C PHE A 1102 12.55 10.78 0.92
N ARG A 1103 11.81 11.88 1.11
CA ARG A 1103 11.65 12.53 2.43
C ARG A 1103 10.59 11.88 3.34
N GLY A 1104 9.93 10.82 2.85
CA GLY A 1104 8.95 10.01 3.59
C GLY A 1104 9.58 8.96 4.51
N CYS A 1105 8.75 8.18 5.21
CA CYS A 1105 9.18 7.09 6.08
C CYS A 1105 8.39 5.82 5.76
N LEU A 1106 9.01 4.94 4.98
CA LEU A 1106 8.49 3.62 4.70
C LEU A 1106 9.17 2.61 5.64
N VAL A 1107 8.37 1.73 6.24
CA VAL A 1107 8.88 0.62 7.05
C VAL A 1107 8.04 -0.63 6.79
N SER A 1108 8.62 -1.79 6.97
CA SER A 1108 7.91 -3.06 7.09
C SER A 1108 6.90 -2.97 8.22
N ALA A 1109 5.66 -3.40 7.98
CA ALA A 1109 4.62 -3.34 8.99
C ALA A 1109 4.99 -4.23 10.20
N PRO A 1110 5.13 -3.67 11.42
CA PRO A 1110 5.38 -4.46 12.62
C PRO A 1110 4.16 -5.33 12.94
N LEU A 1111 4.34 -6.41 13.70
CA LEU A 1111 3.29 -7.42 13.96
C LEU A 1111 1.97 -6.80 14.42
N GLY A 1112 2.00 -5.88 15.39
CA GLY A 1112 0.78 -5.20 15.88
C GLY A 1112 0.10 -4.25 14.90
N SER A 1113 0.70 -3.94 13.75
CA SER A 1113 0.10 -3.09 12.70
C SER A 1113 -0.06 -3.82 11.36
N ARG A 1114 0.20 -5.14 11.32
CA ARG A 1114 -0.16 -5.98 10.18
C ARG A 1114 -1.64 -6.25 10.20
N ILE A 1115 -2.23 -6.30 9.02
CA ILE A 1115 -3.61 -6.76 8.80
C ILE A 1115 -3.57 -8.31 8.79
N PRO A 1116 -4.04 -9.01 9.85
CA PRO A 1116 -3.81 -10.45 10.00
C PRO A 1116 -4.51 -11.29 8.93
N VAL A 1117 -5.65 -10.81 8.44
CA VAL A 1117 -6.48 -11.48 7.41
C VAL A 1117 -5.88 -11.45 5.99
N MET A 1118 -4.64 -10.99 5.84
CA MET A 1118 -3.91 -10.97 4.56
C MET A 1118 -2.67 -11.89 4.60
N PRO A 1119 -2.85 -13.23 4.62
CA PRO A 1119 -1.73 -14.16 4.68
C PRO A 1119 -0.87 -14.09 3.40
N GLY A 1120 0.44 -14.26 3.54
CA GLY A 1120 1.38 -14.24 2.41
C GLY A 1120 1.65 -12.86 1.79
N VAL A 1121 0.90 -11.82 2.17
CA VAL A 1121 1.10 -10.43 1.71
C VAL A 1121 2.23 -9.78 2.51
N VAL A 1122 3.21 -9.18 1.80
CA VAL A 1122 4.19 -8.30 2.45
C VAL A 1122 3.56 -6.93 2.61
N GLN A 1123 3.53 -6.43 3.85
CA GLN A 1123 2.85 -5.18 4.18
C GLN A 1123 3.87 -4.15 4.62
N PHE A 1124 3.83 -2.96 4.01
CA PHE A 1124 4.61 -1.80 4.42
C PHE A 1124 3.70 -0.70 4.93
N LEU A 1125 4.19 0.02 5.92
CA LEU A 1125 3.59 1.24 6.45
C LEU A 1125 4.34 2.46 5.93
N VAL A 1126 3.57 3.38 5.36
CA VAL A 1126 4.04 4.74 5.07
C VAL A 1126 3.70 5.59 6.29
N ARG A 1127 4.59 5.56 7.30
CA ARG A 1127 4.37 6.29 8.56
C ARG A 1127 4.25 7.79 8.30
N ASN A 1128 5.08 8.29 7.40
CA ASN A 1128 5.05 9.66 6.93
C ASN A 1128 5.20 9.72 5.41
N SER A 1129 4.47 10.63 4.80
CA SER A 1129 4.77 11.21 3.50
C SER A 1129 5.85 12.30 3.62
N SER A 1130 5.95 13.21 2.64
CA SER A 1130 6.79 14.41 2.77
C SER A 1130 6.19 15.37 3.83
N PRO A 1131 7.02 16.16 4.54
CA PRO A 1131 6.54 17.07 5.58
C PRO A 1131 5.47 18.07 5.10
N GLU A 1132 5.59 18.54 3.86
CA GLU A 1132 4.66 19.48 3.25
C GLU A 1132 3.29 18.83 3.04
N ARG A 1133 3.27 17.55 2.64
CA ARG A 1133 2.05 16.77 2.43
C ARG A 1133 1.38 16.40 3.75
N GLU A 1134 2.14 15.95 4.74
CA GLU A 1134 1.60 15.69 6.09
C GLU A 1134 1.04 16.97 6.73
N THR A 1135 1.71 18.11 6.56
CA THR A 1135 1.22 19.41 7.04
C THR A 1135 -0.08 19.79 6.32
N SER A 1136 -0.10 19.71 4.99
CA SER A 1136 -1.28 20.05 4.19
C SER A 1136 -2.48 19.16 4.55
N PHE A 1137 -2.25 17.85 4.70
CA PHE A 1137 -3.28 16.90 5.10
C PHE A 1137 -3.80 17.17 6.52
N ALA A 1138 -2.90 17.43 7.48
CA ALA A 1138 -3.28 17.78 8.85
C ALA A 1138 -4.09 19.08 8.91
N ASP A 1139 -3.78 20.07 8.07
CA ASP A 1139 -4.53 21.32 7.97
C ASP A 1139 -5.95 21.07 7.42
N TYR A 1140 -6.11 20.18 6.43
CA TYR A 1140 -7.43 19.74 5.96
C TYR A 1140 -8.25 19.00 7.03
N VAL A 1141 -7.62 18.09 7.78
CA VAL A 1141 -8.29 17.38 8.89
C VAL A 1141 -8.82 18.37 9.93
N LYS A 1142 -8.02 19.39 10.28
CA LYS A 1142 -8.42 20.45 11.22
C LYS A 1142 -9.55 21.32 10.68
N ALA A 1143 -9.53 21.63 9.38
CA ALA A 1143 -10.51 22.50 8.75
C ALA A 1143 -11.94 21.93 8.69
N ILE A 1144 -12.11 20.61 8.72
CA ILE A 1144 -13.42 19.97 8.53
C ILE A 1144 -14.34 20.04 9.77
N ASN A 1145 -13.87 20.47 10.95
CA ASN A 1145 -14.71 20.70 12.16
C ASN A 1145 -15.74 19.59 12.47
N HIS A 1146 -15.49 18.34 12.07
CA HIS A 1146 -16.37 17.21 12.37
C HIS A 1146 -16.02 16.62 13.74
N PRO A 1147 -17.03 16.22 14.54
CA PRO A 1147 -16.83 15.62 15.86
C PRO A 1147 -16.05 14.29 15.82
N GLU A 1148 -15.96 13.64 14.66
CA GLU A 1148 -15.16 12.45 14.43
C GLU A 1148 -14.25 12.62 13.20
N PRO A 1149 -12.96 12.97 13.37
CA PRO A 1149 -12.00 13.10 12.28
C PRO A 1149 -11.48 11.71 11.88
N HIS A 1150 -12.37 10.80 11.51
CA HIS A 1150 -12.01 9.51 10.96
C HIS A 1150 -11.75 9.68 9.45
N GLY A 1151 -10.48 9.58 9.06
CA GLY A 1151 -10.13 9.45 7.65
C GLY A 1151 -10.76 8.19 7.07
N ASN A 1152 -11.37 8.30 5.90
CA ASN A 1152 -11.90 7.14 5.18
C ASN A 1152 -10.75 6.34 4.55
N VAL A 1153 -10.99 5.07 4.28
CA VAL A 1153 -10.03 4.21 3.59
C VAL A 1153 -10.46 4.08 2.15
N CYS A 1154 -9.52 4.20 1.23
CA CYS A 1154 -9.71 3.82 -0.16
C CYS A 1154 -8.48 3.04 -0.64
N PHE A 1155 -8.63 2.35 -1.75
CA PHE A 1155 -7.61 1.52 -2.35
C PHE A 1155 -7.22 2.03 -3.73
N PHE A 1156 -5.99 1.69 -4.12
CA PHE A 1156 -5.43 2.08 -5.41
C PHE A 1156 -4.44 1.04 -5.91
N GLY A 1157 -4.64 0.59 -7.15
CA GLY A 1157 -3.71 -0.28 -7.89
C GLY A 1157 -2.92 0.55 -8.91
N LEU A 1158 -1.60 0.33 -9.01
CA LEU A 1158 -0.74 1.08 -9.92
C LEU A 1158 0.47 0.25 -10.35
N PRO A 1159 0.94 0.36 -11.61
CA PRO A 1159 2.17 -0.28 -12.07
C PRO A 1159 3.40 0.12 -11.25
N MET A 1160 4.30 -0.85 -10.98
CA MET A 1160 5.51 -0.64 -10.18
C MET A 1160 6.42 0.48 -10.73
N SER A 1161 6.43 0.70 -12.06
CA SER A 1161 7.22 1.77 -12.68
C SER A 1161 6.81 3.19 -12.27
N ARG A 1162 5.61 3.36 -11.69
CA ARG A 1162 5.09 4.65 -11.20
C ARG A 1162 5.21 4.78 -9.68
N MET A 1163 5.57 3.70 -8.98
CA MET A 1163 5.56 3.66 -7.52
C MET A 1163 6.58 4.60 -6.90
N TRP A 1164 7.77 4.77 -7.51
CA TRP A 1164 8.76 5.73 -7.03
C TRP A 1164 8.23 7.17 -7.02
N GLU A 1165 7.54 7.58 -8.10
CA GLU A 1165 6.89 8.89 -8.20
C GLU A 1165 5.85 9.05 -7.09
N VAL A 1166 4.99 8.05 -6.87
CA VAL A 1166 3.96 8.07 -5.81
C VAL A 1166 4.57 8.15 -4.41
N MET A 1167 5.65 7.42 -4.13
CA MET A 1167 6.33 7.49 -2.83
C MET A 1167 6.94 8.89 -2.58
N CYS A 1168 7.53 9.50 -3.60
CA CYS A 1168 8.23 10.80 -3.49
C CYS A 1168 7.31 12.03 -3.57
N GLU A 1169 6.23 11.97 -4.34
CA GLU A 1169 5.35 13.12 -4.64
C GLU A 1169 3.88 12.87 -4.30
N GLY A 1170 3.44 11.61 -4.22
CA GLY A 1170 2.08 11.23 -3.85
C GLY A 1170 1.22 10.91 -5.06
N LEU A 1171 -0.09 10.76 -4.82
CA LEU A 1171 -1.03 10.42 -5.89
C LEU A 1171 -1.33 11.58 -6.85
N SER A 1172 -0.84 12.79 -6.57
CA SER A 1172 -1.00 13.97 -7.44
C SER A 1172 -0.38 13.83 -8.84
N VAL A 1173 0.45 12.80 -9.05
CA VAL A 1173 1.24 12.57 -10.27
C VAL A 1173 0.58 11.57 -11.22
N VAL A 1174 -0.50 10.91 -10.77
CA VAL A 1174 -1.18 9.84 -11.50
C VAL A 1174 -2.42 10.38 -12.20
N ASP A 1175 -2.38 10.47 -13.53
CA ASP A 1175 -3.53 10.81 -14.36
C ASP A 1175 -4.38 9.56 -14.65
N GLY A 1176 -5.71 9.67 -14.58
CA GLY A 1176 -6.65 8.71 -15.18
C GLY A 1176 -7.03 7.46 -14.37
N SER A 1177 -6.56 7.28 -13.14
CA SER A 1177 -6.94 6.13 -12.29
C SER A 1177 -7.80 6.58 -11.10
N SER A 1178 -8.92 5.87 -10.87
CA SER A 1178 -9.90 6.23 -9.83
C SER A 1178 -9.57 5.54 -8.50
N LEU A 1179 -9.67 6.28 -7.40
CA LEU A 1179 -9.65 5.69 -6.05
C LEU A 1179 -10.96 4.92 -5.83
N VAL A 1180 -10.84 3.68 -5.36
CA VAL A 1180 -11.98 2.79 -5.11
C VAL A 1180 -12.14 2.54 -3.62
N GLU A 1181 -13.36 2.40 -3.13
CA GLU A 1181 -13.62 2.11 -1.70
C GLU A 1181 -13.34 0.65 -1.36
N GLU A 1182 -13.59 -0.26 -2.31
CA GLU A 1182 -13.25 -1.67 -2.19
C GLU A 1182 -11.84 -1.95 -2.74
N PRO A 1183 -11.11 -2.92 -2.16
CA PRO A 1183 -9.86 -3.38 -2.74
C PRO A 1183 -10.02 -3.82 -4.20
N PRO A 1184 -9.21 -3.29 -5.14
CA PRO A 1184 -9.33 -3.60 -6.56
C PRO A 1184 -9.01 -5.07 -6.82
N ALA A 1185 -9.57 -5.62 -7.90
CA ALA A 1185 -9.20 -6.96 -8.35
C ALA A 1185 -7.69 -6.99 -8.67
N MET A 1186 -7.01 -8.10 -8.39
CA MET A 1186 -5.56 -8.17 -8.62
C MET A 1186 -5.17 -7.94 -10.09
N THR A 1187 -6.07 -8.20 -11.04
CA THR A 1187 -5.91 -7.87 -12.46
C THR A 1187 -5.72 -6.38 -12.74
N GLU A 1188 -6.28 -5.52 -11.89
CA GLU A 1188 -6.18 -4.06 -11.96
C GLU A 1188 -4.94 -3.53 -11.22
N CYS A 1189 -4.33 -4.37 -10.37
CA CYS A 1189 -3.09 -4.07 -9.67
C CYS A 1189 -1.86 -4.31 -10.56
N GLY A 1190 -0.91 -3.39 -10.49
CA GLY A 1190 0.37 -3.52 -11.19
C GLY A 1190 1.18 -4.71 -10.68
N SER A 1191 1.80 -5.47 -11.60
CA SER A 1191 2.74 -6.53 -11.26
C SER A 1191 4.16 -5.99 -11.03
N VAL A 1192 4.89 -6.68 -10.16
CA VAL A 1192 6.33 -6.58 -9.90
C VAL A 1192 7.10 -7.46 -10.92
N GLY A 1193 6.47 -8.04 -11.94
CA GLY A 1193 7.09 -8.95 -12.94
C GLY A 1193 8.37 -8.43 -13.64
N SER A 1194 9.33 -9.35 -13.84
CA SER A 1194 10.74 -9.16 -14.26
C SER A 1194 11.49 -7.99 -13.59
N THR A 1195 11.20 -7.69 -12.32
CA THR A 1195 12.03 -6.75 -11.56
C THR A 1195 13.36 -7.37 -11.14
N TRP A 1196 14.25 -6.50 -10.64
CA TRP A 1196 15.56 -6.80 -10.11
C TRP A 1196 15.66 -8.21 -9.51
N THR A 1197 16.43 -9.09 -10.15
CA THR A 1197 16.51 -10.53 -9.82
C THR A 1197 17.01 -10.84 -8.41
N ARG A 1198 17.62 -9.87 -7.73
CA ARG A 1198 18.07 -10.00 -6.33
C ARG A 1198 17.08 -9.42 -5.31
N SER A 1199 15.94 -8.89 -5.76
CA SER A 1199 14.85 -8.46 -4.89
C SER A 1199 14.13 -9.66 -4.29
N ALA A 1200 13.71 -9.56 -3.03
CA ALA A 1200 12.88 -10.56 -2.36
C ALA A 1200 11.40 -10.55 -2.84
N PHE A 1201 11.00 -9.60 -3.70
CA PHE A 1201 9.60 -9.34 -4.03
C PHE A 1201 9.15 -9.75 -5.43
N GLY A 1202 9.92 -10.59 -6.12
CA GLY A 1202 9.55 -11.10 -7.45
C GLY A 1202 8.15 -11.76 -7.48
N ASN A 1203 7.46 -11.63 -8.62
CA ASN A 1203 6.13 -12.22 -8.88
C ASN A 1203 5.04 -11.82 -7.88
N ARG A 1204 5.04 -10.55 -7.45
CA ARG A 1204 3.99 -9.98 -6.60
C ARG A 1204 3.26 -8.87 -7.34
N ARG A 1205 2.07 -8.50 -6.88
CA ARG A 1205 1.29 -7.37 -7.37
C ARG A 1205 1.11 -6.34 -6.27
N ILE A 1206 0.96 -5.08 -6.65
CA ILE A 1206 0.97 -3.96 -5.71
C ILE A 1206 -0.42 -3.37 -5.55
N MET A 1207 -0.84 -3.27 -4.30
CA MET A 1207 -2.06 -2.60 -3.87
C MET A 1207 -1.71 -1.60 -2.78
N MET A 1208 -2.29 -0.41 -2.80
CA MET A 1208 -2.10 0.60 -1.75
C MET A 1208 -3.41 0.85 -1.02
N ALA A 1209 -3.35 1.07 0.29
CA ALA A 1209 -4.45 1.67 1.04
C ALA A 1209 -4.10 3.11 1.41
N CYS A 1210 -5.04 3.99 1.13
CA CYS A 1210 -4.91 5.43 1.28
C CYS A 1210 -5.96 5.95 2.26
N GLU A 1211 -5.56 6.95 3.03
CA GLU A 1211 -6.40 7.70 3.95
C GLU A 1211 -6.94 8.94 3.24
N THR A 1212 -8.26 9.15 3.28
CA THR A 1212 -8.92 10.30 2.65
C THR A 1212 -9.69 11.15 3.64
N VAL A 1213 -9.79 12.44 3.36
CA VAL A 1213 -10.44 13.44 4.22
C VAL A 1213 -11.63 14.07 3.50
N GLY A 1214 -12.85 13.80 3.99
CA GLY A 1214 -14.13 14.26 3.44
C GLY A 1214 -15.01 13.12 2.89
N GLY A 1215 -16.32 13.15 3.18
CA GLY A 1215 -17.28 12.06 2.92
C GLY A 1215 -17.86 11.96 1.50
N GLY A 1216 -17.15 12.40 0.46
CA GLY A 1216 -17.60 12.23 -0.92
C GLY A 1216 -16.77 11.16 -1.62
N THR A 1217 -17.41 10.10 -2.12
CA THR A 1217 -16.81 9.17 -3.09
C THR A 1217 -16.17 9.98 -4.22
N PRO A 1218 -14.85 9.85 -4.52
CA PRO A 1218 -14.14 10.66 -5.52
C PRO A 1218 -14.57 10.49 -6.99
N GLY A 1219 -15.72 9.87 -7.26
CA GLY A 1219 -16.01 9.21 -8.53
C GLY A 1219 -16.58 10.07 -9.67
N VAL A 1220 -17.06 11.30 -9.45
CA VAL A 1220 -17.82 12.01 -10.51
C VAL A 1220 -17.66 13.54 -10.47
N GLN A 1221 -16.44 14.09 -10.57
CA GLN A 1221 -16.26 15.55 -10.72
C GLN A 1221 -15.18 15.95 -11.73
N PRO A 1222 -15.32 17.13 -12.39
CA PRO A 1222 -14.45 17.60 -13.47
C PRO A 1222 -12.98 17.79 -13.04
N TYR A 1223 -12.06 17.58 -14.00
CA TYR A 1223 -10.58 17.52 -13.87
C TYR A 1223 -9.93 18.57 -12.95
N HIS A 1224 -10.44 19.80 -12.90
CA HIS A 1224 -9.90 20.86 -12.02
C HIS A 1224 -10.18 20.66 -10.52
N GLN A 1225 -11.24 19.94 -10.14
CA GLN A 1225 -11.52 19.57 -8.74
C GLN A 1225 -10.70 18.36 -8.27
N GLN A 1226 -10.22 17.54 -9.21
CA GLN A 1226 -9.46 16.31 -8.93
C GLN A 1226 -8.07 16.60 -8.33
N LYS A 1227 -7.36 17.66 -8.79
CA LYS A 1227 -6.07 18.07 -8.20
C LYS A 1227 -6.16 18.56 -6.76
N GLN A 1228 -7.26 19.23 -6.37
CA GLN A 1228 -7.50 19.64 -4.98
C GLN A 1228 -7.89 18.46 -4.09
N GLN A 1229 -8.58 17.45 -4.62
CA GLN A 1229 -8.90 16.23 -3.89
C GLN A 1229 -7.66 15.37 -3.61
N LEU A 1230 -6.67 15.33 -4.49
CA LEU A 1230 -5.44 14.54 -4.29
C LEU A 1230 -4.57 15.05 -3.11
N GLN A 1231 -4.71 16.33 -2.71
CA GLN A 1231 -4.09 16.85 -1.47
C GLN A 1231 -4.79 16.38 -0.19
N ARG A 1232 -5.98 15.79 -0.31
CA ARG A 1232 -6.77 15.21 0.79
C ARG A 1232 -6.56 13.70 0.94
N VAL A 1233 -5.58 13.14 0.23
CA VAL A 1233 -5.29 11.70 0.22
C VAL A 1233 -3.84 11.44 0.61
N LEU A 1234 -3.62 10.50 1.52
CA LEU A 1234 -2.29 10.02 1.88
C LEU A 1234 -2.20 8.51 1.74
N VAL A 1235 -1.17 8.02 1.06
CA VAL A 1235 -0.84 6.59 1.07
C VAL A 1235 -0.36 6.23 2.48
N ARG A 1236 -0.97 5.19 3.07
CA ARG A 1236 -0.64 4.74 4.44
C ARG A 1236 -0.13 3.31 4.47
N TYR A 1237 -0.63 2.44 3.59
CA TYR A 1237 -0.10 1.08 3.40
C TYR A 1237 0.27 0.82 1.95
N VAL A 1238 1.31 0.00 1.78
CA VAL A 1238 1.64 -0.66 0.52
C VAL A 1238 1.63 -2.17 0.76
N PHE A 1239 0.87 -2.89 -0.04
CA PHE A 1239 0.70 -4.34 0.00
C PHE A 1239 1.34 -4.96 -1.23
N LEU A 1240 2.24 -5.92 -1.03
CA LEU A 1240 2.78 -6.78 -2.08
C LEU A 1240 2.14 -8.16 -2.00
N CYS A 1241 1.11 -8.33 -2.80
CA CYS A 1241 0.24 -9.48 -2.84
C CYS A 1241 0.81 -10.57 -3.78
N PRO A 1242 0.71 -11.86 -3.45
CA PRO A 1242 0.87 -12.95 -4.42
C PRO A 1242 0.00 -12.76 -5.68
N GLU A 1243 0.36 -13.38 -6.82
CA GLU A 1243 -0.42 -13.23 -8.07
C GLU A 1243 -1.85 -13.79 -7.97
N ASP A 1244 -2.04 -14.83 -7.17
CA ASP A 1244 -3.29 -15.54 -6.89
C ASP A 1244 -4.03 -15.00 -5.65
N PHE A 1245 -3.52 -13.93 -5.04
CA PHE A 1245 -4.14 -13.35 -3.85
C PHE A 1245 -5.53 -12.77 -4.15
N VAL A 1246 -6.50 -13.04 -3.29
CA VAL A 1246 -7.82 -12.40 -3.35
C VAL A 1246 -7.92 -11.41 -2.18
N PRO A 1247 -7.97 -10.09 -2.44
CA PRO A 1247 -8.08 -9.09 -1.39
C PRO A 1247 -9.33 -9.30 -0.52
N PRO A 1248 -9.20 -9.32 0.82
CA PRO A 1248 -10.35 -9.30 1.73
C PRO A 1248 -11.17 -8.03 1.53
N LYS A 1249 -12.50 -8.12 1.56
CA LYS A 1249 -13.39 -6.96 1.38
C LYS A 1249 -13.12 -5.85 2.39
N MET A 1250 -13.46 -4.61 2.02
CA MET A 1250 -13.29 -3.41 2.85
C MET A 1250 -13.89 -3.56 4.24
N ARG A 1251 -15.06 -4.19 4.38
CA ARG A 1251 -15.69 -4.43 5.70
C ARG A 1251 -14.86 -5.27 6.68
N VAL A 1252 -13.97 -6.14 6.18
CA VAL A 1252 -13.14 -7.02 7.02
C VAL A 1252 -11.88 -6.30 7.51
N ILE A 1253 -11.32 -5.42 6.68
CA ILE A 1253 -10.02 -4.77 6.92
C ILE A 1253 -10.14 -3.29 7.28
N GLY A 1254 -11.29 -2.68 7.03
CA GLY A 1254 -11.53 -1.25 7.12
C GLY A 1254 -11.31 -0.70 8.52
N ASP A 1255 -11.81 -1.36 9.55
CA ASP A 1255 -11.66 -0.90 10.94
C ASP A 1255 -10.21 -1.02 11.42
N ALA A 1256 -9.53 -2.12 11.08
CA ALA A 1256 -8.11 -2.29 11.37
C ALA A 1256 -7.26 -1.19 10.70
N LEU A 1257 -7.57 -0.87 9.43
CA LEU A 1257 -6.91 0.22 8.70
C LEU A 1257 -7.23 1.59 9.31
N LYS A 1258 -8.49 1.90 9.63
CA LYS A 1258 -8.90 3.15 10.29
C LYS A 1258 -8.24 3.34 11.65
N GLN A 1259 -8.15 2.28 12.45
CA GLN A 1259 -7.44 2.29 13.74
C GLN A 1259 -5.95 2.56 13.53
N SER A 1260 -5.33 1.91 12.55
CA SER A 1260 -3.94 2.15 12.19
C SER A 1260 -3.68 3.59 11.73
N PHE A 1261 -4.54 4.13 10.87
CA PHE A 1261 -4.44 5.52 10.40
C PHE A 1261 -4.56 6.51 11.57
N THR A 1262 -5.50 6.26 12.48
CA THR A 1262 -5.71 7.08 13.68
C THR A 1262 -4.52 7.01 14.63
N ALA A 1263 -3.94 5.82 14.82
CA ALA A 1263 -2.71 5.66 15.60
C ALA A 1263 -1.55 6.46 14.97
N MET A 1264 -1.37 6.36 13.65
CA MET A 1264 -0.32 7.08 12.91
C MET A 1264 -0.46 8.60 13.04
N ARG A 1265 -1.68 9.16 12.89
CA ARG A 1265 -1.96 10.59 13.12
C ARG A 1265 -1.60 11.04 14.53
N ALA A 1266 -1.81 10.16 15.52
CA ALA A 1266 -1.45 10.43 16.91
C ALA A 1266 0.04 10.24 17.23
N GLY A 1267 0.90 9.96 16.23
CA GLY A 1267 2.32 9.68 16.45
C GLY A 1267 2.56 8.36 17.19
N ARG A 1268 1.59 7.44 17.14
CA ARG A 1268 1.62 6.13 17.79
C ARG A 1268 1.57 5.02 16.73
N LEU A 1269 2.00 3.83 17.10
CA LEU A 1269 1.66 2.61 16.36
C LEU A 1269 0.62 1.84 17.16
N VAL A 1270 -0.19 1.04 16.46
CA VAL A 1270 -1.16 0.14 17.10
C VAL A 1270 -0.36 -0.79 18.02
N LYS A 1271 -0.69 -0.77 19.32
CA LYS A 1271 -0.05 -1.64 20.31
C LYS A 1271 -0.42 -3.09 19.97
N GLU A 1272 0.56 -3.98 20.04
CA GLU A 1272 0.29 -5.43 20.10
C GLU A 1272 -0.66 -5.66 21.29
N ILE A 1273 -1.85 -6.19 21.00
CA ILE A 1273 -2.81 -6.67 22.01
C ILE A 1273 -2.36 -8.06 22.43
#